data_AF-A0A9E2Q640-F1
#
_entry.id   AF-A0A9E2Q640-F1
#
_cell.length_a   1.000
_cell.length_b   1.000
_cell.length_c   1.000
_cell.angle_alpha   90.00
_cell.angle_beta   90.00
_cell.angle_gamma   90.00
#
_symmetry.space_group_name_H-M   'P 1'
#
loop_
_entity.id
_entity.type
_entity.pdbx_description
1 polymer ?
#
loop_
_entity_poly.entity_id
_entity_poly.type
_entity_poly.pdbx_seq_one_letter_code
_entity_poly.pdbx_strand_id
1 'polypeptide(L)'
;MTARGPRAVVLAALTLLLATAALTTSAAASDQGSSVLAAPTATAAAAAGDLTVALDSLSPQVLTLDTDLTVKVTVTNSGTAALQTATVSLQLSRFRLTSRTELDAWADGTTGASGASLLARTSLPEPLAAGASATVTLVAPASAFRLANVWGPRGLQIKVDSGSAQTSLRTFLLWESTEQIPQAQVALVAPVVGPATSPTLPTSTTTSTASPSSSATTSSDSDLGALVAPRARLDRLLAAARTVPELGLAVDPALLTEAQSDSTPARTWADGLTAALQDGREALALPWSDPDPAAVGGADAPELLTAARDSSASSYPALSGDLVWSADSQVDASTALVVRESGATRLLLPAAANGTSGVATVSTSAGDLTLLRSDSQLDALATGSTAGSAATQQQALAILAVAARDTAGADRVVIAADRDWSADPAAFAEFVSALRSAPWVRLTTTAALATAANPVSVEATGTADTSDVLPPAQVAALTTARTELQTLARATADPTMVTSGLDDALLAPLAVAWRAEPTARSAQVEATLQAVDARLGALTLTPRANLNVIGASSDVRFTVRNELSTAATVRVQIRAAKPCLTAEISDPVTVAAGTETSIPVHFEAHANCTVKVTAELLAQDGSSLSLSPVVFEANLSPTIENVGTAVVGAVLAVGLLLGIGRTVRRGQSARRGSRQVPPDAPEHLGMLGGDSEGRARTSPPPRPGPGRVSVEPDEGARSSIGGGATVMAAGTLVSRVLGMARNVVLVGVIGATSQAANAFTLANGLPNTMYNLLVSGALSAVLVPQVVRAYKRDSGQDYVDRLLTLGFLLLGLLTLALTAAVPLITRIYGSGHGGDTGGARLALAIALGYWCMPQVFFYGVYALLGQVLNARGSFGPFTWAPAANNVVALVTLGLFAVMYGAHNDAIWPADQWTSTQIAVLGGGATLGIIAQAVVLVPAMRHAGVRWRPRWGFRGVGLGAAGQVASWTFVALLIGQAGAIAVSQAAAAAPDALPRGAVVAGNAAYLSAFMIFMLPHSLVTVSLVTALFPRLSAQAADRAHVRVGETVSVGLRVVGLFTMLAAAIGVVLANILVRAILPTVDLDAVPVIGQVVVAMMLGLPVFGIWSVCQRVYYAYENARSLVPIAIGMAAVVVLGTLAVRLFLPPQLWVVGAALAMTASYVLASVMAVVGLLRRVGHIGGRAVLRVHVRGTVAALAAAGAGAAVLAGLGALGLSPGTGIAGWLLALALFGLVATGMSALYVAVLRALGVGDVDVLIASVRRMLARFTHRPAV
;
A
#
# COMPACT_ATOMS: atom_id res chain seq x y z
N MET A 1 -35.67 14.86 -10.94
CA MET A 1 -35.24 15.84 -9.91
C MET A 1 -35.64 15.23 -8.57
N THR A 2 -34.78 14.76 -7.68
CA THR A 2 -33.60 15.40 -7.07
C THR A 2 -32.53 14.34 -6.73
N ALA A 3 -31.28 14.78 -6.74
CA ALA A 3 -30.11 13.97 -6.45
C ALA A 3 -30.09 13.51 -4.98
N ARG A 4 -30.23 12.20 -4.73
CA ARG A 4 -29.80 11.57 -3.47
C ARG A 4 -28.55 10.76 -3.77
N GLY A 5 -27.43 11.25 -3.26
CA GLY A 5 -26.07 10.84 -3.61
C GLY A 5 -25.66 9.40 -3.24
N PRO A 6 -24.38 9.04 -3.49
CA PRO A 6 -23.82 7.70 -3.28
C PRO A 6 -24.02 7.14 -1.85
N ARG A 7 -24.26 8.00 -0.85
CA ARG A 7 -24.54 7.62 0.54
C ARG A 7 -25.80 6.75 0.72
N ALA A 8 -26.87 6.94 -0.06
CA ALA A 8 -28.10 6.14 0.07
C ALA A 8 -27.93 4.71 -0.48
N VAL A 9 -27.09 4.54 -1.50
CA VAL A 9 -26.74 3.24 -2.08
C VAL A 9 -25.75 2.50 -1.17
N VAL A 10 -24.84 3.23 -0.52
CA VAL A 10 -23.94 2.70 0.51
C VAL A 10 -24.74 2.26 1.74
N LEU A 11 -25.72 3.05 2.20
CA LEU A 11 -26.61 2.65 3.29
C LEU A 11 -27.42 1.41 2.93
N ALA A 12 -27.97 1.32 1.71
CA ALA A 12 -28.74 0.16 1.25
C ALA A 12 -27.88 -1.11 1.05
N ALA A 13 -26.62 -0.96 0.63
CA ALA A 13 -25.67 -2.06 0.52
C ALA A 13 -25.16 -2.50 1.90
N LEU A 14 -24.90 -1.55 2.82
CA LEU A 14 -24.58 -1.84 4.21
C LEU A 14 -25.75 -2.52 4.91
N THR A 15 -26.98 -2.01 4.78
CA THR A 15 -28.16 -2.59 5.43
C THR A 15 -28.50 -3.96 4.89
N LEU A 16 -28.18 -4.29 3.65
CA LEU A 16 -28.41 -5.64 3.13
C LEU A 16 -27.29 -6.63 3.50
N LEU A 17 -26.01 -6.20 3.48
CA LEU A 17 -24.87 -6.96 4.02
C LEU A 17 -25.03 -7.21 5.53
N LEU A 18 -25.51 -6.19 6.26
CA LEU A 18 -25.87 -6.29 7.67
C LEU A 18 -27.17 -7.07 7.87
N ALA A 19 -28.20 -6.98 7.01
CA ALA A 19 -29.45 -7.75 7.17
C ALA A 19 -29.23 -9.25 6.99
N THR A 20 -28.32 -9.66 6.09
CA THR A 20 -27.88 -11.06 5.98
C THR A 20 -27.12 -11.55 7.21
N ALA A 21 -26.52 -10.65 7.99
CA ALA A 21 -25.84 -10.96 9.26
C ALA A 21 -26.76 -10.78 10.50
N ALA A 22 -27.77 -9.90 10.42
CA ALA A 22 -28.61 -9.47 11.53
C ALA A 22 -29.88 -10.31 11.71
N LEU A 23 -30.30 -11.08 10.69
CA LEU A 23 -31.40 -12.05 10.83
C LEU A 23 -31.08 -13.21 11.81
N THR A 24 -29.87 -13.27 12.39
CA THR A 24 -29.47 -14.28 13.37
C THR A 24 -28.90 -13.73 14.69
N THR A 25 -28.89 -12.40 14.92
CA THR A 25 -28.25 -11.80 16.12
C THR A 25 -29.15 -10.87 16.93
N SER A 26 -30.47 -10.94 16.80
CA SER A 26 -31.39 -10.11 17.59
C SER A 26 -31.63 -10.68 18.99
N ALA A 27 -30.63 -10.63 19.86
CA ALA A 27 -30.80 -10.67 21.31
C ALA A 27 -29.52 -10.18 22.01
N ALA A 28 -29.39 -8.86 22.23
CA ALA A 28 -28.83 -8.27 23.44
C ALA A 28 -28.63 -6.74 23.31
N ALA A 29 -29.29 -6.02 24.22
CA ALA A 29 -28.84 -4.83 24.94
C ALA A 29 -28.52 -3.51 24.19
N SER A 30 -29.50 -2.60 24.27
CA SER A 30 -29.45 -1.24 24.85
C SER A 30 -28.12 -0.46 24.90
N ASP A 31 -28.20 0.71 24.25
CA ASP A 31 -27.95 2.06 24.78
C ASP A 31 -26.51 2.47 25.17
N GLN A 32 -25.95 3.43 24.40
CA GLN A 32 -25.40 4.70 24.89
C GLN A 32 -24.79 5.49 23.70
N GLY A 33 -25.37 6.66 23.42
CA GLY A 33 -24.83 7.62 22.45
C GLY A 33 -23.64 8.37 23.01
N SER A 34 -22.57 8.51 22.21
CA SER A 34 -21.42 9.37 22.51
C SER A 34 -21.33 10.45 21.44
N SER A 35 -21.65 11.69 21.83
CA SER A 35 -21.51 12.88 21.01
C SER A 35 -20.05 13.37 21.00
N VAL A 36 -19.62 13.80 19.82
CA VAL A 36 -18.29 14.31 19.44
C VAL A 36 -17.95 15.63 20.17
N LEU A 37 -16.75 15.73 20.73
CA LEU A 37 -16.17 16.96 21.32
C LEU A 37 -15.74 17.93 20.21
N ALA A 38 -16.33 19.12 20.21
CA ALA A 38 -15.92 20.28 19.42
C ALA A 38 -14.77 21.04 20.10
N ALA A 39 -13.92 21.70 19.30
CA ALA A 39 -12.85 22.57 19.80
C ALA A 39 -13.42 23.74 20.64
N PRO A 40 -12.74 24.17 21.71
CA PRO A 40 -13.22 25.26 22.55
C PRO A 40 -13.13 26.58 21.78
N THR A 41 -14.30 27.09 21.37
CA THR A 41 -14.47 28.47 20.91
C THR A 41 -14.13 29.41 22.07
N ALA A 42 -13.06 30.18 21.92
CA ALA A 42 -12.76 31.32 22.78
C ALA A 42 -14.01 32.21 22.89
N THR A 43 -14.56 32.28 24.10
CA THR A 43 -15.88 32.84 24.40
C THR A 43 -15.81 34.36 24.38
N ALA A 44 -15.86 34.97 23.20
CA ALA A 44 -16.29 36.35 23.06
C ALA A 44 -17.83 36.38 23.06
N ALA A 45 -18.39 36.90 24.15
CA ALA A 45 -19.82 36.94 24.51
C ALA A 45 -20.42 35.61 25.01
N ALA A 46 -20.69 35.55 26.31
CA ALA A 46 -21.54 34.51 26.89
C ALA A 46 -23.00 34.77 26.49
N ALA A 47 -23.46 34.11 25.42
CA ALA A 47 -24.85 34.09 25.00
C ALA A 47 -25.61 32.96 25.73
N ALA A 48 -25.90 33.18 27.01
CA ALA A 48 -26.84 32.35 27.76
C ALA A 48 -28.08 33.22 28.06
N GLY A 49 -29.03 33.22 27.12
CA GLY A 49 -30.25 34.00 27.20
C GLY A 49 -30.15 35.41 26.59
N ASP A 50 -31.17 36.21 26.85
CA ASP A 50 -31.42 37.59 26.37
C ASP A 50 -30.34 38.63 26.75
N LEU A 51 -29.17 38.23 27.26
CA LEU A 51 -28.13 39.08 27.85
C LEU A 51 -26.72 38.59 27.46
N THR A 52 -25.90 39.49 26.95
CA THR A 52 -24.48 39.23 26.64
C THR A 52 -23.56 40.24 27.34
N VAL A 53 -22.33 39.83 27.62
CA VAL A 53 -21.30 40.68 28.24
C VAL A 53 -19.97 40.47 27.52
N ALA A 54 -19.28 41.57 27.23
CA ALA A 54 -17.97 41.61 26.58
C ALA A 54 -16.96 42.39 27.45
N LEU A 55 -15.72 41.92 27.47
CA LEU A 55 -14.61 42.59 28.16
C LEU A 55 -13.99 43.62 27.23
N ASP A 56 -14.08 44.91 27.57
CA ASP A 56 -13.51 46.00 26.77
C ASP A 56 -12.04 46.21 27.10
N SER A 57 -11.69 46.23 28.40
CA SER A 57 -10.30 46.38 28.85
C SER A 57 -10.10 45.88 30.28
N LEU A 58 -8.87 45.49 30.60
CA LEU A 58 -8.42 45.07 31.91
C LEU A 58 -7.03 45.68 32.14
N SER A 59 -6.92 46.56 33.14
CA SER A 59 -5.70 47.33 33.40
C SER A 59 -5.35 47.34 34.91
N PRO A 60 -4.08 47.07 35.28
CA PRO A 60 -2.99 46.62 34.40
C PRO A 60 -3.23 45.19 33.88
N GLN A 61 -2.61 44.82 32.75
CA GLN A 61 -2.75 43.47 32.18
C GLN A 61 -2.12 42.39 33.08
N VAL A 62 -1.01 42.71 33.74
CA VAL A 62 -0.37 41.90 34.78
C VAL A 62 -0.45 42.70 36.08
N LEU A 63 -1.07 42.12 37.11
CA LEU A 63 -1.30 42.75 38.40
C LEU A 63 -0.11 42.51 39.33
N THR A 64 0.39 43.57 39.94
CA THR A 64 1.48 43.54 40.92
C THR A 64 0.97 43.77 42.34
N LEU A 65 1.83 43.57 43.34
CA LEU A 65 1.57 44.07 44.71
C LEU A 65 1.26 45.58 44.64
N ASP A 66 0.19 46.02 45.31
CA ASP A 66 -0.20 47.43 45.47
C ASP A 66 -0.78 48.16 44.25
N THR A 67 -1.21 47.45 43.20
CA THR A 67 -1.95 48.04 42.07
C THR A 67 -3.44 47.71 42.11
N ASP A 68 -4.27 48.71 41.80
CA ASP A 68 -5.71 48.52 41.64
C ASP A 68 -6.02 47.93 40.26
N LEU A 69 -7.01 47.04 40.20
CA LEU A 69 -7.48 46.48 38.93
C LEU A 69 -8.71 47.25 38.45
N THR A 70 -8.60 47.83 37.26
CA THR A 70 -9.73 48.44 36.55
C THR A 70 -10.20 47.52 35.43
N VAL A 71 -11.47 47.15 35.46
CA VAL A 71 -12.12 46.27 34.47
C VAL A 71 -13.28 47.01 33.83
N LYS A 72 -13.23 47.20 32.51
CA LYS A 72 -14.30 47.85 31.73
C LYS A 72 -15.01 46.79 30.88
N VAL A 73 -16.33 46.72 31.00
CA VAL A 73 -17.16 45.72 30.31
C VAL A 73 -18.36 46.35 29.63
N THR A 74 -18.71 45.85 28.46
CA THR A 74 -19.95 46.22 27.77
C THR A 74 -20.99 45.12 27.99
N VAL A 75 -22.16 45.52 28.48
CA VAL A 75 -23.32 44.64 28.68
C VAL A 75 -24.36 44.97 27.62
N THR A 76 -24.80 43.96 26.88
CA THR A 76 -25.78 44.11 25.79
C THR A 76 -27.03 43.31 26.11
N ASN A 77 -28.19 43.97 26.03
CA ASN A 77 -29.49 43.33 26.15
C ASN A 77 -29.93 42.82 24.77
N SER A 78 -29.84 41.51 24.54
CA SER A 78 -30.27 40.86 23.30
C SER A 78 -31.73 40.38 23.35
N GLY A 79 -32.42 40.62 24.47
CA GLY A 79 -33.82 40.24 24.66
C GLY A 79 -34.83 41.18 24.06
N THR A 80 -36.11 40.87 24.30
CA THR A 80 -37.26 41.63 23.79
C THR A 80 -37.81 42.65 24.77
N ALA A 81 -37.43 42.59 26.05
CA ALA A 81 -37.88 43.50 27.12
C ALA A 81 -36.72 44.31 27.71
N ALA A 82 -37.02 45.51 28.21
CA ALA A 82 -36.03 46.36 28.88
C ALA A 82 -35.67 45.80 30.26
N LEU A 83 -34.37 45.78 30.58
CA LEU A 83 -33.84 45.35 31.88
C LEU A 83 -33.90 46.52 32.86
N GLN A 84 -34.78 46.45 33.84
CA GLN A 84 -35.00 47.53 34.81
C GLN A 84 -33.87 47.66 35.83
N THR A 85 -33.33 46.53 36.29
CA THR A 85 -32.22 46.47 37.25
C THR A 85 -31.29 45.34 36.85
N ALA A 86 -30.01 45.63 36.61
CA ALA A 86 -28.97 44.60 36.52
C ALA A 86 -27.73 45.01 37.31
N THR A 87 -27.13 44.01 37.96
CA THR A 87 -25.93 44.16 38.77
C THR A 87 -24.77 43.45 38.08
N VAL A 88 -23.65 44.15 37.91
CA VAL A 88 -22.40 43.58 37.43
C VAL A 88 -21.49 43.36 38.62
N SER A 89 -20.96 42.15 38.78
CA SER A 89 -20.07 41.78 39.87
C SER A 89 -18.80 41.11 39.37
N LEU A 90 -17.67 41.47 39.97
CA LEU A 90 -16.35 40.90 39.68
C LEU A 90 -15.98 39.92 40.79
N GLN A 91 -15.65 38.69 40.43
CA GLN A 91 -15.34 37.61 41.35
C GLN A 91 -14.00 36.96 40.98
N LEU A 92 -13.23 36.54 41.97
CA LEU A 92 -11.89 35.96 41.81
C LEU A 92 -11.78 34.58 42.47
N SER A 93 -11.27 33.62 41.71
CA SER A 93 -10.75 32.36 42.24
C SER A 93 -9.37 32.60 42.85
N ARG A 94 -9.21 32.29 44.14
CA ARG A 94 -7.93 32.47 44.85
C ARG A 94 -6.95 31.32 44.64
N PHE A 95 -7.32 30.31 43.87
CA PHE A 95 -6.44 29.22 43.49
C PHE A 95 -5.70 29.58 42.20
N ARG A 96 -4.39 29.29 42.18
CA ARG A 96 -3.59 29.43 40.96
C ARG A 96 -3.93 28.27 40.04
N LEU A 97 -4.22 28.57 38.79
CA LEU A 97 -4.37 27.57 37.73
C LEU A 97 -2.96 27.18 37.27
N THR A 98 -2.68 25.88 37.26
CA THR A 98 -1.34 25.32 37.12
C THR A 98 -1.16 24.49 35.86
N SER A 99 -2.24 24.12 35.17
CA SER A 99 -2.20 23.37 33.91
C SER A 99 -3.12 23.98 32.86
N ARG A 100 -2.89 23.66 31.59
CA ARG A 100 -3.77 24.09 30.48
C ARG A 100 -5.19 23.56 30.64
N THR A 101 -5.33 22.30 31.08
CA THR A 101 -6.64 21.70 31.36
C THR A 101 -7.43 22.49 32.42
N GLU A 102 -6.75 23.03 33.44
CA GLU A 102 -7.38 23.91 34.44
C GLU A 102 -7.76 25.28 33.87
N LEU A 103 -6.94 25.84 32.96
CA LEU A 103 -7.27 27.08 32.25
C LEU A 103 -8.52 26.90 31.37
N ASP A 104 -8.57 25.83 30.58
CA ASP A 104 -9.68 25.51 29.70
C ASP A 104 -10.96 25.21 30.52
N ALA A 105 -10.84 24.39 31.57
CA ALA A 105 -11.97 24.08 32.45
C ALA A 105 -12.51 25.31 33.20
N TRP A 106 -11.67 26.31 33.47
CA TRP A 106 -12.13 27.60 33.98
C TRP A 106 -12.86 28.38 32.90
N ALA A 107 -12.24 28.58 31.73
CA ALA A 107 -12.80 29.36 30.62
C ALA A 107 -14.17 28.81 30.16
N ASP A 108 -14.28 27.49 30.01
CA ASP A 108 -15.47 26.80 29.48
C ASP A 108 -16.65 26.69 30.47
N GLY A 109 -16.47 27.13 31.72
CA GLY A 109 -17.56 27.05 32.70
C GLY A 109 -17.60 25.77 33.53
N THR A 110 -16.84 24.73 33.15
CA THR A 110 -16.96 23.37 33.71
C THR A 110 -16.53 23.27 35.16
N THR A 111 -15.52 24.04 35.56
CA THR A 111 -15.17 24.22 36.97
C THR A 111 -16.14 25.23 37.59
N GLY A 112 -16.84 24.85 38.66
CA GLY A 112 -17.73 25.77 39.37
C GLY A 112 -16.96 26.96 39.95
N ALA A 113 -17.56 28.15 39.90
CA ALA A 113 -17.03 29.33 40.63
C ALA A 113 -17.30 29.26 42.15
N SER A 114 -17.68 28.08 42.65
CA SER A 114 -17.98 27.80 44.06
C SER A 114 -16.74 28.12 44.92
N GLY A 115 -16.78 29.21 45.67
CA GLY A 115 -15.65 29.69 46.48
C GLY A 115 -14.89 30.90 45.91
N ALA A 116 -15.33 31.46 44.77
CA ALA A 116 -14.80 32.72 44.26
C ALA A 116 -15.18 33.90 45.19
N SER A 117 -14.21 34.75 45.52
CA SER A 117 -14.44 35.93 46.38
C SER A 117 -14.88 37.13 45.54
N LEU A 118 -15.93 37.82 45.99
CA LEU A 118 -16.37 39.09 45.40
C LEU A 118 -15.29 40.17 45.59
N LEU A 119 -14.86 40.78 44.49
CA LEU A 119 -13.88 41.87 44.48
C LEU A 119 -14.56 43.25 44.37
N ALA A 120 -15.52 43.39 43.46
CA ALA A 120 -16.22 44.63 43.18
C ALA A 120 -17.65 44.35 42.68
N ARG A 121 -18.56 45.31 42.86
CA ARG A 121 -19.95 45.22 42.40
C ARG A 121 -20.50 46.61 42.07
N THR A 122 -21.19 46.73 40.94
CA THR A 122 -21.80 47.99 40.47
C THR A 122 -23.13 47.69 39.78
N SER A 123 -24.14 48.53 39.97
CA SER A 123 -25.42 48.46 39.24
C SER A 123 -25.35 49.22 37.92
N LEU A 124 -26.13 48.80 36.92
CA LEU A 124 -26.30 49.61 35.70
C LEU A 124 -26.90 50.99 36.04
N PRO A 125 -26.41 52.07 35.40
CA PRO A 125 -26.85 53.44 35.71
C PRO A 125 -28.26 53.77 35.22
N GLU A 126 -28.76 53.11 34.16
CA GLU A 126 -30.11 53.28 33.60
C GLU A 126 -30.71 51.93 33.15
N PRO A 127 -32.05 51.81 33.03
CA PRO A 127 -32.68 50.64 32.44
C PRO A 127 -32.18 50.37 31.01
N LEU A 128 -31.71 49.15 30.73
CA LEU A 128 -31.14 48.80 29.43
C LEU A 128 -32.24 48.30 28.48
N ALA A 129 -32.60 49.12 27.49
CA ALA A 129 -33.60 48.78 26.48
C ALA A 129 -33.22 47.53 25.67
N ALA A 130 -34.23 46.85 25.09
CA ALA A 130 -34.01 45.73 24.17
C ALA A 130 -33.13 46.15 22.99
N GLY A 131 -32.07 45.40 22.71
CA GLY A 131 -31.07 45.69 21.69
C GLY A 131 -30.00 46.74 22.07
N ALA A 132 -30.11 47.38 23.24
CA ALA A 132 -29.15 48.41 23.67
C ALA A 132 -27.94 47.81 24.42
N SER A 133 -26.81 48.54 24.40
CA SER A 133 -25.59 48.19 25.13
C SER A 133 -25.18 49.32 26.08
N ALA A 134 -24.65 48.96 27.25
CA ALA A 134 -24.12 49.91 28.24
C ALA A 134 -22.75 49.45 28.74
N THR A 135 -21.82 50.39 28.87
CA THR A 135 -20.47 50.11 29.37
C THR A 135 -20.36 50.44 30.86
N VAL A 136 -19.82 49.50 31.63
CA VAL A 136 -19.66 49.59 33.08
C VAL A 136 -18.19 49.44 33.43
N THR A 137 -17.70 50.25 34.37
CA THR A 137 -16.35 50.15 34.91
C THR A 137 -16.39 49.64 36.35
N LEU A 138 -15.65 48.57 36.64
CA LEU A 138 -15.44 48.03 37.98
C LEU A 138 -14.00 48.29 38.41
N VAL A 139 -13.82 48.81 39.63
CA VAL A 139 -12.50 49.03 40.23
C VAL A 139 -12.39 48.13 41.46
N ALA A 140 -11.43 47.21 41.44
CA ALA A 140 -11.10 46.35 42.57
C ALA A 140 -9.80 46.86 43.23
N PRO A 141 -9.85 47.32 44.50
CA PRO A 141 -8.68 47.88 45.16
C PRO A 141 -7.64 46.79 45.47
N ALA A 142 -6.36 47.14 45.49
CA ALA A 142 -5.25 46.22 45.76
C ALA A 142 -5.44 45.39 47.06
N SER A 143 -6.05 46.00 48.08
CA SER A 143 -6.32 45.34 49.38
C SER A 143 -7.37 44.22 49.33
N ALA A 144 -8.17 44.13 48.26
CA ALA A 144 -9.23 43.13 48.10
C ALA A 144 -8.70 41.75 47.68
N PHE A 145 -7.54 41.69 47.01
CA PHE A 145 -7.03 40.46 46.39
C PHE A 145 -6.52 39.42 47.41
N ARG A 146 -5.73 39.85 48.41
CA ARG A 146 -5.16 39.00 49.49
C ARG A 146 -4.60 37.66 48.97
N LEU A 147 -3.82 37.72 47.89
CA LEU A 147 -3.24 36.54 47.23
C LEU A 147 -1.94 36.11 47.91
N ALA A 148 -1.65 34.80 47.87
CA ALA A 148 -0.36 34.27 48.31
C ALA A 148 0.78 34.79 47.41
N ASN A 149 2.02 34.82 47.92
CA ASN A 149 3.22 35.25 47.17
C ASN A 149 3.65 34.22 46.12
N VAL A 150 2.74 33.91 45.20
CA VAL A 150 2.87 32.83 44.23
C VAL A 150 2.33 33.36 42.90
N TRP A 151 3.23 33.59 41.94
CA TRP A 151 2.90 34.14 40.63
C TRP A 151 2.12 33.15 39.76
N GLY A 152 1.36 33.68 38.79
CA GLY A 152 0.66 32.91 37.77
C GLY A 152 -0.82 33.26 37.61
N PRO A 153 -1.53 32.54 36.72
CA PRO A 153 -2.91 32.87 36.36
C PRO A 153 -3.91 32.40 37.41
N ARG A 154 -4.97 33.19 37.59
CA ARG A 154 -6.09 32.92 38.49
C ARG A 154 -7.41 33.18 37.77
N GLY A 155 -8.43 32.40 38.08
CA GLY A 155 -9.73 32.56 37.42
C GLY A 155 -10.44 33.86 37.82
N LEU A 156 -10.81 34.70 36.86
CA LEU A 156 -11.59 35.93 37.05
C LEU A 156 -12.96 35.79 36.38
N GLN A 157 -14.03 36.12 37.09
CA GLN A 157 -15.40 36.03 36.57
C GLN A 157 -16.12 37.36 36.72
N ILE A 158 -16.74 37.81 35.62
CA ILE A 158 -17.68 38.92 35.61
C ILE A 158 -19.08 38.33 35.50
N LYS A 159 -19.88 38.47 36.55
CA LYS A 159 -21.27 37.99 36.59
C LYS A 159 -22.22 39.17 36.46
N VAL A 160 -23.14 39.10 35.49
CA VAL A 160 -24.25 40.02 35.30
C VAL A 160 -25.53 39.33 35.75
N ASP A 161 -26.27 39.97 36.65
CA ASP A 161 -27.50 39.44 37.24
C ASP A 161 -28.61 40.49 37.20
N SER A 162 -29.68 40.22 36.44
CA SER A 162 -30.87 41.08 36.37
C SER A 162 -32.04 40.56 37.20
N GLY A 163 -31.87 39.48 37.97
CA GLY A 163 -32.93 38.76 38.69
C GLY A 163 -33.80 37.88 37.78
N SER A 164 -34.10 38.31 36.55
CA SER A 164 -34.80 37.52 35.52
C SER A 164 -33.86 36.72 34.62
N ALA A 165 -32.62 37.17 34.43
CA ALA A 165 -31.60 36.53 33.61
C ALA A 165 -30.22 36.69 34.26
N GLN A 166 -29.35 35.69 34.07
CA GLN A 166 -27.98 35.71 34.55
C GLN A 166 -27.05 35.25 33.45
N THR A 167 -25.97 36.01 33.24
CA THR A 167 -24.87 35.62 32.35
C THR A 167 -23.54 35.87 33.06
N SER A 168 -22.50 35.14 32.67
CA SER A 168 -21.16 35.37 33.21
C SER A 168 -20.10 35.23 32.14
N LEU A 169 -19.16 36.17 32.13
CA LEU A 169 -17.92 36.10 31.36
C LEU A 169 -16.79 35.65 32.27
N ARG A 170 -16.01 34.68 31.81
CA ARG A 170 -14.83 34.18 32.51
C ARG A 170 -13.57 34.60 31.74
N THR A 171 -12.57 35.05 32.47
CA THR A 171 -11.25 35.44 31.98
C THR A 171 -10.21 35.14 33.07
N PHE A 172 -8.99 35.66 32.93
CA PHE A 172 -7.91 35.40 33.85
C PHE A 172 -7.43 36.69 34.51
N LEU A 173 -7.06 36.60 35.78
CA LEU A 173 -6.23 37.57 36.47
C LEU A 173 -4.79 37.04 36.46
N LEU A 174 -3.87 37.83 35.90
CA LEU A 174 -2.46 37.49 35.84
C LEU A 174 -1.74 38.15 37.01
N TRP A 175 -1.22 37.35 37.93
CA TRP A 175 -0.59 37.84 39.14
C TRP A 175 0.93 37.70 39.08
N GLU A 176 1.64 38.81 39.23
CA GLU A 176 3.08 38.85 39.43
C GLU A 176 3.40 38.83 40.93
N SER A 177 4.35 37.99 41.32
CA SER A 177 4.85 37.92 42.70
C SER A 177 6.30 38.40 42.75
N THR A 178 6.87 38.45 43.95
CA THR A 178 8.28 38.81 44.15
C THR A 178 9.27 37.65 43.92
N GLU A 179 8.76 36.48 43.52
CA GLU A 179 9.59 35.30 43.24
C GLU A 179 10.33 35.44 41.89
N GLN A 180 11.41 34.66 41.70
CA GLN A 180 12.05 34.58 40.40
C GLN A 180 11.12 33.90 39.39
N ILE A 181 10.81 34.60 38.30
CA ILE A 181 9.86 34.14 37.27
C ILE A 181 10.65 33.54 36.09
N PRO A 182 10.52 32.24 35.79
CA PRO A 182 11.04 31.67 34.55
C PRO A 182 10.31 32.23 33.33
N GLN A 183 10.97 32.20 32.17
CA GLN A 183 10.45 32.78 30.93
C GLN A 183 10.19 31.71 29.88
N ALA A 184 8.99 31.72 29.30
CA ALA A 184 8.70 31.04 28.06
C ALA A 184 9.33 31.80 26.88
N GLN A 185 10.12 31.11 26.06
CA GLN A 185 10.69 31.62 24.83
C GLN A 185 9.67 31.44 23.70
N VAL A 186 9.22 32.54 23.09
CA VAL A 186 8.14 32.54 22.09
C VAL A 186 8.68 33.04 20.75
N ALA A 187 8.60 32.22 19.70
CA ALA A 187 8.87 32.65 18.32
C ALA A 187 7.57 32.82 17.53
N LEU A 188 7.48 33.91 16.77
CA LEU A 188 6.36 34.21 15.89
C LEU A 188 6.81 34.03 14.44
N VAL A 189 6.09 33.25 13.63
CA VAL A 189 6.45 33.04 12.22
C VAL A 189 5.22 32.96 11.32
N ALA A 190 5.29 33.57 10.14
CA ALA A 190 4.23 33.51 9.14
C ALA A 190 4.76 33.12 7.75
N PRO A 191 4.01 32.31 6.99
CA PRO A 191 4.39 31.92 5.65
C PRO A 191 4.01 33.01 4.64
N VAL A 192 4.92 33.34 3.72
CA VAL A 192 4.68 34.20 2.56
C VAL A 192 4.62 33.31 1.33
N VAL A 193 3.45 32.73 1.11
CA VAL A 193 3.18 31.72 0.07
C VAL A 193 2.04 32.15 -0.85
N GLY A 194 2.12 31.73 -2.11
CA GLY A 194 1.17 32.05 -3.18
C GLY A 194 0.09 31.00 -3.41
N PRO A 195 -0.76 31.22 -4.42
CA PRO A 195 -1.67 30.20 -4.95
C PRO A 195 -0.87 29.12 -5.70
N ALA A 196 -1.54 28.06 -6.12
CA ALA A 196 -0.91 27.01 -6.92
C ALA A 196 -0.51 27.54 -8.30
N THR A 197 0.78 27.55 -8.60
CA THR A 197 1.30 28.09 -9.87
C THR A 197 1.31 27.04 -10.97
N SER A 198 0.75 27.37 -12.15
CA SER A 198 0.84 26.56 -13.36
C SER A 198 1.84 27.18 -14.34
N PRO A 199 3.15 26.84 -14.25
CA PRO A 199 4.15 27.42 -15.13
C PRO A 199 3.83 27.14 -16.60
N THR A 200 4.03 28.15 -17.46
CA THR A 200 3.80 28.03 -18.90
C THR A 200 4.80 27.07 -19.52
N LEU A 201 4.29 25.96 -20.08
CA LEU A 201 5.11 24.94 -20.73
C LEU A 201 5.57 25.44 -22.11
N PRO A 202 6.84 25.21 -22.50
CA PRO A 202 7.35 25.58 -23.81
C PRO A 202 6.67 24.74 -24.91
N THR A 203 6.04 25.39 -25.90
CA THR A 203 5.45 24.73 -27.07
C THR A 203 6.51 24.42 -28.13
N SER A 204 6.52 23.18 -28.63
CA SER A 204 7.31 22.77 -29.78
C SER A 204 6.77 23.44 -31.04
N THR A 205 7.52 24.36 -31.66
CA THR A 205 7.14 24.96 -32.95
C THR A 205 8.09 24.52 -34.05
N THR A 206 7.55 23.83 -35.07
CA THR A 206 7.85 24.05 -36.50
C THR A 206 6.87 23.26 -37.39
N THR A 207 5.68 23.80 -37.71
CA THR A 207 5.12 23.86 -39.09
C THR A 207 3.75 24.57 -39.15
N SER A 208 3.71 25.60 -39.99
CA SER A 208 2.59 26.13 -40.81
C SER A 208 1.23 26.52 -40.19
N THR A 209 1.01 27.86 -40.19
CA THR A 209 -0.23 28.55 -40.58
C THR A 209 -1.57 27.98 -40.10
N ALA A 210 -1.99 28.39 -38.90
CA ALA A 210 -3.39 28.61 -38.61
C ALA A 210 -3.53 29.95 -37.87
N SER A 211 -4.41 30.81 -38.39
CA SER A 211 -4.79 32.09 -37.81
C SER A 211 -5.18 31.94 -36.33
N PRO A 212 -4.96 32.97 -35.48
CA PRO A 212 -5.34 32.91 -34.08
C PRO A 212 -6.87 32.91 -33.98
N SER A 213 -7.48 31.73 -33.96
CA SER A 213 -8.88 31.59 -33.59
C SER A 213 -8.98 31.88 -32.10
N SER A 214 -9.60 33.01 -31.81
CA SER A 214 -10.04 33.50 -30.52
C SER A 214 -10.73 32.42 -29.69
N SER A 215 -9.96 31.77 -28.83
CA SER A 215 -10.38 31.27 -27.53
C SER A 215 -9.15 31.17 -26.62
N ALA A 216 -8.33 32.22 -26.62
CA ALA A 216 -7.57 32.57 -25.44
C ALA A 216 -8.59 33.18 -24.49
N THR A 217 -9.07 32.39 -23.55
CA THR A 217 -9.63 32.92 -22.30
C THR A 217 -8.47 33.61 -21.59
N THR A 218 -8.18 34.84 -21.97
CA THR A 218 -7.39 35.78 -21.17
C THR A 218 -8.18 36.06 -19.90
N SER A 219 -7.69 35.55 -18.77
CA SER A 219 -7.75 36.04 -17.39
C SER A 219 -7.61 34.82 -16.46
N SER A 220 -6.48 34.47 -15.83
CA SER A 220 -5.27 35.25 -15.53
C SER A 220 -5.55 36.68 -15.10
N ASP A 221 -6.69 36.91 -14.43
CA ASP A 221 -6.62 37.81 -13.28
C ASP A 221 -5.73 37.05 -12.32
N SER A 222 -4.46 37.43 -12.28
CA SER A 222 -3.44 36.85 -11.43
C SER A 222 -4.04 36.63 -10.02
N ASP A 223 -4.22 35.38 -9.59
CA ASP A 223 -4.57 35.07 -8.21
C ASP A 223 -3.59 35.79 -7.26
N LEU A 224 -2.35 36.00 -7.70
CA LEU A 224 -1.36 36.84 -7.06
C LEU A 224 -1.76 38.32 -6.94
N GLY A 225 -2.18 38.97 -8.03
CA GLY A 225 -2.67 40.36 -8.04
C GLY A 225 -3.82 40.59 -7.04
N ALA A 226 -4.72 39.62 -6.88
CA ALA A 226 -5.78 39.68 -5.88
C ALA A 226 -5.25 39.56 -4.44
N LEU A 227 -4.17 38.81 -4.23
CA LEU A 227 -3.54 38.61 -2.92
C LEU A 227 -2.66 39.78 -2.46
N VAL A 228 -2.09 40.55 -3.40
CA VAL A 228 -1.24 41.74 -3.13
C VAL A 228 -1.98 43.06 -3.26
N ALA A 229 -3.27 43.03 -3.64
CA ALA A 229 -4.10 44.23 -3.67
C ALA A 229 -4.15 44.92 -2.29
N PRO A 230 -4.42 46.24 -2.22
CA PRO A 230 -4.50 46.94 -0.94
C PRO A 230 -5.51 46.28 0.01
N ARG A 231 -5.07 46.00 1.24
CA ARG A 231 -5.83 45.26 2.26
C ARG A 231 -6.16 43.82 1.87
N ALA A 232 -5.49 43.22 0.89
CA ALA A 232 -5.55 41.78 0.64
C ALA A 232 -4.56 41.04 1.55
N ARG A 233 -4.58 39.70 1.49
CA ARG A 233 -3.87 38.82 2.44
C ARG A 233 -2.38 39.15 2.54
N LEU A 234 -1.66 39.19 1.41
CA LEU A 234 -0.20 39.39 1.40
C LEU A 234 0.19 40.85 1.66
N ASP A 235 -0.65 41.81 1.28
CA ASP A 235 -0.47 43.23 1.64
C ASP A 235 -0.64 43.45 3.15
N ARG A 236 -1.67 42.86 3.77
CA ARG A 236 -1.87 42.92 5.23
C ARG A 236 -0.77 42.20 6.00
N LEU A 237 -0.29 41.06 5.50
CA LEU A 237 0.85 40.36 6.10
C LEU A 237 2.11 41.24 6.06
N LEU A 238 2.38 41.91 4.94
CA LEU A 238 3.50 42.85 4.84
C LEU A 238 3.31 44.06 5.79
N ALA A 239 2.10 44.58 5.92
CA ALA A 239 1.79 45.64 6.87
C ALA A 239 2.01 45.19 8.33
N ALA A 240 1.59 43.98 8.71
CA ALA A 240 1.84 43.40 10.03
C ALA A 240 3.34 43.16 10.27
N ALA A 241 4.08 42.72 9.25
CA ALA A 241 5.53 42.51 9.33
C ALA A 241 6.31 43.82 9.56
N ARG A 242 5.81 44.94 9.02
CA ARG A 242 6.38 46.28 9.24
C ARG A 242 6.07 46.85 10.62
N THR A 243 4.93 46.50 11.22
CA THR A 243 4.57 46.96 12.57
C THR A 243 5.16 46.10 13.67
N VAL A 244 5.37 44.81 13.41
CA VAL A 244 5.90 43.83 14.35
C VAL A 244 7.25 43.27 13.84
N PRO A 245 8.39 43.80 14.30
CA PRO A 245 9.71 43.31 13.88
C PRO A 245 10.00 41.88 14.39
N GLU A 246 9.35 41.44 15.45
CA GLU A 246 9.51 40.10 16.03
C GLU A 246 8.86 38.98 15.19
N LEU A 247 8.06 39.32 14.16
CA LEU A 247 7.39 38.35 13.28
C LEU A 247 8.35 37.80 12.22
N GLY A 248 8.87 36.58 12.35
CA GLY A 248 9.64 35.92 11.30
C GLY A 248 8.82 35.66 10.03
N LEU A 249 9.44 35.71 8.85
CA LEU A 249 8.78 35.37 7.58
C LEU A 249 9.48 34.19 6.92
N ALA A 250 8.69 33.17 6.58
CA ALA A 250 9.13 32.07 5.73
C ALA A 250 8.61 32.30 4.32
N VAL A 251 9.49 32.67 3.40
CA VAL A 251 9.14 33.16 2.06
C VAL A 251 9.34 32.06 1.04
N ASP A 252 8.34 31.85 0.18
CA ASP A 252 8.48 31.04 -1.04
C ASP A 252 9.15 31.86 -2.16
N PRO A 253 10.36 31.50 -2.60
CA PRO A 253 11.05 32.20 -3.68
C PRO A 253 10.37 32.13 -5.05
N ALA A 254 9.53 31.11 -5.30
CA ALA A 254 8.78 31.00 -6.54
C ALA A 254 7.76 32.14 -6.66
N LEU A 255 7.11 32.50 -5.54
CA LEU A 255 6.18 33.62 -5.46
C LEU A 255 6.83 34.97 -5.80
N LEU A 256 8.05 35.20 -5.31
CA LEU A 256 8.81 36.41 -5.63
C LEU A 256 9.15 36.46 -7.13
N THR A 257 9.54 35.33 -7.69
CA THR A 257 9.87 35.23 -9.12
C THR A 257 8.65 35.46 -10.00
N GLU A 258 7.51 34.86 -9.65
CA GLU A 258 6.23 35.11 -10.31
C GLU A 258 5.86 36.60 -10.23
N ALA A 259 5.93 37.20 -9.03
CA ALA A 259 5.62 38.60 -8.80
C ALA A 259 6.48 39.55 -9.65
N GLN A 260 7.74 39.20 -9.90
CA GLN A 260 8.66 39.97 -10.76
C GLN A 260 8.25 39.94 -12.25
N SER A 261 7.54 38.90 -12.67
CA SER A 261 7.08 38.70 -14.06
C SER A 261 5.60 39.03 -14.30
N ASP A 262 4.86 39.35 -13.24
CA ASP A 262 3.40 39.57 -13.26
C ASP A 262 3.06 41.08 -13.39
N SER A 263 2.25 41.64 -12.49
CA SER A 263 1.71 42.99 -12.57
C SER A 263 2.57 44.04 -11.84
N THR A 264 2.42 45.34 -12.17
CA THR A 264 3.12 46.42 -11.45
C THR A 264 2.84 46.41 -9.93
N PRO A 265 1.59 46.18 -9.45
CA PRO A 265 1.33 45.98 -8.03
C PRO A 265 2.06 44.79 -7.41
N ALA A 266 2.14 43.65 -8.10
CA ALA A 266 2.87 42.48 -7.62
C ALA A 266 4.38 42.76 -7.49
N ARG A 267 4.99 43.43 -8.48
CA ARG A 267 6.38 43.90 -8.42
C ARG A 267 6.61 44.85 -7.24
N THR A 268 5.72 45.83 -7.07
CA THR A 268 5.82 46.81 -5.97
C THR A 268 5.71 46.14 -4.60
N TRP A 269 4.82 45.15 -4.47
CA TRP A 269 4.70 44.35 -3.26
C TRP A 269 5.96 43.50 -3.02
N ALA A 270 6.50 42.85 -4.04
CA ALA A 270 7.72 42.03 -3.93
C ALA A 270 8.94 42.88 -3.54
N ASP A 271 9.08 44.09 -4.10
CA ASP A 271 10.10 45.06 -3.69
C ASP A 271 9.90 45.49 -2.23
N GLY A 272 8.65 45.76 -1.85
CA GLY A 272 8.28 46.14 -0.49
C GLY A 272 8.51 45.05 0.55
N LEU A 273 8.34 43.78 0.18
CA LEU A 273 8.66 42.61 0.99
C LEU A 273 10.18 42.44 1.09
N THR A 274 10.90 42.54 -0.02
CA THR A 274 12.37 42.44 -0.05
C THR A 274 13.01 43.49 0.85
N ALA A 275 12.49 44.71 0.86
CA ALA A 275 12.90 45.76 1.80
C ALA A 275 12.66 45.35 3.26
N ALA A 276 11.46 44.84 3.58
CA ALA A 276 11.16 44.38 4.94
C ALA A 276 12.09 43.26 5.39
N LEU A 277 12.47 42.32 4.51
CA LEU A 277 13.39 41.22 4.83
C LEU A 277 14.81 41.71 5.20
N GLN A 278 15.17 42.94 4.84
CA GLN A 278 16.47 43.55 5.17
C GLN A 278 16.49 44.28 6.52
N ASP A 279 15.34 44.44 7.20
CA ASP A 279 15.20 45.19 8.47
C ASP A 279 15.71 44.42 9.72
N GLY A 280 16.59 43.42 9.54
CA GLY A 280 17.18 42.64 10.64
C GLY A 280 16.22 41.64 11.32
N ARG A 281 15.02 41.44 10.75
CA ARG A 281 14.05 40.42 11.17
C ARG A 281 14.45 39.01 10.69
N GLU A 282 13.85 37.97 11.27
CA GLU A 282 14.10 36.61 10.80
C GLU A 282 13.48 36.38 9.40
N ALA A 283 14.33 36.06 8.43
CA ALA A 283 13.96 35.81 7.04
C ALA A 283 14.42 34.40 6.63
N LEU A 284 13.45 33.53 6.36
CA LEU A 284 13.66 32.11 6.04
C LEU A 284 13.23 31.85 4.60
N ALA A 285 14.04 31.13 3.83
CA ALA A 285 13.63 30.63 2.51
C ALA A 285 12.97 29.27 2.67
N LEU A 286 11.73 29.17 2.20
CA LEU A 286 11.13 27.89 1.88
C LEU A 286 11.80 27.31 0.61
N PRO A 287 11.82 25.98 0.43
CA PRO A 287 12.22 25.42 -0.85
C PRO A 287 11.32 25.94 -1.97
N TRP A 288 11.85 26.01 -3.18
CA TRP A 288 11.17 26.63 -4.32
C TRP A 288 9.79 26.02 -4.53
N SER A 289 8.76 26.88 -4.57
CA SER A 289 7.35 26.51 -4.72
C SER A 289 6.72 25.81 -3.49
N ASP A 290 7.28 26.00 -2.28
CA ASP A 290 6.83 25.37 -1.02
C ASP A 290 6.42 23.89 -1.18
N PRO A 291 7.35 22.99 -1.58
CA PRO A 291 7.06 21.58 -1.81
C PRO A 291 6.51 20.90 -0.55
N ASP A 292 5.47 20.10 -0.74
CA ASP A 292 4.86 19.30 0.31
C ASP A 292 5.81 18.17 0.75
N PRO A 293 6.38 18.23 1.97
CA PRO A 293 7.33 17.22 2.43
C PRO A 293 6.68 15.83 2.56
N ALA A 294 5.36 15.73 2.74
CA ALA A 294 4.66 14.44 2.76
C ALA A 294 4.62 13.79 1.36
N ALA A 295 4.51 14.60 0.29
CA ALA A 295 4.54 14.10 -1.09
C ALA A 295 5.91 13.53 -1.44
N VAL A 296 6.98 14.27 -1.15
CA VAL A 296 8.35 13.85 -1.46
C VAL A 296 8.79 12.71 -0.54
N GLY A 297 8.42 12.75 0.74
CA GLY A 297 8.68 11.70 1.72
C GLY A 297 7.99 10.38 1.39
N GLY A 298 6.73 10.42 0.94
CA GLY A 298 5.98 9.23 0.53
C GLY A 298 6.53 8.52 -0.71
N ALA A 299 7.35 9.21 -1.51
CA ALA A 299 7.99 8.68 -2.71
C ALA A 299 9.48 8.33 -2.53
N ASP A 300 10.05 8.57 -1.34
CA ASP A 300 11.49 8.41 -1.07
C ASP A 300 12.36 9.16 -2.10
N ALA A 301 11.98 10.42 -2.39
CA ALA A 301 12.51 11.21 -3.52
C ALA A 301 13.24 12.49 -3.10
N PRO A 302 14.29 12.43 -2.24
CA PRO A 302 14.97 13.63 -1.71
C PRO A 302 15.51 14.55 -2.80
N GLU A 303 15.85 14.01 -3.97
CA GLU A 303 16.40 14.75 -5.12
C GLU A 303 15.50 15.92 -5.59
N LEU A 304 14.17 15.76 -5.56
CA LEU A 304 13.25 16.84 -5.95
C LEU A 304 13.21 17.96 -4.90
N LEU A 305 13.27 17.62 -3.61
CA LEU A 305 13.34 18.60 -2.53
C LEU A 305 14.70 19.29 -2.49
N THR A 306 15.79 18.57 -2.75
CA THR A 306 17.13 19.15 -2.94
C THR A 306 17.12 20.13 -4.11
N ALA A 307 16.56 19.74 -5.26
CA ALA A 307 16.46 20.63 -6.42
C ALA A 307 15.64 21.90 -6.12
N ALA A 308 14.55 21.79 -5.36
CA ALA A 308 13.78 22.95 -4.92
C ALA A 308 14.57 23.86 -3.97
N ARG A 309 15.34 23.29 -3.04
CA ARG A 309 16.21 24.05 -2.12
C ARG A 309 17.35 24.76 -2.87
N ASP A 310 18.00 24.06 -3.79
CA ASP A 310 19.08 24.60 -4.62
C ASP A 310 18.55 25.74 -5.53
N SER A 311 17.32 25.60 -6.05
CA SER A 311 16.63 26.66 -6.78
C SER A 311 16.38 27.90 -5.89
N SER A 312 15.89 27.71 -4.65
CA SER A 312 15.75 28.81 -3.69
C SER A 312 17.08 29.49 -3.36
N ALA A 313 18.13 28.71 -3.08
CA ALA A 313 19.44 29.23 -2.70
C ALA A 313 20.13 30.00 -3.82
N SER A 314 19.96 29.54 -5.08
CA SER A 314 20.50 30.22 -6.26
C SER A 314 19.72 31.49 -6.61
N SER A 315 18.40 31.48 -6.43
CA SER A 315 17.54 32.63 -6.76
C SER A 315 17.61 33.74 -5.70
N TYR A 316 17.68 33.39 -4.40
CA TYR A 316 17.67 34.34 -3.28
C TYR A 316 18.65 33.96 -2.16
N PRO A 317 19.97 34.15 -2.37
CA PRO A 317 21.01 33.70 -1.43
C PRO A 317 21.02 34.42 -0.07
N ALA A 318 20.30 35.54 0.06
CA ALA A 318 20.19 36.30 1.31
C ALA A 318 19.27 35.66 2.35
N LEU A 319 18.46 34.67 1.95
CA LEU A 319 17.50 33.98 2.82
C LEU A 319 18.10 32.69 3.40
N SER A 320 17.80 32.38 4.67
CA SER A 320 18.25 31.11 5.27
C SER A 320 17.41 29.94 4.75
N GLY A 321 18.00 29.09 3.91
CA GLY A 321 17.32 27.97 3.23
C GLY A 321 17.28 26.67 4.02
N ASP A 322 17.29 26.68 5.34
CA ASP A 322 17.40 25.47 6.19
C ASP A 322 16.06 24.98 6.76
N LEU A 323 14.97 25.72 6.51
CA LEU A 323 13.60 25.39 6.93
C LEU A 323 12.81 24.69 5.82
N VAL A 324 12.07 23.65 6.21
CA VAL A 324 10.94 23.10 5.43
C VAL A 324 9.68 23.24 6.28
N TRP A 325 8.55 23.62 5.67
CA TRP A 325 7.29 23.83 6.39
C TRP A 325 6.27 22.79 5.96
N SER A 326 5.87 21.91 6.89
CA SER A 326 4.85 20.88 6.62
C SER A 326 3.44 21.46 6.57
N ALA A 327 2.58 20.89 5.73
CA ALA A 327 1.13 21.08 5.84
C ALA A 327 0.52 20.21 6.95
N ASP A 328 1.20 19.13 7.32
CA ASP A 328 0.74 18.15 8.29
C ASP A 328 1.31 18.40 9.68
N SER A 329 0.48 18.26 10.71
CA SER A 329 0.86 18.42 12.12
C SER A 329 1.70 17.24 12.67
N GLN A 330 1.88 16.19 11.88
CA GLN A 330 2.60 14.98 12.20
C GLN A 330 3.55 14.63 11.05
N VAL A 331 4.73 14.11 11.39
CA VAL A 331 5.72 13.67 10.41
C VAL A 331 6.09 12.21 10.67
N ASP A 332 6.17 11.42 9.59
CA ASP A 332 6.68 10.04 9.65
C ASP A 332 8.19 9.98 9.43
N ALA A 333 8.80 8.84 9.78
CA ALA A 333 10.23 8.64 9.68
C ALA A 333 10.79 8.81 8.25
N SER A 334 10.01 8.45 7.22
CA SER A 334 10.42 8.61 5.81
C SER A 334 10.48 10.08 5.42
N THR A 335 9.45 10.87 5.73
CA THR A 335 9.44 12.30 5.47
C THR A 335 10.54 13.02 6.27
N ALA A 336 10.74 12.67 7.54
CA ALA A 336 11.82 13.25 8.34
C ALA A 336 13.21 12.94 7.74
N LEU A 337 13.43 11.71 7.27
CA LEU A 337 14.67 11.32 6.61
C LEU A 337 14.87 12.09 5.30
N VAL A 338 13.86 12.11 4.42
CA VAL A 338 13.92 12.81 3.12
C VAL A 338 14.17 14.31 3.28
N VAL A 339 13.51 14.95 4.26
CA VAL A 339 13.75 16.35 4.60
C VAL A 339 15.20 16.53 5.04
N ARG A 340 15.74 15.66 5.88
CA ARG A 340 17.14 15.74 6.31
C ARG A 340 18.13 15.47 5.18
N GLU A 341 17.87 14.50 4.32
CA GLU A 341 18.68 14.13 3.15
C GLU A 341 18.72 15.25 2.11
N SER A 342 17.67 16.06 2.01
CA SER A 342 17.67 17.28 1.17
C SER A 342 18.61 18.38 1.67
N GLY A 343 19.18 18.21 2.88
CA GLY A 343 20.06 19.19 3.52
C GLY A 343 19.34 20.15 4.48
N ALA A 344 18.00 20.03 4.64
CA ALA A 344 17.27 20.81 5.63
C ALA A 344 17.64 20.40 7.06
N THR A 345 17.66 21.36 7.98
CA THR A 345 17.97 21.12 9.41
C THR A 345 16.77 21.39 10.32
N ARG A 346 15.76 22.12 9.82
CA ARG A 346 14.54 22.48 10.55
C ARG A 346 13.29 22.07 9.77
N LEU A 347 12.34 21.45 10.46
CA LEU A 347 11.01 21.15 9.95
C LEU A 347 9.95 21.76 10.86
N LEU A 348 9.16 22.69 10.33
CA LEU A 348 8.05 23.30 11.07
C LEU A 348 6.77 22.50 10.82
N LEU A 349 6.11 22.11 11.92
CA LEU A 349 4.86 21.36 11.92
C LEU A 349 3.75 22.22 12.53
N PRO A 350 2.58 22.34 11.87
CA PRO A 350 1.38 22.89 12.48
C PRO A 350 1.00 22.13 13.75
N ALA A 351 0.26 22.77 14.63
CA ALA A 351 -0.19 22.16 15.87
C ALA A 351 -1.15 20.98 15.60
N ALA A 352 -0.96 19.87 16.32
CA ALA A 352 -1.88 18.74 16.28
C ALA A 352 -2.96 18.91 17.35
N ALA A 353 -4.20 18.45 17.08
CA ALA A 353 -5.35 18.62 17.98
C ALA A 353 -5.12 18.16 19.44
N ASN A 354 -4.21 17.20 19.67
CA ASN A 354 -3.81 16.70 20.99
C ASN A 354 -2.26 16.61 21.15
N GLY A 355 -1.49 17.36 20.36
CA GLY A 355 -0.03 17.28 20.34
C GLY A 355 0.65 18.21 21.34
N THR A 356 1.82 17.83 21.84
CA THR A 356 2.70 18.71 22.63
C THR A 356 3.37 19.73 21.71
N SER A 357 3.14 21.03 21.94
CA SER A 357 3.84 22.11 21.25
C SER A 357 5.30 22.23 21.69
N GLY A 358 6.14 22.87 20.87
CA GLY A 358 7.53 23.19 21.21
C GLY A 358 8.58 22.57 20.30
N VAL A 359 9.81 22.47 20.82
CA VAL A 359 11.00 22.07 20.05
C VAL A 359 11.40 20.64 20.39
N ALA A 360 11.54 19.81 19.37
CA ALA A 360 12.01 18.43 19.51
C ALA A 360 13.10 18.13 18.47
N THR A 361 13.87 17.07 18.69
CA THR A 361 14.83 16.57 17.72
C THR A 361 14.49 15.15 17.31
N VAL A 362 14.52 14.89 16.00
CA VAL A 362 14.40 13.55 15.42
C VAL A 362 15.76 13.15 14.87
N SER A 363 16.32 12.06 15.37
CA SER A 363 17.53 11.47 14.81
C SER A 363 17.19 10.62 13.59
N THR A 364 17.76 10.97 12.45
CA THR A 364 17.63 10.21 11.19
C THR A 364 19.00 9.62 10.80
N SER A 365 19.03 8.68 9.86
CA SER A 365 20.29 8.17 9.31
C SER A 365 21.12 9.24 8.57
N ALA A 366 20.50 10.34 8.14
CA ALA A 366 21.17 11.47 7.49
C ALA A 366 21.61 12.57 8.50
N GLY A 367 21.36 12.37 9.80
CA GLY A 367 21.66 13.31 10.88
C GLY A 367 20.42 13.76 11.65
N ASP A 368 20.62 14.63 12.64
CA ASP A 368 19.52 15.16 13.45
C ASP A 368 18.74 16.23 12.69
N LEU A 369 17.40 16.17 12.80
CA LEU A 369 16.44 17.13 12.27
C LEU A 369 15.71 17.79 13.44
N THR A 370 15.68 19.13 13.48
CA THR A 370 14.94 19.87 14.52
C THR A 370 13.49 20.05 14.10
N LEU A 371 12.55 19.57 14.91
CA LEU A 371 11.13 19.78 14.75
C LEU A 371 10.68 21.01 15.54
N LEU A 372 10.05 21.96 14.86
CA LEU A 372 9.41 23.13 15.44
C LEU A 372 7.89 22.94 15.37
N ARG A 373 7.24 22.57 16.47
CA ARG A 373 5.78 22.38 16.49
C ARG A 373 5.08 23.60 17.06
N SER A 374 4.14 24.16 16.29
CA SER A 374 3.34 25.30 16.74
C SER A 374 2.32 24.91 17.82
N ASP A 375 1.75 25.92 18.47
CA ASP A 375 0.81 25.77 19.57
C ASP A 375 -0.61 26.15 19.15
N SER A 376 -1.52 25.18 19.04
CA SER A 376 -2.83 25.38 18.40
C SER A 376 -3.68 26.46 19.09
N GLN A 377 -3.63 26.53 20.42
CA GLN A 377 -4.41 27.52 21.17
C GLN A 377 -3.82 28.91 20.95
N LEU A 378 -2.49 29.06 21.02
CA LEU A 378 -1.84 30.35 20.83
C LEU A 378 -1.87 30.80 19.36
N ASP A 379 -1.76 29.87 18.40
CA ASP A 379 -1.94 30.12 16.96
C ASP A 379 -3.32 30.73 16.72
N ALA A 380 -4.39 30.11 17.25
CA ALA A 380 -5.76 30.60 17.09
C ALA A 380 -6.01 31.96 17.77
N LEU A 381 -5.43 32.19 18.95
CA LEU A 381 -5.55 33.47 19.68
C LEU A 381 -4.78 34.61 18.98
N ALA A 382 -3.61 34.31 18.41
CA ALA A 382 -2.77 35.30 17.73
C ALA A 382 -3.27 35.67 16.33
N THR A 383 -3.80 34.68 15.60
CA THR A 383 -4.18 34.84 14.19
C THR A 383 -5.67 35.11 13.98
N GLY A 384 -6.49 34.86 15.01
CA GLY A 384 -7.93 35.06 14.98
C GLY A 384 -8.34 36.53 14.95
N SER A 385 -9.59 36.79 14.54
CA SER A 385 -10.15 38.14 14.45
C SER A 385 -10.26 38.89 15.78
N THR A 386 -10.15 38.17 16.91
CA THR A 386 -10.23 38.73 18.27
C THR A 386 -8.86 38.91 18.93
N ALA A 387 -7.75 38.83 18.19
CA ALA A 387 -6.38 38.94 18.72
C ALA A 387 -6.14 40.23 19.54
N GLY A 388 -6.76 41.34 19.14
CA GLY A 388 -6.69 42.63 19.85
C GLY A 388 -7.57 42.71 21.11
N SER A 389 -8.45 41.74 21.35
CA SER A 389 -9.36 41.80 22.51
C SER A 389 -8.63 41.50 23.81
N ALA A 390 -8.98 42.23 24.87
CA ALA A 390 -8.40 42.04 26.19
C ALA A 390 -8.59 40.61 26.72
N ALA A 391 -9.71 39.96 26.41
CA ALA A 391 -9.96 38.57 26.82
C ALA A 391 -9.00 37.57 26.17
N THR A 392 -8.78 37.70 24.86
CA THR A 392 -7.83 36.88 24.09
C THR A 392 -6.40 37.07 24.58
N GLN A 393 -5.99 38.32 24.83
CA GLN A 393 -4.67 38.64 25.36
C GLN A 393 -4.45 38.04 26.76
N GLN A 394 -5.42 38.17 27.66
CA GLN A 394 -5.35 37.58 29.01
C GLN A 394 -5.26 36.05 28.96
N GLN A 395 -5.99 35.41 28.05
CA GLN A 395 -5.92 33.96 27.85
C GLN A 395 -4.54 33.52 27.32
N ALA A 396 -4.00 34.19 26.30
CA ALA A 396 -2.68 33.86 25.77
C ALA A 396 -1.57 34.01 26.82
N LEU A 397 -1.60 35.08 27.60
CA LEU A 397 -0.65 35.31 28.69
C LEU A 397 -0.79 34.28 29.82
N ALA A 398 -2.01 33.81 30.12
CA ALA A 398 -2.24 32.75 31.10
C ALA A 398 -1.66 31.40 30.61
N ILE A 399 -1.85 31.06 29.34
CA ILE A 399 -1.27 29.86 28.71
C ILE A 399 0.27 29.92 28.78
N LEU A 400 0.86 31.08 28.45
CA LEU A 400 2.31 31.27 28.50
C LEU A 400 2.86 31.26 29.93
N ALA A 401 2.10 31.71 30.92
CA ALA A 401 2.49 31.62 32.33
C ALA A 401 2.57 30.16 32.82
N VAL A 402 1.67 29.30 32.33
CA VAL A 402 1.73 27.85 32.58
C VAL A 402 2.92 27.23 31.84
N ALA A 403 3.13 27.60 30.58
CA ALA A 403 4.24 27.12 29.75
C ALA A 403 5.62 27.46 30.33
N ALA A 404 5.81 28.69 30.81
CA ALA A 404 7.06 29.15 31.40
C ALA A 404 7.49 28.36 32.66
N ARG A 405 6.56 27.67 33.31
CA ARG A 405 6.82 26.85 34.51
C ARG A 405 7.17 25.42 34.20
N ASP A 406 6.97 24.98 32.96
CA ASP A 406 7.22 23.61 32.57
C ASP A 406 8.70 23.43 32.22
N THR A 407 9.39 22.58 33.00
CA THR A 407 10.80 22.26 32.80
C THR A 407 11.03 21.17 31.75
N ALA A 408 9.97 20.59 31.18
CA ALA A 408 10.04 19.52 30.18
C ALA A 408 10.15 20.02 28.72
N GLY A 409 10.48 21.30 28.52
CA GLY A 409 10.69 21.91 27.19
C GLY A 409 9.47 22.62 26.59
N ALA A 410 8.33 22.63 27.29
CA ALA A 410 7.14 23.40 26.89
C ALA A 410 7.28 24.92 27.16
N ASP A 411 8.41 25.35 27.74
CA ASP A 411 8.84 26.74 27.81
C ASP A 411 9.25 27.31 26.45
N ARG A 412 9.48 26.46 25.44
CA ARG A 412 9.77 26.88 24.05
C ARG A 412 8.51 26.79 23.21
N VAL A 413 7.98 27.93 22.78
CA VAL A 413 6.70 28.03 22.09
C VAL A 413 6.92 28.62 20.69
N VAL A 414 6.29 28.00 19.69
CA VAL A 414 6.20 28.54 18.35
C VAL A 414 4.75 28.92 18.11
N ILE A 415 4.51 30.18 17.72
CA ILE A 415 3.23 30.64 17.21
C ILE A 415 3.41 30.78 15.70
N ALA A 416 2.72 29.92 14.95
CA ALA A 416 2.82 29.86 13.50
C ALA A 416 1.49 30.27 12.88
N ALA A 417 1.53 31.24 11.96
CA ALA A 417 0.34 31.59 11.19
C ALA A 417 0.03 30.53 10.13
N ASP A 418 -1.25 30.29 9.89
CA ASP A 418 -1.70 29.45 8.80
C ASP A 418 -1.38 30.07 7.44
N ARG A 419 -1.28 29.22 6.41
CA ARG A 419 -0.95 29.65 5.04
C ARG A 419 -1.98 30.59 4.43
N ASP A 420 -3.23 30.54 4.87
CA ASP A 420 -4.31 31.42 4.44
C ASP A 420 -4.54 32.63 5.37
N TRP A 421 -3.67 32.83 6.36
CA TRP A 421 -3.82 33.91 7.35
C TRP A 421 -3.85 35.30 6.70
N SER A 422 -4.94 36.03 6.94
CA SER A 422 -5.10 37.44 6.55
C SER A 422 -5.02 38.30 7.80
N ALA A 423 -3.82 38.80 8.09
CA ALA A 423 -3.53 39.54 9.30
C ALA A 423 -4.40 40.79 9.45
N ASP A 424 -4.82 41.11 10.67
CA ASP A 424 -5.15 42.48 11.06
C ASP A 424 -3.90 43.08 11.73
N PRO A 425 -3.17 43.99 11.06
CA PRO A 425 -1.90 44.51 11.57
C PRO A 425 -2.01 45.20 12.92
N ALA A 426 -3.15 45.84 13.20
CA ALA A 426 -3.37 46.56 14.45
C ALA A 426 -3.66 45.59 15.60
N ALA A 427 -4.62 44.68 15.39
CA ALA A 427 -4.96 43.66 16.38
C ALA A 427 -3.78 42.74 16.72
N PHE A 428 -2.98 42.36 15.71
CA PHE A 428 -1.78 41.57 15.92
C PHE A 428 -0.68 42.34 16.67
N ALA A 429 -0.49 43.63 16.37
CA ALA A 429 0.46 44.47 17.11
C ALA A 429 0.06 44.64 18.58
N GLU A 430 -1.24 44.78 18.88
CA GLU A 430 -1.75 44.79 20.26
C GLU A 430 -1.51 43.46 20.97
N PHE A 431 -1.76 42.34 20.30
CA PHE A 431 -1.48 41.00 20.83
C PHE A 431 0.00 40.84 21.19
N VAL A 432 0.93 41.20 20.29
CA VAL A 432 2.37 41.12 20.55
C VAL A 432 2.82 42.13 21.61
N SER A 433 2.19 43.30 21.68
CA SER A 433 2.42 44.25 22.77
C SER A 433 2.03 43.68 24.13
N ALA A 434 0.93 42.94 24.22
CA ALA A 434 0.54 42.23 25.44
C ALA A 434 1.59 41.18 25.83
N LEU A 435 2.09 40.40 24.86
CA LEU A 435 3.17 39.42 25.08
C LEU A 435 4.44 40.08 25.65
N ARG A 436 4.84 41.24 25.12
CA ARG A 436 6.02 41.99 25.61
C ARG A 436 5.87 42.50 27.04
N SER A 437 4.64 42.73 27.49
CA SER A 437 4.38 43.28 28.83
C SER A 437 4.49 42.25 29.95
N ALA A 438 4.47 40.95 29.63
CA ALA A 438 4.45 39.89 30.62
C ALA A 438 5.87 39.43 31.01
N PRO A 439 6.21 39.38 32.32
CA PRO A 439 7.58 39.09 32.78
C PRO A 439 8.03 37.64 32.50
N TRP A 440 7.09 36.70 32.34
CA TRP A 440 7.35 35.30 31.99
C TRP A 440 7.39 35.04 30.47
N VAL A 441 7.40 36.06 29.61
CA VAL A 441 7.45 35.90 28.15
C VAL A 441 8.71 36.55 27.59
N ARG A 442 9.42 35.81 26.74
CA ARG A 442 10.57 36.31 25.99
C ARG A 442 10.37 36.03 24.51
N LEU A 443 10.18 37.08 23.71
CA LEU A 443 10.13 36.96 22.25
C LEU A 443 11.52 36.60 21.69
N THR A 444 11.56 35.68 20.73
CA THR A 444 12.78 35.14 20.13
C THR A 444 12.54 34.70 18.68
N THR A 445 13.58 34.19 18.00
CA THR A 445 13.50 33.67 16.62
C THR A 445 13.38 32.14 16.59
N THR A 446 12.86 31.59 15.49
CA THR A 446 12.79 30.13 15.31
C THR A 446 14.18 29.49 15.26
N ALA A 447 15.19 30.21 14.74
CA ALA A 447 16.58 29.78 14.75
C ALA A 447 17.18 29.71 16.16
N ALA A 448 16.87 30.69 17.01
CA ALA A 448 17.32 30.71 18.40
C ALA A 448 16.67 29.58 19.23
N LEU A 449 15.38 29.29 18.99
CA LEU A 449 14.69 28.16 19.62
C LEU A 449 15.32 26.81 19.24
N ALA A 450 15.75 26.66 17.99
CA ALA A 450 16.31 25.42 17.45
C ALA A 450 17.72 25.09 18.01
N THR A 451 18.47 26.08 18.48
CA THR A 451 19.86 25.92 18.95
C THR A 451 19.97 25.66 20.46
N ALA A 452 18.84 25.58 21.16
CA ALA A 452 18.83 25.54 22.61
C ALA A 452 19.22 24.17 23.19
N ALA A 453 20.00 24.19 24.28
CA ALA A 453 20.60 23.00 24.90
C ALA A 453 19.56 21.94 25.33
N ASN A 454 19.95 20.66 25.24
CA ASN A 454 19.15 19.48 25.61
C ASN A 454 17.76 19.40 24.93
N PRO A 455 17.68 19.34 23.59
CA PRO A 455 16.40 19.13 22.93
C PRO A 455 15.79 17.77 23.30
N VAL A 456 14.46 17.73 23.40
CA VAL A 456 13.74 16.47 23.67
C VAL A 456 13.80 15.62 22.40
N SER A 457 14.48 14.47 22.49
CA SER A 457 14.51 13.50 21.40
C SER A 457 13.16 12.80 21.27
N VAL A 458 12.58 12.83 20.06
CA VAL A 458 11.29 12.22 19.75
C VAL A 458 11.44 11.33 18.52
N GLU A 459 10.73 10.21 18.49
CA GLU A 459 10.65 9.39 17.29
C GLU A 459 9.60 9.94 16.32
N ALA A 460 9.95 10.04 15.04
CA ALA A 460 9.01 10.38 13.96
C ALA A 460 8.04 9.21 13.67
N THR A 461 7.10 9.00 14.58
CA THR A 461 6.07 7.94 14.54
C THR A 461 4.72 8.45 14.04
N GLY A 462 4.64 9.74 13.71
CA GLY A 462 3.44 10.40 13.21
C GLY A 462 2.98 9.79 11.89
N THR A 463 1.69 9.90 11.61
CA THR A 463 1.14 9.56 10.29
C THR A 463 0.83 10.87 9.59
N ALA A 464 1.62 11.25 8.59
CA ALA A 464 1.30 12.40 7.76
C ALA A 464 -0.10 12.23 7.15
N ASP A 465 -0.86 13.31 7.04
CA ASP A 465 -2.13 13.26 6.33
C ASP A 465 -1.83 13.04 4.86
N THR A 466 -2.38 11.97 4.31
CA THR A 466 -2.16 11.59 2.91
C THR A 466 -3.32 12.04 2.01
N SER A 467 -4.32 12.72 2.58
CA SER A 467 -5.39 13.34 1.82
C SER A 467 -4.83 14.49 0.99
N ASP A 468 -5.19 14.50 -0.29
CA ASP A 468 -4.81 15.54 -1.25
C ASP A 468 -3.29 15.79 -1.40
N VAL A 469 -2.44 14.87 -0.91
CA VAL A 469 -1.00 14.81 -1.19
C VAL A 469 -0.74 14.28 -2.60
N LEU A 470 0.28 14.79 -3.29
CA LEU A 470 0.66 14.29 -4.61
C LEU A 470 1.12 12.82 -4.48
N PRO A 471 0.45 11.83 -5.12
CA PRO A 471 0.71 10.45 -4.74
C PRO A 471 2.05 9.93 -5.28
N PRO A 472 2.70 8.96 -4.59
CA PRO A 472 4.10 8.60 -4.81
C PRO A 472 4.46 8.22 -6.26
N ALA A 473 3.55 7.55 -6.97
CA ALA A 473 3.78 7.19 -8.38
C ALA A 473 3.97 8.41 -9.31
N GLN A 474 3.29 9.54 -9.02
CA GLN A 474 3.47 10.77 -9.81
C GLN A 474 4.73 11.51 -9.38
N VAL A 475 5.07 11.54 -8.09
CA VAL A 475 6.35 12.09 -7.62
C VAL A 475 7.51 11.30 -8.23
N ALA A 476 7.45 9.97 -8.20
CA ALA A 476 8.44 9.10 -8.85
C ALA A 476 8.50 9.29 -10.36
N ALA A 477 7.36 9.56 -11.03
CA ALA A 477 7.34 9.93 -12.44
C ALA A 477 8.01 11.29 -12.69
N LEU A 478 7.76 12.31 -11.85
CA LEU A 478 8.44 13.61 -11.92
C LEU A 478 9.95 13.47 -11.65
N THR A 479 10.35 12.64 -10.68
CA THR A 479 11.76 12.32 -10.41
C THR A 479 12.40 11.65 -11.61
N THR A 480 11.74 10.61 -12.17
CA THR A 480 12.25 9.88 -13.34
C THR A 480 12.37 10.82 -14.55
N ALA A 481 11.33 11.61 -14.82
CA ALA A 481 11.31 12.59 -15.90
C ALA A 481 12.40 13.65 -15.73
N ARG A 482 12.63 14.18 -14.52
CA ARG A 482 13.73 15.11 -14.24
C ARG A 482 15.10 14.44 -14.47
N THR A 483 15.30 13.22 -13.99
CA THR A 483 16.56 12.48 -14.15
C THR A 483 16.86 12.19 -15.62
N GLU A 484 15.85 11.78 -16.40
CA GLU A 484 15.99 11.54 -17.84
C GLU A 484 16.24 12.85 -18.59
N LEU A 485 15.54 13.94 -18.23
CA LEU A 485 15.76 15.27 -18.81
C LEU A 485 17.18 15.78 -18.53
N GLN A 486 17.68 15.61 -17.30
CA GLN A 486 19.05 15.95 -16.93
C GLN A 486 20.09 15.08 -17.65
N THR A 487 19.78 13.80 -17.87
CA THR A 487 20.64 12.89 -18.64
C THR A 487 20.74 13.35 -20.10
N LEU A 488 19.61 13.73 -20.71
CA LEU A 488 19.60 14.33 -22.04
C LEU A 488 20.36 15.65 -22.08
N ALA A 489 20.15 16.53 -21.10
CA ALA A 489 20.82 17.82 -21.00
C ALA A 489 22.35 17.69 -20.92
N ARG A 490 22.87 16.66 -20.25
CA ARG A 490 24.33 16.39 -20.22
C ARG A 490 24.88 15.89 -21.55
N ALA A 491 24.04 15.33 -22.43
CA ALA A 491 24.43 14.88 -23.75
C ALA A 491 24.44 16.02 -24.79
N THR A 492 23.98 17.22 -24.44
CA THR A 492 23.92 18.38 -25.33
C THR A 492 25.03 19.39 -25.07
N ALA A 493 25.34 20.20 -26.09
CA ALA A 493 26.32 21.28 -25.97
C ALA A 493 25.90 22.38 -24.98
N ASP A 494 24.58 22.66 -24.89
CA ASP A 494 23.99 23.55 -23.89
C ASP A 494 22.92 22.80 -23.08
N PRO A 495 23.21 22.39 -21.83
CA PRO A 495 22.26 21.69 -20.97
C PRO A 495 21.05 22.55 -20.58
N THR A 496 21.23 23.87 -20.43
CA THR A 496 20.18 24.76 -19.95
C THR A 496 19.05 24.92 -20.97
N MET A 497 19.37 24.86 -22.26
CA MET A 497 18.39 24.88 -23.36
C MET A 497 17.47 23.64 -23.38
N VAL A 498 17.89 22.54 -22.75
CA VAL A 498 17.09 21.31 -22.61
C VAL A 498 16.17 21.39 -21.40
N THR A 499 16.66 21.93 -20.27
CA THR A 499 15.90 21.98 -19.01
C THR A 499 15.06 23.24 -18.84
N SER A 500 15.31 24.29 -19.63
CA SER A 500 14.63 25.60 -19.52
C SER A 500 13.11 25.48 -19.52
N GLY A 501 12.46 26.05 -18.51
CA GLY A 501 11.00 26.05 -18.33
C GLY A 501 10.40 24.71 -17.88
N LEU A 502 11.15 23.61 -17.97
CA LEU A 502 10.71 22.28 -17.54
C LEU A 502 11.17 21.95 -16.11
N ASP A 503 12.34 22.43 -15.68
CA ASP A 503 12.82 22.19 -14.32
C ASP A 503 11.87 22.79 -13.27
N ASP A 504 11.39 24.02 -13.47
CA ASP A 504 10.39 24.64 -12.59
C ASP A 504 9.03 23.96 -12.71
N ALA A 505 8.63 23.55 -13.92
CA ALA A 505 7.38 22.84 -14.15
C ALA A 505 7.34 21.42 -13.56
N LEU A 506 8.51 20.81 -13.33
CA LEU A 506 8.67 19.54 -12.63
C LEU A 506 8.59 19.70 -11.11
N LEU A 507 8.94 20.87 -10.57
CA LEU A 507 8.87 21.19 -9.14
C LEU A 507 7.52 21.75 -8.71
N ALA A 508 6.89 22.58 -9.55
CA ALA A 508 5.63 23.26 -9.24
C ALA A 508 4.50 22.34 -8.75
N PRO A 509 4.28 21.12 -9.30
CA PRO A 509 3.24 20.21 -8.81
C PRO A 509 3.45 19.70 -7.39
N LEU A 510 4.66 19.87 -6.82
CA LEU A 510 4.96 19.46 -5.46
C LEU A 510 4.40 20.45 -4.42
N ALA A 511 4.01 21.66 -4.81
CA ALA A 511 3.59 22.71 -3.89
C ALA A 511 2.45 22.29 -2.95
N VAL A 512 2.51 22.70 -1.69
CA VAL A 512 1.42 22.53 -0.72
C VAL A 512 0.12 23.17 -1.22
N ALA A 513 0.22 24.30 -1.94
CA ALA A 513 -0.94 25.02 -2.49
C ALA A 513 -1.84 24.13 -3.38
N TRP A 514 -1.27 23.13 -4.04
CA TRP A 514 -2.03 22.19 -4.87
C TRP A 514 -2.92 21.22 -4.09
N ARG A 515 -2.78 21.12 -2.76
CA ARG A 515 -3.71 20.32 -1.94
C ARG A 515 -5.16 20.80 -2.08
N ALA A 516 -5.38 22.09 -2.35
CA ALA A 516 -6.72 22.64 -2.59
C ALA A 516 -7.31 22.23 -3.96
N GLU A 517 -6.46 21.89 -4.93
CA GLU A 517 -6.86 21.63 -6.33
C GLU A 517 -6.25 20.33 -6.90
N PRO A 518 -6.54 19.15 -6.31
CA PRO A 518 -5.87 17.90 -6.67
C PRO A 518 -6.11 17.45 -8.13
N THR A 519 -7.25 17.82 -8.71
CA THR A 519 -7.59 17.53 -10.11
C THR A 519 -6.76 18.39 -11.07
N ALA A 520 -6.64 19.70 -10.79
CA ALA A 520 -5.83 20.61 -11.60
C ALA A 520 -4.34 20.26 -11.46
N ARG A 521 -3.87 19.92 -10.25
CA ARG A 521 -2.50 19.39 -10.04
C ARG A 521 -2.24 18.15 -10.90
N SER A 522 -3.18 17.20 -10.94
CA SER A 522 -3.00 15.96 -11.73
C SER A 522 -2.91 16.26 -13.23
N ALA A 523 -3.72 17.19 -13.73
CA ALA A 523 -3.63 17.67 -15.10
C ALA A 523 -2.31 18.39 -15.39
N GLN A 524 -1.81 19.19 -14.44
CA GLN A 524 -0.50 19.84 -14.53
C GLN A 524 0.64 18.81 -14.57
N VAL A 525 0.60 17.76 -13.74
CA VAL A 525 1.58 16.67 -13.79
C VAL A 525 1.56 15.98 -15.15
N GLU A 526 0.38 15.64 -15.66
CA GLU A 526 0.26 15.01 -16.98
C GLU A 526 0.79 15.92 -18.09
N ALA A 527 0.46 17.21 -18.06
CA ALA A 527 0.95 18.19 -19.03
C ALA A 527 2.48 18.37 -18.94
N THR A 528 3.05 18.46 -17.74
CA THR A 528 4.50 18.53 -17.52
C THR A 528 5.18 17.26 -18.05
N LEU A 529 4.67 16.06 -17.71
CA LEU A 529 5.23 14.80 -18.18
C LEU A 529 5.15 14.67 -19.71
N GLN A 530 4.04 15.09 -20.32
CA GLN A 530 3.92 15.14 -21.79
C GLN A 530 4.92 16.11 -22.43
N ALA A 531 5.16 17.27 -21.81
CA ALA A 531 6.15 18.23 -22.29
C ALA A 531 7.59 17.70 -22.14
N VAL A 532 7.89 16.96 -21.07
CA VAL A 532 9.17 16.27 -20.89
C VAL A 532 9.32 15.12 -21.90
N ASP A 533 8.30 14.27 -22.08
CA ASP A 533 8.31 13.20 -23.09
C ASP A 533 8.50 13.75 -24.50
N ALA A 534 7.87 14.89 -24.83
CA ALA A 534 8.09 15.58 -26.10
C ALA A 534 9.54 16.07 -26.24
N ARG A 535 10.14 16.57 -25.15
CA ARG A 535 11.55 17.00 -25.15
C ARG A 535 12.51 15.81 -25.26
N LEU A 536 12.23 14.71 -24.57
CA LEU A 536 13.02 13.48 -24.64
C LEU A 536 12.88 12.80 -26.01
N GLY A 537 11.68 12.84 -26.59
CA GLY A 537 11.38 12.34 -27.93
C GLY A 537 11.90 13.19 -29.08
N ALA A 538 12.50 14.35 -28.82
CA ALA A 538 13.14 15.15 -29.86
C ALA A 538 14.43 14.52 -30.40
N LEU A 539 15.03 13.56 -29.68
CA LEU A 539 16.22 12.82 -30.12
C LEU A 539 15.84 11.35 -30.38
N THR A 540 15.73 10.95 -31.65
CA THR A 540 15.17 9.64 -32.03
C THR A 540 16.11 8.79 -32.87
N LEU A 541 16.00 7.47 -32.70
CA LEU A 541 16.61 6.45 -33.53
C LEU A 541 15.55 5.89 -34.49
N THR A 542 15.77 5.94 -35.80
CA THR A 542 14.77 5.47 -36.78
C THR A 542 14.57 3.94 -36.69
N PRO A 543 13.33 3.44 -36.56
CA PRO A 543 13.07 2.01 -36.51
C PRO A 543 13.46 1.29 -37.81
N ARG A 544 14.03 0.08 -37.70
CA ARG A 544 14.37 -0.78 -38.84
C ARG A 544 13.50 -2.03 -38.85
N ALA A 545 12.91 -2.37 -39.99
CA ALA A 545 12.19 -3.62 -40.16
C ALA A 545 13.17 -4.72 -40.63
N ASN A 546 13.20 -5.85 -39.92
CA ASN A 546 13.83 -7.12 -40.30
C ASN A 546 15.25 -7.02 -40.89
N LEU A 547 16.26 -7.16 -40.04
CA LEU A 547 17.67 -7.14 -40.45
C LEU A 547 18.13 -8.54 -40.91
N ASN A 548 18.59 -8.69 -42.14
CA ASN A 548 19.23 -9.93 -42.60
C ASN A 548 20.75 -9.75 -42.67
N VAL A 549 21.51 -10.55 -41.92
CA VAL A 549 22.98 -10.55 -41.94
C VAL A 549 23.47 -11.84 -42.58
N ILE A 550 24.06 -11.70 -43.77
CA ILE A 550 24.57 -12.79 -44.60
C ILE A 550 26.09 -12.66 -44.62
N GLY A 551 26.75 -13.13 -43.56
CA GLY A 551 28.19 -13.03 -43.37
C GLY A 551 28.59 -13.13 -41.91
N ALA A 552 29.83 -13.54 -41.63
CA ALA A 552 30.37 -13.60 -40.28
C ALA A 552 30.57 -12.21 -39.64
N SER A 553 30.71 -11.16 -40.45
CA SER A 553 30.84 -9.77 -40.02
C SER A 553 30.16 -8.83 -41.03
N SER A 554 29.51 -7.76 -40.54
CA SER A 554 28.85 -6.75 -41.38
C SER A 554 28.68 -5.41 -40.66
N ASP A 555 28.84 -4.29 -41.36
CA ASP A 555 28.52 -2.96 -40.82
C ASP A 555 27.06 -2.58 -41.11
N VAL A 556 26.33 -2.23 -40.05
CA VAL A 556 24.93 -1.86 -40.10
C VAL A 556 24.75 -0.39 -39.73
N ARG A 557 24.15 0.41 -40.61
CA ARG A 557 23.91 1.84 -40.37
C ARG A 557 22.56 2.11 -39.70
N PHE A 558 22.58 2.96 -38.68
CA PHE A 558 21.42 3.45 -37.94
C PHE A 558 21.29 4.96 -38.10
N THR A 559 20.09 5.46 -38.38
CA THR A 559 19.85 6.90 -38.52
C THR A 559 19.37 7.48 -37.19
N VAL A 560 20.04 8.54 -36.76
CA VAL A 560 19.66 9.34 -35.57
C VAL A 560 19.19 10.71 -36.02
N ARG A 561 18.02 11.13 -35.54
CA ARG A 561 17.40 12.43 -35.81
C ARG A 561 17.43 13.27 -34.53
N ASN A 562 17.95 14.49 -34.62
CA ASN A 562 17.99 15.44 -33.52
C ASN A 562 17.09 16.65 -33.83
N GLU A 563 15.92 16.73 -33.21
CA GLU A 563 14.99 17.86 -33.27
C GLU A 563 15.18 18.87 -32.10
N LEU A 564 16.19 18.66 -31.24
CA LEU A 564 16.52 19.61 -30.19
C LEU A 564 17.09 20.91 -30.80
N SER A 565 16.95 22.00 -30.05
CA SER A 565 17.52 23.32 -30.38
C SER A 565 19.04 23.42 -30.18
N THR A 566 19.68 22.36 -29.68
CA THR A 566 21.12 22.26 -29.42
C THR A 566 21.68 20.97 -30.02
N ALA A 567 22.97 20.99 -30.38
CA ALA A 567 23.66 19.79 -30.81
C ALA A 567 23.74 18.76 -29.67
N ALA A 568 23.64 17.47 -30.01
CA ALA A 568 23.69 16.34 -29.07
C ALA A 568 24.78 15.35 -29.49
N THR A 569 25.58 14.86 -28.54
CA THR A 569 26.63 13.85 -28.78
C THR A 569 26.15 12.49 -28.31
N VAL A 570 26.02 11.54 -29.25
CA VAL A 570 25.36 10.25 -29.02
C VAL A 570 26.20 9.06 -29.51
N ARG A 571 25.92 7.89 -28.95
CA ARG A 571 26.41 6.58 -29.43
C ARG A 571 25.23 5.65 -29.66
N VAL A 572 25.36 4.68 -30.55
CA VAL A 572 24.36 3.62 -30.77
C VAL A 572 24.88 2.32 -30.16
N GLN A 573 24.12 1.76 -29.22
CA GLN A 573 24.39 0.45 -28.65
C GLN A 573 23.34 -0.56 -29.14
N ILE A 574 23.82 -1.73 -29.52
CA ILE A 574 22.99 -2.84 -29.98
C ILE A 574 23.14 -4.01 -29.01
N ARG A 575 22.02 -4.45 -28.42
CA ARG A 575 21.95 -5.63 -27.54
C ARG A 575 21.14 -6.73 -28.20
N ALA A 576 21.79 -7.85 -28.49
CA ALA A 576 21.12 -9.04 -29.00
C ALA A 576 20.60 -9.91 -27.84
N ALA A 577 19.39 -10.46 -27.97
CA ALA A 577 18.82 -11.38 -26.98
C ALA A 577 19.50 -12.75 -26.94
N LYS A 578 20.35 -13.05 -27.93
CA LYS A 578 21.10 -14.30 -28.06
C LYS A 578 22.55 -13.99 -28.45
N PRO A 579 23.53 -14.78 -27.96
CA PRO A 579 24.96 -14.57 -28.23
C PRO A 579 25.38 -14.92 -29.67
N CYS A 580 24.45 -15.36 -30.53
CA CYS A 580 24.74 -15.63 -31.93
C CYS A 580 25.01 -14.34 -32.75
N LEU A 581 24.68 -13.17 -32.20
CA LEU A 581 25.04 -11.86 -32.73
C LEU A 581 25.71 -11.05 -31.63
N THR A 582 26.91 -10.53 -31.91
CA THR A 582 27.55 -9.48 -31.12
C THR A 582 27.63 -8.21 -31.95
N ALA A 583 27.57 -7.06 -31.30
CA ALA A 583 27.69 -5.77 -31.95
C ALA A 583 28.50 -4.82 -31.06
N GLU A 584 29.40 -4.06 -31.67
CA GLU A 584 30.22 -3.07 -30.97
C GLU A 584 29.41 -1.79 -30.72
N ILE A 585 29.72 -1.05 -29.66
CA ILE A 585 29.11 0.27 -29.43
C ILE A 585 29.74 1.23 -30.44
N SER A 586 28.93 2.01 -31.16
CA SER A 586 29.47 2.98 -32.13
C SER A 586 30.41 3.99 -31.45
N ASP A 587 31.29 4.62 -32.24
CA ASP A 587 32.00 5.81 -31.80
C ASP A 587 31.02 6.96 -31.49
N PRO A 588 31.38 7.90 -30.59
CA PRO A 588 30.57 9.08 -30.31
C PRO A 588 30.48 9.99 -31.54
N VAL A 589 29.26 10.32 -31.93
CA VAL A 589 28.95 11.19 -33.07
C VAL A 589 28.10 12.36 -32.58
N THR A 590 28.52 13.58 -32.92
CA THR A 590 27.74 14.79 -32.64
C THR A 590 26.74 15.03 -33.76
N VAL A 591 25.46 15.04 -33.42
CA VAL A 591 24.34 15.33 -34.33
C VAL A 591 23.90 16.78 -34.12
N ALA A 592 24.06 17.60 -35.16
CA ALA A 592 23.68 19.01 -35.09
C ALA A 592 22.16 19.19 -34.87
N ALA A 593 21.77 20.32 -34.27
CA ALA A 593 20.36 20.66 -34.05
C ALA A 593 19.57 20.65 -35.37
N GLY A 594 18.39 20.01 -35.37
CA GLY A 594 17.50 19.90 -36.53
C GLY A 594 17.99 19.00 -37.66
N THR A 595 19.00 18.14 -37.44
CA THR A 595 19.60 17.29 -38.50
C THR A 595 19.43 15.79 -38.26
N GLU A 596 19.60 15.00 -39.33
CA GLU A 596 19.65 13.54 -39.30
C GLU A 596 21.06 13.06 -39.66
N THR A 597 21.63 12.13 -38.90
CA THR A 597 22.98 11.57 -39.12
C THR A 597 22.95 10.04 -39.07
N SER A 598 23.64 9.40 -40.01
CA SER A 598 23.73 7.94 -40.09
C SER A 598 25.00 7.43 -39.41
N ILE A 599 24.84 6.59 -38.38
CA ILE A 599 25.91 6.06 -37.54
C ILE A 599 26.12 4.57 -37.86
N PRO A 600 27.32 4.14 -38.30
CA PRO A 600 27.63 2.73 -38.52
C PRO A 600 27.84 2.00 -37.19
N VAL A 601 27.37 0.76 -37.12
CA VAL A 601 27.57 -0.16 -36.01
C VAL A 601 28.08 -1.49 -36.56
N HIS A 602 29.19 -2.00 -36.01
CA HIS A 602 29.79 -3.25 -36.44
C HIS A 602 29.05 -4.46 -35.84
N PHE A 603 28.66 -5.42 -36.68
CA PHE A 603 27.97 -6.66 -36.27
C PHE A 603 28.84 -7.87 -36.58
N GLU A 604 28.91 -8.82 -35.66
CA GLU A 604 29.53 -10.14 -35.84
C GLU A 604 28.52 -11.26 -35.58
N ALA A 605 28.36 -12.15 -36.56
CA ALA A 605 27.42 -13.27 -36.49
C ALA A 605 28.18 -14.58 -36.30
N HIS A 606 27.93 -15.24 -35.16
CA HIS A 606 28.67 -16.45 -34.74
C HIS A 606 27.95 -17.76 -35.08
N ALA A 607 26.64 -17.72 -35.29
CA ALA A 607 25.84 -18.89 -35.61
C ALA A 607 24.56 -18.55 -36.38
N ASN A 608 24.01 -19.52 -37.11
CA ASN A 608 22.70 -19.38 -37.75
C ASN A 608 21.62 -19.23 -36.67
N CYS A 609 20.93 -18.09 -36.63
CA CYS A 609 19.87 -17.85 -35.66
C CYS A 609 18.96 -16.70 -36.08
N THR A 610 17.71 -16.75 -35.62
CA THR A 610 16.85 -15.56 -35.53
C THR A 610 16.92 -15.02 -34.09
N VAL A 611 17.25 -13.73 -33.95
CA VAL A 611 17.45 -13.06 -32.67
C VAL A 611 16.72 -11.72 -32.63
N LYS A 612 16.09 -11.42 -31.50
CA LYS A 612 15.57 -10.08 -31.22
C LYS A 612 16.72 -9.17 -30.82
N VAL A 613 16.81 -8.03 -31.49
CA VAL A 613 17.85 -7.03 -31.32
C VAL A 613 17.21 -5.78 -30.76
N THR A 614 17.81 -5.23 -29.72
CA THR A 614 17.40 -4.00 -29.06
C THR A 614 18.46 -2.93 -29.36
N ALA A 615 18.08 -1.85 -30.03
CA ALA A 615 18.94 -0.71 -30.31
C ALA A 615 18.58 0.48 -29.40
N GLU A 616 19.59 1.07 -28.77
CA GLU A 616 19.44 2.19 -27.85
C GLU A 616 20.48 3.30 -28.13
N LEU A 617 20.06 4.55 -27.94
CA LEU A 617 20.97 5.70 -27.93
C LEU A 617 21.60 5.84 -26.55
N LEU A 618 22.91 6.07 -26.51
CA LEU A 618 23.65 6.39 -25.31
C LEU A 618 24.25 7.79 -25.41
N ALA A 619 24.40 8.48 -24.30
CA ALA A 619 25.21 9.68 -24.20
C ALA A 619 26.71 9.33 -24.25
N GLN A 620 27.56 10.35 -24.32
CA GLN A 620 29.01 10.17 -24.35
C GLN A 620 29.57 9.45 -23.12
N ASP A 621 28.94 9.64 -21.95
CA ASP A 621 29.31 9.00 -20.68
C ASP A 621 28.76 7.55 -20.55
N GLY A 622 28.02 7.06 -21.55
CA GLY A 622 27.43 5.73 -21.56
C GLY A 622 26.07 5.61 -20.87
N SER A 623 25.50 6.71 -20.38
CA SER A 623 24.12 6.76 -19.88
C SER A 623 23.12 6.57 -21.03
N SER A 624 22.00 5.89 -20.77
CA SER A 624 21.01 5.63 -21.82
C SER A 624 20.14 6.87 -22.05
N LEU A 625 19.95 7.23 -23.32
CA LEU A 625 19.12 8.35 -23.77
C LEU A 625 17.78 7.89 -24.36
N SER A 626 17.56 6.59 -24.54
CA SER A 626 16.34 6.05 -25.17
C SER A 626 15.34 5.51 -24.14
N LEU A 627 14.22 6.22 -23.96
CA LEU A 627 13.04 5.78 -23.20
C LEU A 627 12.40 4.51 -23.75
N SER A 628 12.41 4.36 -25.07
CA SER A 628 11.83 3.24 -25.81
C SER A 628 12.86 2.70 -26.79
N PRO A 629 13.67 1.71 -26.40
CA PRO A 629 14.68 1.17 -27.30
C PRO A 629 14.00 0.49 -28.49
N VAL A 630 14.58 0.67 -29.68
CA VAL A 630 14.04 0.13 -30.92
C VAL A 630 14.29 -1.38 -30.95
N VAL A 631 13.22 -2.17 -30.92
CA VAL A 631 13.31 -3.64 -30.98
C VAL A 631 12.92 -4.12 -32.37
N PHE A 632 13.78 -4.91 -33.00
CA PHE A 632 13.53 -5.55 -34.29
C PHE A 632 14.14 -6.96 -34.35
N GLU A 633 13.72 -7.77 -35.33
CA GLU A 633 14.28 -9.11 -35.52
C GLU A 633 15.46 -9.07 -36.50
N ALA A 634 16.52 -9.81 -36.17
CA ALA A 634 17.66 -10.05 -37.04
C ALA A 634 17.76 -11.54 -37.38
N ASN A 635 17.86 -11.87 -38.66
CA ASN A 635 18.12 -13.22 -39.16
C ASN A 635 19.58 -13.33 -39.59
N LEU A 636 20.30 -14.26 -38.96
CA LEU A 636 21.72 -14.50 -39.20
C LEU A 636 21.91 -15.83 -39.91
N SER A 637 22.71 -15.81 -40.98
CA SER A 637 23.12 -17.02 -41.71
C SER A 637 24.62 -17.01 -42.04
N PRO A 638 25.53 -17.10 -41.05
CA PRO A 638 26.97 -16.95 -41.28
C PRO A 638 27.67 -18.11 -42.02
N THR A 639 27.13 -19.33 -42.11
CA THR A 639 27.82 -20.45 -42.81
C THR A 639 26.86 -21.48 -43.44
N ILE A 640 27.04 -21.75 -44.74
CA ILE A 640 26.33 -22.84 -45.46
C ILE A 640 27.28 -23.93 -46.01
N GLU A 641 28.62 -23.80 -45.86
CA GLU A 641 29.54 -24.62 -46.67
C GLU A 641 29.99 -25.98 -46.06
N ASN A 642 29.81 -26.26 -44.76
CA ASN A 642 30.52 -27.40 -44.14
C ASN A 642 29.66 -28.50 -43.48
N VAL A 643 28.33 -28.36 -43.41
CA VAL A 643 27.48 -29.35 -42.70
C VAL A 643 27.02 -30.50 -43.61
N GLY A 644 26.91 -30.29 -44.93
CA GLY A 644 26.48 -31.32 -45.88
C GLY A 644 27.52 -32.43 -46.13
N THR A 645 28.81 -32.10 -46.09
CA THR A 645 29.92 -33.00 -46.43
C THR A 645 30.30 -33.94 -45.28
N ALA A 646 30.14 -33.52 -44.03
CA ALA A 646 30.49 -34.33 -42.86
C ALA A 646 29.49 -35.48 -42.60
N VAL A 647 28.20 -35.26 -42.88
CA VAL A 647 27.15 -36.28 -42.68
C VAL A 647 27.24 -37.40 -43.73
N VAL A 648 27.57 -37.06 -44.98
CA VAL A 648 27.81 -38.04 -46.06
C VAL A 648 29.08 -38.87 -45.80
N GLY A 649 30.14 -38.26 -45.26
CA GLY A 649 31.38 -38.94 -44.90
C GLY A 649 31.23 -39.96 -43.75
N ALA A 650 30.44 -39.63 -42.72
CA ALA A 650 30.22 -40.52 -41.57
C ALA A 650 29.37 -41.77 -41.94
N VAL A 651 28.38 -41.61 -42.82
CA VAL A 651 27.55 -42.73 -43.30
C VAL A 651 28.36 -43.70 -44.20
N LEU A 652 29.26 -43.17 -45.04
CA LEU A 652 30.16 -43.98 -45.87
C LEU A 652 31.21 -44.74 -45.04
N ALA A 653 31.75 -44.14 -43.99
CA ALA A 653 32.74 -44.78 -43.12
C ALA A 653 32.14 -45.95 -42.30
N VAL A 654 30.91 -45.79 -41.79
CA VAL A 654 30.20 -46.85 -41.06
C VAL A 654 29.76 -47.99 -41.98
N GLY A 655 29.33 -47.69 -43.21
CA GLY A 655 29.04 -48.70 -44.24
C GLY A 655 30.28 -49.51 -44.66
N LEU A 656 31.44 -48.86 -44.76
CA LEU A 656 32.71 -49.49 -45.14
C LEU A 656 33.25 -50.41 -44.04
N LEU A 657 33.17 -50.00 -42.77
CA LEU A 657 33.61 -50.81 -41.63
C LEU A 657 32.70 -52.04 -41.39
N LEU A 658 31.39 -51.91 -41.61
CA LEU A 658 30.45 -53.03 -41.58
C LEU A 658 30.64 -53.98 -42.78
N GLY A 659 31.04 -53.46 -43.95
CA GLY A 659 31.37 -54.26 -45.13
C GLY A 659 32.65 -55.09 -44.97
N ILE A 660 33.70 -54.50 -44.39
CA ILE A 660 35.03 -55.12 -44.20
C ILE A 660 35.00 -56.19 -43.07
N GLY A 661 34.22 -55.98 -42.01
CA GLY A 661 34.06 -56.98 -40.94
C GLY A 661 33.35 -58.27 -41.40
N ARG A 662 32.52 -58.19 -42.45
CA ARG A 662 31.74 -59.32 -42.97
C ARG A 662 32.50 -60.17 -44.01
N THR A 663 33.58 -59.65 -44.60
CA THR A 663 34.24 -60.24 -45.78
C THR A 663 35.55 -60.99 -45.52
N VAL A 664 36.07 -61.01 -44.30
CA VAL A 664 37.36 -61.68 -43.98
C VAL A 664 37.22 -63.16 -43.54
N ARG A 665 36.00 -63.71 -43.39
CA ARG A 665 35.85 -65.04 -42.75
C ARG A 665 35.48 -66.25 -43.61
N ARG A 666 35.29 -66.15 -44.93
CA ARG A 666 35.14 -67.36 -45.78
C ARG A 666 35.66 -67.13 -47.19
N GLY A 667 36.91 -67.53 -47.42
CA GLY A 667 37.39 -67.82 -48.77
C GLY A 667 36.93 -69.21 -49.22
N GLN A 668 36.73 -69.37 -50.54
CA GLN A 668 37.21 -70.52 -51.31
C GLN A 668 36.96 -70.36 -52.83
N SER A 669 38.07 -70.44 -53.58
CA SER A 669 38.26 -71.04 -54.92
C SER A 669 37.47 -70.57 -56.16
N ALA A 670 38.18 -69.77 -56.98
CA ALA A 670 38.58 -69.98 -58.38
C ALA A 670 37.63 -70.68 -59.41
N ARG A 671 37.38 -70.01 -60.55
CA ARG A 671 37.89 -70.37 -61.91
C ARG A 671 37.26 -69.56 -63.07
N ARG A 672 38.13 -69.19 -64.05
CA ARG A 672 37.94 -68.98 -65.52
C ARG A 672 36.91 -67.92 -65.98
N GLY A 673 37.14 -67.00 -66.93
CA GLY A 673 38.21 -66.74 -67.91
C GLY A 673 37.64 -66.66 -69.35
N SER A 674 37.60 -65.46 -69.96
CA SER A 674 37.63 -65.14 -71.43
C SER A 674 37.07 -63.71 -71.71
N ARG A 675 37.86 -62.71 -72.14
CA ARG A 675 38.12 -62.22 -73.53
C ARG A 675 36.83 -61.84 -74.29
N GLN A 676 36.56 -60.62 -74.81
CA GLN A 676 37.26 -59.81 -75.84
C GLN A 676 36.81 -58.30 -75.89
N VAL A 677 37.77 -57.36 -75.87
CA VAL A 677 38.16 -56.24 -76.79
C VAL A 677 37.36 -56.06 -78.13
N PRO A 678 37.23 -54.88 -78.80
CA PRO A 678 37.33 -53.43 -78.41
C PRO A 678 36.39 -52.46 -79.25
N PRO A 679 36.76 -51.23 -79.73
CA PRO A 679 35.90 -50.02 -79.73
C PRO A 679 35.50 -49.53 -81.15
N ASP A 680 34.82 -48.39 -81.27
CA ASP A 680 35.17 -47.28 -82.18
C ASP A 680 34.09 -46.17 -82.22
N ALA A 681 34.59 -44.93 -82.36
CA ALA A 681 33.87 -43.66 -82.58
C ALA A 681 33.37 -43.54 -84.05
N PRO A 682 32.72 -42.46 -84.55
CA PRO A 682 33.15 -41.03 -84.55
C PRO A 682 32.01 -40.03 -84.22
N GLU A 683 32.24 -38.83 -83.67
CA GLU A 683 32.77 -37.58 -84.26
C GLU A 683 31.88 -36.94 -85.35
N HIS A 684 31.20 -35.83 -85.04
CA HIS A 684 31.46 -34.47 -85.58
C HIS A 684 30.24 -33.51 -85.58
N LEU A 685 30.52 -32.26 -85.16
CA LEU A 685 30.09 -30.95 -85.73
C LEU A 685 28.57 -30.69 -85.90
N GLY A 686 27.95 -29.58 -85.49
CA GLY A 686 28.42 -28.23 -85.18
C GLY A 686 27.45 -27.21 -85.84
N MET A 687 27.23 -26.08 -85.15
CA MET A 687 26.68 -24.79 -85.62
C MET A 687 25.20 -24.40 -85.39
N LEU A 688 25.07 -23.34 -84.58
CA LEU A 688 24.45 -22.02 -84.79
C LEU A 688 22.93 -21.87 -85.08
N GLY A 689 22.26 -21.17 -84.17
CA GLY A 689 21.81 -19.79 -84.39
C GLY A 689 20.38 -19.56 -84.91
N GLY A 690 19.71 -18.54 -84.33
CA GLY A 690 18.71 -17.74 -85.05
C GLY A 690 17.34 -17.62 -84.39
N ASP A 691 17.04 -16.42 -83.88
CA ASP A 691 15.73 -15.94 -83.45
C ASP A 691 14.71 -15.85 -84.61
N SER A 692 13.41 -15.99 -84.32
CA SER A 692 12.35 -15.27 -85.03
C SER A 692 11.01 -15.28 -84.28
N GLU A 693 10.37 -14.11 -84.30
CA GLU A 693 9.16 -13.68 -83.60
C GLU A 693 7.82 -14.17 -84.21
N GLY A 694 6.71 -14.02 -83.48
CA GLY A 694 5.39 -13.74 -84.10
C GLY A 694 4.10 -13.96 -83.29
N ARG A 695 3.63 -12.92 -82.54
CA ARG A 695 2.23 -12.39 -82.35
C ARG A 695 1.09 -13.34 -81.82
N ALA A 696 0.05 -12.94 -81.06
CA ALA A 696 -0.59 -11.64 -80.77
C ALA A 696 -1.71 -11.68 -79.66
N ARG A 697 -1.93 -10.52 -78.99
CA ARG A 697 -3.20 -9.83 -78.55
C ARG A 697 -4.05 -10.20 -77.30
N THR A 698 -3.97 -9.31 -76.28
CA THR A 698 -4.99 -8.48 -75.54
C THR A 698 -6.42 -8.97 -75.15
N SER A 699 -6.77 -8.95 -73.84
CA SER A 699 -7.86 -8.15 -73.15
C SER A 699 -8.17 -8.60 -71.68
N PRO A 700 -8.78 -7.78 -70.78
CA PRO A 700 -8.78 -7.88 -69.28
C PRO A 700 -10.18 -8.21 -68.67
N PRO A 701 -10.51 -7.99 -67.35
CA PRO A 701 -9.93 -8.34 -66.02
C PRO A 701 -10.89 -9.28 -65.19
N PRO A 702 -10.72 -9.47 -63.86
CA PRO A 702 -11.68 -8.81 -62.95
C PRO A 702 -11.11 -8.33 -61.60
N ARG A 703 -11.76 -7.32 -61.01
CA ARG A 703 -11.68 -6.95 -59.59
C ARG A 703 -12.73 -7.73 -58.78
N PRO A 704 -12.50 -7.97 -57.48
CA PRO A 704 -13.59 -8.02 -56.50
C PRO A 704 -13.40 -7.03 -55.33
N GLY A 705 -14.40 -6.16 -55.15
CA GLY A 705 -15.14 -5.88 -53.90
C GLY A 705 -14.44 -5.30 -52.65
N PRO A 706 -15.06 -4.29 -51.97
CA PRO A 706 -14.59 -3.78 -50.69
C PRO A 706 -15.02 -4.72 -49.54
N GLY A 707 -14.12 -5.59 -49.10
CA GLY A 707 -14.33 -6.48 -47.96
C GLY A 707 -13.69 -5.91 -46.70
N ARG A 708 -14.51 -5.73 -45.65
CA ARG A 708 -14.09 -5.39 -44.28
C ARG A 708 -12.93 -6.27 -43.82
N VAL A 709 -11.82 -5.67 -43.40
CA VAL A 709 -10.73 -6.40 -42.73
C VAL A 709 -11.20 -6.74 -41.31
N SER A 710 -11.70 -7.95 -41.14
CA SER A 710 -11.80 -8.60 -39.83
C SER A 710 -10.39 -8.89 -39.33
N VAL A 711 -10.05 -8.34 -38.17
CA VAL A 711 -8.86 -8.72 -37.41
C VAL A 711 -9.06 -10.15 -36.91
N GLU A 712 -8.43 -11.12 -37.56
CA GLU A 712 -8.24 -12.45 -36.99
C GLU A 712 -7.08 -12.41 -35.98
N PRO A 713 -7.28 -12.90 -34.74
CA PRO A 713 -6.22 -12.93 -33.74
C PRO A 713 -5.25 -14.09 -34.03
N ASP A 714 -3.98 -13.72 -34.23
CA ASP A 714 -2.81 -14.59 -34.37
C ASP A 714 -2.79 -15.74 -33.33
N GLU A 715 -2.97 -16.98 -33.82
CA GLU A 715 -2.99 -18.20 -33.01
C GLU A 715 -1.58 -18.72 -32.66
N GLY A 716 -0.53 -18.25 -33.33
CA GLY A 716 0.85 -18.70 -33.11
C GLY A 716 1.40 -18.33 -31.73
N ALA A 717 1.08 -17.12 -31.25
CA ALA A 717 1.53 -16.60 -29.95
C ALA A 717 0.88 -17.28 -28.73
N ARG A 718 -0.18 -18.07 -28.92
CA ARG A 718 -0.88 -18.78 -27.82
C ARG A 718 -0.24 -20.12 -27.46
N SER A 719 0.59 -20.71 -28.32
CA SER A 719 1.13 -22.06 -28.14
C SER A 719 2.27 -22.16 -27.11
N SER A 720 3.16 -21.16 -27.02
CA SER A 720 4.29 -21.20 -26.06
C SER A 720 3.92 -20.75 -24.64
N ILE A 721 2.95 -19.83 -24.49
CA ILE A 721 2.43 -19.38 -23.19
C ILE A 721 1.39 -20.38 -22.66
N GLY A 722 0.59 -20.98 -23.55
CA GLY A 722 -0.41 -22.00 -23.20
C GLY A 722 0.19 -23.31 -22.70
N GLY A 723 1.32 -23.76 -23.27
CA GLY A 723 2.03 -24.96 -22.82
C GLY A 723 2.56 -24.84 -21.39
N GLY A 724 3.23 -23.72 -21.05
CA GLY A 724 3.78 -23.48 -19.71
C GLY A 724 2.72 -23.33 -18.63
N ALA A 725 1.62 -22.62 -18.92
CA ALA A 725 0.50 -22.47 -17.99
C ALA A 725 -0.22 -23.80 -17.68
N THR A 726 -0.29 -24.69 -18.67
CA THR A 726 -0.92 -26.02 -18.52
C THR A 726 -0.08 -26.92 -17.62
N VAL A 727 1.24 -26.91 -17.76
CA VAL A 727 2.16 -27.70 -16.89
C VAL A 727 2.12 -27.20 -15.43
N MET A 728 2.01 -25.89 -15.21
CA MET A 728 1.87 -25.30 -13.87
C MET A 728 0.53 -25.65 -13.20
N ALA A 729 -0.57 -25.57 -13.96
CA ALA A 729 -1.90 -25.94 -13.47
C ALA A 729 -1.97 -27.42 -13.12
N ALA A 730 -1.38 -28.30 -13.95
CA ALA A 730 -1.29 -29.73 -13.68
C ALA A 730 -0.47 -30.04 -12.41
N GLY A 731 0.70 -29.41 -12.24
CA GLY A 731 1.53 -29.61 -11.04
C GLY A 731 0.83 -29.20 -9.75
N THR A 732 0.06 -28.09 -9.79
CA THR A 732 -0.74 -27.63 -8.65
C THR A 732 -1.89 -28.60 -8.35
N LEU A 733 -2.64 -29.03 -9.36
CA LEU A 733 -3.75 -29.98 -9.22
C LEU A 733 -3.26 -31.30 -8.62
N VAL A 734 -2.21 -31.88 -9.19
CA VAL A 734 -1.59 -33.13 -8.72
C VAL A 734 -1.15 -33.00 -7.26
N SER A 735 -0.46 -31.91 -6.91
CA SER A 735 -0.03 -31.64 -5.54
C SER A 735 -1.20 -31.52 -4.54
N ARG A 736 -2.33 -30.94 -4.96
CA ARG A 736 -3.53 -30.84 -4.11
C ARG A 736 -4.19 -32.20 -3.89
N VAL A 737 -4.29 -33.02 -4.93
CA VAL A 737 -4.83 -34.39 -4.84
C VAL A 737 -3.93 -35.26 -3.95
N LEU A 738 -2.62 -35.22 -4.14
CA LEU A 738 -1.65 -35.93 -3.30
C LEU A 738 -1.67 -35.43 -1.85
N GLY A 739 -1.79 -34.13 -1.62
CA GLY A 739 -1.91 -33.56 -0.29
C GLY A 739 -3.20 -33.98 0.42
N MET A 740 -4.31 -34.09 -0.31
CA MET A 740 -5.56 -34.65 0.19
C MET A 740 -5.38 -36.13 0.57
N ALA A 741 -4.80 -36.93 -0.32
CA ALA A 741 -4.52 -38.34 -0.06
C ALA A 741 -3.64 -38.51 1.19
N ARG A 742 -2.58 -37.70 1.32
CA ARG A 742 -1.73 -37.66 2.51
C ARG A 742 -2.54 -37.36 3.77
N ASN A 743 -3.42 -36.36 3.75
CA ASN A 743 -4.24 -36.00 4.91
C ASN A 743 -5.23 -37.12 5.29
N VAL A 744 -5.83 -37.80 4.31
CA VAL A 744 -6.71 -38.95 4.56
C VAL A 744 -5.94 -40.09 5.23
N VAL A 745 -4.74 -40.40 4.73
CA VAL A 745 -3.88 -41.43 5.33
C VAL A 745 -3.43 -41.00 6.72
N LEU A 746 -3.03 -39.74 6.92
CA LEU A 746 -2.66 -39.21 8.24
C LEU A 746 -3.78 -39.41 9.25
N VAL A 747 -5.00 -39.00 8.90
CA VAL A 747 -6.19 -39.18 9.75
C VAL A 747 -6.46 -40.66 10.03
N GLY A 748 -6.28 -41.55 9.04
CA GLY A 748 -6.45 -42.99 9.24
C GLY A 748 -5.39 -43.63 10.15
N VAL A 749 -4.18 -43.06 10.20
CA VAL A 749 -3.05 -43.62 10.98
C VAL A 749 -3.03 -43.10 12.42
N ILE A 750 -3.30 -41.82 12.65
CA ILE A 750 -3.23 -41.20 13.99
C ILE A 750 -4.57 -40.68 14.53
N GLY A 751 -5.68 -40.79 13.78
CA GLY A 751 -7.02 -40.32 14.16
C GLY A 751 -7.27 -38.83 13.90
N ALA A 752 -8.54 -38.39 13.74
CA ALA A 752 -8.89 -36.98 13.51
C ALA A 752 -9.12 -36.15 14.79
N THR A 753 -9.44 -36.81 15.91
CA THR A 753 -9.77 -36.17 17.20
C THR A 753 -8.83 -36.61 18.33
N SER A 754 -7.84 -37.46 18.05
CA SER A 754 -6.93 -38.02 19.05
C SER A 754 -5.96 -36.97 19.63
N GLN A 755 -5.43 -37.25 20.82
CA GLN A 755 -4.46 -36.36 21.49
C GLN A 755 -3.16 -36.23 20.68
N ALA A 756 -2.69 -37.34 20.10
CA ALA A 756 -1.48 -37.37 19.28
C ALA A 756 -1.66 -36.62 17.95
N ALA A 757 -2.82 -36.76 17.31
CA ALA A 757 -3.16 -36.00 16.11
C ALA A 757 -3.18 -34.51 16.39
N ASN A 758 -3.74 -34.09 17.52
CA ASN A 758 -3.73 -32.68 17.93
C ASN A 758 -2.30 -32.17 18.18
N ALA A 759 -1.45 -32.94 18.87
CA ALA A 759 -0.05 -32.58 19.15
C ALA A 759 0.80 -32.50 17.87
N PHE A 760 0.70 -33.51 16.98
CA PHE A 760 1.41 -33.53 15.70
C PHE A 760 0.94 -32.42 14.77
N THR A 761 -0.37 -32.20 14.67
CA THR A 761 -0.91 -31.17 13.77
C THR A 761 -0.53 -29.76 14.25
N LEU A 762 -0.49 -29.54 15.58
CA LEU A 762 0.06 -28.32 16.15
C LEU A 762 1.55 -28.17 15.79
N ALA A 763 2.38 -29.16 16.12
CA ALA A 763 3.82 -29.11 15.90
C ALA A 763 4.21 -28.96 14.41
N ASN A 764 3.53 -29.65 13.50
CA ASN A 764 3.77 -29.58 12.06
C ASN A 764 3.10 -28.36 11.40
N GLY A 765 2.10 -27.75 12.06
CA GLY A 765 1.44 -26.54 11.58
C GLY A 765 2.27 -25.27 11.84
N LEU A 766 2.96 -25.20 12.98
CA LEU A 766 3.74 -24.02 13.38
C LEU A 766 4.79 -23.59 12.33
N PRO A 767 5.62 -24.49 11.75
CA PRO A 767 6.58 -24.10 10.71
C PRO A 767 5.91 -23.49 9.49
N ASN A 768 4.78 -24.05 9.06
CA ASN A 768 4.01 -23.54 7.92
C ASN A 768 3.46 -22.13 8.20
N THR A 769 2.97 -21.89 9.42
CA THR A 769 2.54 -20.55 9.84
C THR A 769 3.70 -19.55 9.82
N MET A 770 4.85 -19.91 10.39
CA MET A 770 6.05 -19.06 10.40
C MET A 770 6.58 -18.80 8.98
N TYR A 771 6.54 -19.81 8.12
CA TYR A 771 6.88 -19.70 6.71
C TYR A 771 5.92 -18.77 5.94
N ASN A 772 4.60 -18.92 6.13
CA ASN A 772 3.61 -18.11 5.42
C ASN A 772 3.72 -16.62 5.82
N LEU A 773 4.07 -16.33 7.08
CA LEU A 773 4.43 -14.98 7.53
C LEU A 773 5.63 -14.44 6.73
N LEU A 774 6.68 -15.26 6.58
CA LEU A 774 7.91 -14.88 5.90
C LEU A 774 7.74 -14.66 4.38
N VAL A 775 7.07 -15.58 3.67
CA VAL A 775 6.94 -15.52 2.20
C VAL A 775 5.90 -14.51 1.73
N SER A 776 4.81 -14.35 2.48
CA SER A 776 3.76 -13.39 2.13
C SER A 776 4.14 -11.94 2.47
N GLY A 777 4.97 -11.75 3.51
CA GLY A 777 5.52 -10.45 3.90
C GLY A 777 6.79 -10.09 3.12
N ALA A 778 7.91 -10.81 3.34
CA ALA A 778 9.24 -10.34 2.98
C ALA A 778 9.73 -10.69 1.56
N LEU A 779 9.35 -11.86 1.03
CA LEU A 779 10.07 -12.47 -0.09
C LEU A 779 9.40 -12.24 -1.45
N SER A 780 8.07 -12.32 -1.54
CA SER A 780 7.38 -12.41 -2.84
C SER A 780 7.24 -11.09 -3.62
N ALA A 781 7.12 -9.95 -2.94
CA ALA A 781 6.98 -8.64 -3.60
C ALA A 781 8.33 -8.08 -4.11
N VAL A 782 9.44 -8.50 -3.49
CA VAL A 782 10.76 -7.90 -3.69
C VAL A 782 11.61 -8.68 -4.69
N LEU A 783 11.59 -10.01 -4.60
CA LEU A 783 12.65 -10.83 -5.17
C LEU A 783 12.50 -11.07 -6.67
N VAL A 784 11.29 -11.32 -7.18
CA VAL A 784 11.13 -11.65 -8.61
C VAL A 784 11.50 -10.46 -9.51
N PRO A 785 10.99 -9.23 -9.30
CA PRO A 785 11.35 -8.08 -10.14
C PRO A 785 12.82 -7.69 -10.01
N GLN A 786 13.40 -7.78 -8.81
CA GLN A 786 14.80 -7.42 -8.57
C GLN A 786 15.79 -8.44 -9.13
N VAL A 787 15.48 -9.74 -9.06
CA VAL A 787 16.30 -10.79 -9.69
C VAL A 787 16.24 -10.70 -11.22
N VAL A 788 15.07 -10.40 -11.80
CA VAL A 788 14.93 -10.16 -13.25
C VAL A 788 15.73 -8.92 -13.69
N ARG A 789 15.68 -7.82 -12.92
CA ARG A 789 16.51 -6.62 -13.16
C ARG A 789 18.01 -6.91 -13.02
N ALA A 790 18.41 -7.73 -12.06
CA ALA A 790 19.80 -8.11 -11.85
C ALA A 790 20.38 -8.90 -13.03
N TYR A 791 19.59 -9.78 -13.65
CA TYR A 791 20.02 -10.54 -14.83
C TYR A 791 20.17 -9.71 -16.12
N LYS A 792 19.77 -8.42 -16.12
CA LYS A 792 20.01 -7.50 -17.24
C LYS A 792 21.35 -6.76 -17.16
N ARG A 793 22.14 -6.96 -16.10
CA ARG A 793 23.47 -6.35 -15.88
C ARG A 793 24.57 -7.41 -16.00
N ASP A 794 25.76 -7.02 -16.43
CA ASP A 794 26.92 -7.92 -16.64
C ASP A 794 27.40 -8.63 -15.35
N SER A 795 26.99 -8.15 -14.18
CA SER A 795 27.28 -8.74 -12.85
C SER A 795 26.10 -9.49 -12.21
N GLY A 796 25.04 -9.81 -12.96
CA GLY A 796 23.78 -10.34 -12.42
C GLY A 796 23.89 -11.63 -11.58
N GLN A 797 24.84 -12.52 -11.90
CA GLN A 797 25.08 -13.73 -11.11
C GLN A 797 25.67 -13.41 -9.73
N ASP A 798 26.50 -12.37 -9.62
CA ASP A 798 27.11 -11.96 -8.35
C ASP A 798 26.06 -11.43 -7.36
N TYR A 799 25.08 -10.67 -7.88
CA TYR A 799 23.93 -10.20 -7.09
C TYR A 799 23.08 -11.36 -6.55
N VAL A 800 22.73 -12.32 -7.43
CA VAL A 800 21.93 -13.49 -7.04
C VAL A 800 22.66 -14.36 -6.01
N ASP A 801 23.97 -14.53 -6.15
CA ASP A 801 24.80 -15.28 -5.20
C ASP A 801 24.83 -14.62 -3.81
N ARG A 802 24.99 -13.30 -3.73
CA ARG A 802 24.95 -12.55 -2.45
C ARG A 802 23.56 -12.56 -1.82
N LEU A 803 22.51 -12.43 -2.63
CA LEU A 803 21.12 -12.45 -2.19
C LEU A 803 20.73 -13.82 -1.61
N LEU A 804 21.08 -14.91 -2.30
CA LEU A 804 20.87 -16.26 -1.79
C LEU A 804 21.69 -16.53 -0.53
N THR A 805 22.94 -16.05 -0.48
CA THR A 805 23.81 -16.20 0.71
C THR A 805 23.21 -15.49 1.93
N LEU A 806 22.76 -14.24 1.78
CA LEU A 806 22.11 -13.49 2.86
C LEU A 806 20.78 -14.11 3.26
N GLY A 807 19.95 -14.49 2.28
CA GLY A 807 18.66 -15.13 2.51
C GLY A 807 18.79 -16.44 3.30
N PHE A 808 19.73 -17.31 2.90
CA PHE A 808 20.00 -18.55 3.62
C PHE A 808 20.56 -18.30 5.03
N LEU A 809 21.44 -17.30 5.20
CA LEU A 809 21.96 -16.94 6.52
C LEU A 809 20.84 -16.47 7.46
N LEU A 810 20.01 -15.51 7.03
CA LEU A 810 18.92 -14.97 7.84
C LEU A 810 17.86 -16.04 8.14
N LEU A 811 17.49 -16.86 7.16
CA LEU A 811 16.61 -18.01 7.36
C LEU A 811 17.20 -19.02 8.35
N GLY A 812 18.51 -19.28 8.27
CA GLY A 812 19.21 -20.18 9.17
C GLY A 812 19.19 -19.67 10.62
N LEU A 813 19.57 -18.41 10.82
CA LEU A 813 19.56 -17.76 12.14
C LEU A 813 18.14 -17.71 12.75
N LEU A 814 17.15 -17.34 11.95
CA LEU A 814 15.76 -17.34 12.39
C LEU A 814 15.28 -18.74 12.77
N THR A 815 15.58 -19.75 11.94
CA THR A 815 15.18 -21.14 12.22
C THR A 815 15.86 -21.67 13.48
N LEU A 816 17.11 -21.31 13.74
CA LEU A 816 17.80 -21.64 14.99
C LEU A 816 17.11 -20.99 16.19
N ALA A 817 16.76 -19.70 16.09
CA ALA A 817 16.04 -18.98 17.14
C ALA A 817 14.65 -19.58 17.41
N LEU A 818 13.87 -19.89 16.36
CA LEU A 818 12.56 -20.52 16.48
C LEU A 818 12.63 -21.94 17.03
N THR A 819 13.63 -22.72 16.62
CA THR A 819 13.88 -24.07 17.16
C THR A 819 14.23 -23.99 18.65
N ALA A 820 15.08 -23.04 19.07
CA ALA A 820 15.37 -22.81 20.48
C ALA A 820 14.13 -22.35 21.28
N ALA A 821 13.24 -21.59 20.63
CA ALA A 821 12.00 -21.08 21.22
C ALA A 821 10.81 -22.07 21.17
N VAL A 822 10.98 -23.31 20.67
CA VAL A 822 9.90 -24.31 20.55
C VAL A 822 9.07 -24.45 21.85
N PRO A 823 9.66 -24.57 23.05
CA PRO A 823 8.87 -24.71 24.27
C PRO A 823 7.95 -23.51 24.55
N LEU A 824 8.43 -22.29 24.26
CA LEU A 824 7.65 -21.06 24.43
C LEU A 824 6.54 -20.98 23.38
N ILE A 825 6.87 -21.20 22.11
CA ILE A 825 5.93 -21.12 20.99
C ILE A 825 4.80 -22.13 21.16
N THR A 826 5.13 -23.39 21.51
CA THR A 826 4.12 -24.44 21.72
C THR A 826 3.21 -24.14 22.91
N ARG A 827 3.70 -23.47 23.97
CA ARG A 827 2.86 -22.99 25.10
C ARG A 827 1.99 -21.80 24.75
N ILE A 828 2.40 -20.96 23.79
CA ILE A 828 1.56 -19.85 23.32
C ILE A 828 0.39 -20.39 22.50
N TYR A 829 0.63 -21.38 21.64
CA TYR A 829 -0.44 -21.95 20.80
C TYR A 829 -1.26 -23.04 21.51
N GLY A 830 -0.67 -23.78 22.46
CA GLY A 830 -1.36 -24.77 23.28
C GLY A 830 -1.73 -24.21 24.65
N SER A 831 -3.00 -24.31 25.05
CA SER A 831 -3.48 -23.82 26.35
C SER A 831 -2.93 -24.66 27.51
N GLY A 832 -1.90 -24.15 28.20
CA GLY A 832 -1.41 -24.73 29.46
C GLY A 832 -2.14 -24.13 30.66
N HIS A 833 -3.25 -24.72 31.11
CA HIS A 833 -3.77 -24.50 32.47
C HIS A 833 -4.37 -25.80 33.04
N GLY A 834 -3.66 -26.43 33.99
CA GLY A 834 -4.28 -26.93 35.21
C GLY A 834 -4.64 -28.42 35.39
N GLY A 835 -3.92 -29.40 34.83
CA GLY A 835 -4.10 -30.80 35.24
C GLY A 835 -2.98 -31.77 34.82
N ASP A 836 -2.84 -32.88 35.54
CA ASP A 836 -1.76 -33.89 35.39
C ASP A 836 -1.61 -34.44 33.95
N THR A 837 -2.69 -34.52 33.18
CA THR A 837 -2.70 -34.99 31.77
C THR A 837 -2.31 -33.92 30.74
N GLY A 838 -2.34 -32.63 31.07
CA GLY A 838 -1.97 -31.54 30.14
C GLY A 838 -0.47 -31.49 29.86
N GLY A 839 0.35 -31.92 30.83
CA GLY A 839 1.81 -31.94 30.72
C GLY A 839 2.31 -32.92 29.64
N ALA A 840 1.76 -34.13 29.58
CA ALA A 840 2.18 -35.17 28.63
C ALA A 840 1.92 -34.77 27.18
N ARG A 841 0.76 -34.15 26.90
CA ARG A 841 0.42 -33.67 25.54
C ARG A 841 1.31 -32.52 25.09
N LEU A 842 1.57 -31.56 25.99
CA LEU A 842 2.48 -30.46 25.72
C LEU A 842 3.90 -30.98 25.48
N ALA A 843 4.36 -31.96 26.26
CA ALA A 843 5.67 -32.59 26.08
C ALA A 843 5.78 -33.29 24.70
N LEU A 844 4.76 -34.04 24.29
CA LEU A 844 4.69 -34.66 22.96
C LEU A 844 4.72 -33.60 21.83
N ALA A 845 3.95 -32.52 21.97
CA ALA A 845 3.94 -31.43 21.01
C ALA A 845 5.28 -30.68 20.93
N ILE A 846 5.98 -30.51 22.05
CA ILE A 846 7.34 -29.93 22.10
C ILE A 846 8.35 -30.86 21.42
N ALA A 847 8.29 -32.16 21.72
CA ALA A 847 9.20 -33.15 21.12
C ALA A 847 9.03 -33.21 19.59
N LEU A 848 7.80 -33.27 19.10
CA LEU A 848 7.50 -33.16 17.67
C LEU A 848 7.88 -31.77 17.11
N GLY A 849 7.71 -30.72 17.89
CA GLY A 849 8.09 -29.34 17.53
C GLY A 849 9.57 -29.18 17.20
N TYR A 850 10.46 -29.84 17.95
CA TYR A 850 11.91 -29.84 17.63
C TYR A 850 12.23 -30.53 16.30
N TRP A 851 11.49 -31.57 15.92
CA TRP A 851 11.63 -32.22 14.62
C TRP A 851 11.06 -31.36 13.48
N CYS A 852 9.96 -30.67 13.72
CA CYS A 852 9.24 -29.91 12.70
C CYS A 852 9.78 -28.48 12.49
N MET A 853 10.31 -27.79 13.51
CA MET A 853 10.78 -26.40 13.37
C MET A 853 11.89 -26.18 12.32
N PRO A 854 12.86 -27.09 12.14
CA PRO A 854 13.83 -27.00 11.06
C PRO A 854 13.20 -26.87 9.65
N GLN A 855 11.94 -27.28 9.47
CA GLN A 855 11.22 -27.10 8.20
C GLN A 855 11.14 -25.64 7.76
N VAL A 856 11.13 -24.66 8.68
CA VAL A 856 11.08 -23.22 8.34
C VAL A 856 12.22 -22.83 7.39
N PHE A 857 13.43 -23.34 7.64
CA PHE A 857 14.58 -23.11 6.77
C PHE A 857 14.34 -23.64 5.36
N PHE A 858 13.91 -24.90 5.24
CA PHE A 858 13.71 -25.56 3.95
C PHE A 858 12.54 -24.98 3.17
N TYR A 859 11.47 -24.58 3.84
CA TYR A 859 10.39 -23.84 3.20
C TYR A 859 10.90 -22.49 2.63
N GLY A 860 11.72 -21.77 3.40
CA GLY A 860 12.38 -20.55 2.93
C GLY A 860 13.30 -20.78 1.74
N VAL A 861 14.12 -21.83 1.77
CA VAL A 861 14.99 -22.25 0.65
C VAL A 861 14.15 -22.57 -0.59
N TYR A 862 13.08 -23.36 -0.45
CA TYR A 862 12.15 -23.68 -1.53
C TYR A 862 11.59 -22.41 -2.18
N ALA A 863 11.15 -21.43 -1.39
CA ALA A 863 10.63 -20.17 -1.90
C ALA A 863 11.70 -19.33 -2.61
N LEU A 864 12.88 -19.15 -2.02
CA LEU A 864 13.99 -18.39 -2.59
C LEU A 864 14.44 -18.99 -3.94
N LEU A 865 14.70 -20.30 -3.97
CA LEU A 865 15.11 -20.98 -5.19
C LEU A 865 14.01 -20.95 -6.26
N GLY A 866 12.76 -21.14 -5.85
CA GLY A 866 11.60 -21.06 -6.74
C GLY A 866 11.47 -19.71 -7.44
N GLN A 867 11.67 -18.61 -6.71
CA GLN A 867 11.61 -17.26 -7.26
C GLN A 867 12.77 -16.98 -8.23
N VAL A 868 13.98 -17.52 -7.98
CA VAL A 868 15.09 -17.44 -8.93
C VAL A 868 14.81 -18.24 -10.21
N LEU A 869 14.21 -19.43 -10.11
CA LEU A 869 13.77 -20.21 -11.26
C LEU A 869 12.71 -19.49 -12.10
N ASN A 870 11.71 -18.90 -11.44
CA ASN A 870 10.67 -18.12 -12.12
C ASN A 870 11.27 -16.90 -12.85
N ALA A 871 12.26 -16.23 -12.25
CA ALA A 871 12.99 -15.13 -12.90
C ALA A 871 13.80 -15.58 -14.13
N ARG A 872 14.20 -16.86 -14.20
CA ARG A 872 14.85 -17.50 -15.36
C ARG A 872 13.87 -18.12 -16.36
N GLY A 873 12.55 -17.96 -16.16
CA GLY A 873 11.52 -18.52 -17.04
C GLY A 873 11.30 -20.03 -16.90
N SER A 874 11.85 -20.67 -15.86
CA SER A 874 11.70 -22.11 -15.59
C SER A 874 10.61 -22.38 -14.55
N PHE A 875 9.35 -22.36 -14.97
CA PHE A 875 8.20 -22.41 -14.05
C PHE A 875 7.82 -23.83 -13.55
N GLY A 876 8.07 -24.87 -14.36
CA GLY A 876 7.65 -26.25 -14.07
C GLY A 876 8.19 -26.81 -12.74
N PRO A 877 9.52 -26.87 -12.53
CA PRO A 877 10.10 -27.49 -11.33
C PRO A 877 9.58 -26.91 -10.01
N PHE A 878 9.38 -25.58 -9.94
CA PHE A 878 8.85 -24.91 -8.74
C PHE A 878 7.43 -25.35 -8.39
N THR A 879 6.57 -25.53 -9.40
CA THR A 879 5.16 -25.95 -9.23
C THR A 879 5.00 -27.44 -8.90
N TRP A 880 5.94 -28.29 -9.31
CA TRP A 880 5.90 -29.74 -9.06
C TRP A 880 6.58 -30.18 -7.77
N ALA A 881 7.46 -29.36 -7.19
CA ALA A 881 8.17 -29.70 -5.97
C ALA A 881 7.27 -30.07 -4.76
N PRO A 882 6.09 -29.44 -4.53
CA PRO A 882 5.18 -29.88 -3.47
C PRO A 882 4.65 -31.32 -3.63
N ALA A 883 4.62 -31.86 -4.85
CA ALA A 883 4.25 -33.26 -5.08
C ALA A 883 5.27 -34.22 -4.45
N ALA A 884 6.57 -33.89 -4.52
CA ALA A 884 7.64 -34.70 -3.90
C ALA A 884 7.48 -34.79 -2.38
N ASN A 885 7.15 -33.67 -1.72
CA ASN A 885 6.83 -33.65 -0.28
C ASN A 885 5.67 -34.60 0.05
N ASN A 886 4.56 -34.51 -0.69
CA ASN A 886 3.41 -35.37 -0.42
C ASN A 886 3.69 -36.86 -0.67
N VAL A 887 4.50 -37.21 -1.67
CA VAL A 887 4.94 -38.59 -1.91
C VAL A 887 5.76 -39.11 -0.72
N VAL A 888 6.75 -38.34 -0.27
CA VAL A 888 7.56 -38.70 0.92
C VAL A 888 6.69 -38.83 2.17
N ALA A 889 5.72 -37.93 2.35
CA ALA A 889 4.80 -37.99 3.48
C ALA A 889 3.91 -39.25 3.41
N LEU A 890 3.40 -39.63 2.23
CA LEU A 890 2.65 -40.87 2.04
C LEU A 890 3.49 -42.11 2.33
N VAL A 891 4.74 -42.14 1.86
CA VAL A 891 5.69 -43.23 2.16
C VAL A 891 5.96 -43.31 3.66
N THR A 892 6.19 -42.18 4.33
CA THR A 892 6.42 -42.11 5.78
C THR A 892 5.20 -42.61 6.56
N LEU A 893 3.99 -42.16 6.20
CA LEU A 893 2.77 -42.57 6.88
C LEU A 893 2.43 -44.05 6.61
N GLY A 894 2.69 -44.53 5.39
CA GLY A 894 2.58 -45.96 5.07
C GLY A 894 3.56 -46.81 5.88
N LEU A 895 4.82 -46.37 6.00
CA LEU A 895 5.82 -47.04 6.84
C LEU A 895 5.39 -47.03 8.33
N PHE A 896 4.91 -45.90 8.84
CA PHE A 896 4.39 -45.79 10.20
C PHE A 896 3.21 -46.75 10.42
N ALA A 897 2.26 -46.82 9.48
CA ALA A 897 1.13 -47.73 9.53
C ALA A 897 1.55 -49.22 9.50
N VAL A 898 2.58 -49.57 8.72
CA VAL A 898 3.13 -50.94 8.67
C VAL A 898 3.84 -51.30 9.98
N MET A 899 4.59 -50.36 10.55
CA MET A 899 5.35 -50.59 11.79
C MET A 899 4.47 -50.66 13.04
N TYR A 900 3.38 -49.88 13.09
CA TYR A 900 2.62 -49.65 14.32
C TYR A 900 1.11 -49.94 14.20
N GLY A 901 0.61 -50.27 13.00
CA GLY A 901 -0.82 -50.49 12.73
C GLY A 901 -1.59 -49.21 12.40
N ALA A 902 -2.84 -49.37 11.94
CA ALA A 902 -3.80 -48.26 11.79
C ALA A 902 -4.45 -47.93 13.14
N HIS A 903 -5.01 -46.71 13.25
CA HIS A 903 -5.65 -46.26 14.49
C HIS A 903 -6.75 -47.23 14.95
N ASN A 904 -6.70 -47.62 16.22
CA ASN A 904 -7.78 -48.26 16.97
C ASN A 904 -7.86 -47.58 18.36
N ASP A 905 -9.06 -47.54 18.94
CA ASP A 905 -9.40 -46.73 20.14
C ASP A 905 -8.53 -47.00 21.39
N ALA A 906 -7.68 -48.02 21.35
CA ALA A 906 -6.76 -48.43 22.41
C ALA A 906 -5.33 -47.88 22.26
N ILE A 907 -5.00 -47.14 21.20
CA ILE A 907 -3.61 -46.76 20.90
C ILE A 907 -3.28 -45.32 21.36
N TRP A 908 -2.59 -45.32 22.51
CA TRP A 908 -1.56 -44.41 23.01
C TRP A 908 -2.02 -43.05 23.53
N PRO A 909 -2.36 -42.97 24.83
CA PRO A 909 -2.32 -41.70 25.54
C PRO A 909 -0.95 -41.03 25.37
N ALA A 910 -0.92 -39.70 25.46
CA ALA A 910 0.22 -38.89 25.03
C ALA A 910 1.54 -39.18 25.79
N ASP A 911 1.46 -39.84 26.93
CA ASP A 911 2.57 -40.31 27.77
C ASP A 911 3.21 -41.62 27.29
N GLN A 912 2.57 -42.37 26.40
CA GLN A 912 3.02 -43.69 25.91
C GLN A 912 3.73 -43.64 24.55
N TRP A 913 3.94 -42.44 23.99
CA TRP A 913 4.65 -42.27 22.72
C TRP A 913 6.16 -42.50 22.88
N THR A 914 6.73 -43.40 22.07
CA THR A 914 8.16 -43.70 22.05
C THR A 914 8.95 -42.68 21.22
N SER A 915 10.23 -42.53 21.52
CA SER A 915 11.16 -41.68 20.75
C SER A 915 11.22 -42.05 19.26
N THR A 916 11.14 -43.34 18.93
CA THR A 916 11.13 -43.82 17.54
C THR A 916 9.88 -43.39 16.79
N GLN A 917 8.70 -43.45 17.41
CA GLN A 917 7.45 -43.01 16.79
C GLN A 917 7.47 -41.50 16.51
N ILE A 918 7.95 -40.71 17.47
CA ILE A 918 8.14 -39.26 17.33
C ILE A 918 9.12 -38.95 16.20
N ALA A 919 10.25 -39.66 16.14
CA ALA A 919 11.28 -39.46 15.11
C ALA A 919 10.81 -39.85 13.70
N VAL A 920 10.10 -40.97 13.54
CA VAL A 920 9.57 -41.39 12.23
C VAL A 920 8.52 -40.41 11.73
N LEU A 921 7.57 -40.02 12.59
CA LEU A 921 6.47 -39.13 12.20
C LEU A 921 6.94 -37.69 11.98
N GLY A 922 7.64 -37.11 12.95
CA GLY A 922 8.18 -35.74 12.86
C GLY A 922 9.32 -35.61 11.85
N GLY A 923 10.28 -36.54 11.88
CA GLY A 923 11.41 -36.55 10.96
C GLY A 923 11.00 -36.82 9.52
N GLY A 924 10.05 -37.73 9.27
CA GLY A 924 9.55 -37.97 7.92
C GLY A 924 8.73 -36.81 7.34
N ALA A 925 7.97 -36.09 8.18
CA ALA A 925 7.34 -34.83 7.77
C ALA A 925 8.39 -33.79 7.32
N THR A 926 9.48 -33.66 8.08
CA THR A 926 10.60 -32.76 7.73
C THR A 926 11.36 -33.23 6.49
N LEU A 927 11.56 -34.54 6.31
CA LEU A 927 12.17 -35.12 5.12
C LEU A 927 11.40 -34.78 3.84
N GLY A 928 10.06 -34.73 3.93
CA GLY A 928 9.20 -34.29 2.82
C GLY A 928 9.49 -32.86 2.38
N ILE A 929 9.66 -31.94 3.34
CA ILE A 929 9.99 -30.53 3.03
C ILE A 929 11.41 -30.39 2.48
N ILE A 930 12.36 -31.17 3.01
CA ILE A 930 13.74 -31.25 2.49
C ILE A 930 13.72 -31.70 1.03
N ALA A 931 12.99 -32.77 0.71
CA ALA A 931 12.86 -33.27 -0.66
C ALA A 931 12.29 -32.20 -1.60
N GLN A 932 11.25 -31.48 -1.17
CA GLN A 932 10.66 -30.37 -1.93
C GLN A 932 11.68 -29.25 -2.23
N ALA A 933 12.55 -28.89 -1.28
CA ALA A 933 13.58 -27.88 -1.53
C ALA A 933 14.72 -28.40 -2.42
N VAL A 934 15.20 -29.62 -2.16
CA VAL A 934 16.37 -30.20 -2.84
C VAL A 934 16.09 -30.50 -4.32
N VAL A 935 14.87 -30.88 -4.70
CA VAL A 935 14.49 -31.13 -6.10
C VAL A 935 14.68 -29.89 -7.00
N LEU A 936 14.70 -28.67 -6.43
CA LEU A 936 14.98 -27.45 -7.19
C LEU A 936 16.47 -27.23 -7.49
N VAL A 937 17.39 -27.86 -6.76
CA VAL A 937 18.84 -27.67 -6.94
C VAL A 937 19.33 -28.19 -8.31
N PRO A 938 18.95 -29.39 -8.78
CA PRO A 938 19.25 -29.81 -10.15
C PRO A 938 18.65 -28.86 -11.20
N ALA A 939 17.42 -28.39 -10.99
CA ALA A 939 16.75 -27.49 -11.92
C ALA A 939 17.44 -26.12 -12.01
N MET A 940 17.95 -25.58 -10.90
CA MET A 940 18.81 -24.38 -10.89
C MET A 940 20.04 -24.56 -11.80
N ARG A 941 20.71 -25.72 -11.70
CA ARG A 941 21.91 -26.01 -12.51
C ARG A 941 21.59 -26.08 -14.01
N HIS A 942 20.46 -26.69 -14.38
CA HIS A 942 20.00 -26.76 -15.77
C HIS A 942 19.58 -25.38 -16.31
N ALA A 943 19.03 -24.52 -15.45
CA ALA A 943 18.70 -23.13 -15.79
C ALA A 943 19.92 -22.19 -15.84
N GLY A 944 21.15 -22.72 -15.74
CA GLY A 944 22.40 -21.95 -15.82
C GLY A 944 22.74 -21.16 -14.56
N VAL A 945 22.10 -21.43 -13.42
CA VAL A 945 22.37 -20.76 -12.15
C VAL A 945 23.20 -21.67 -11.25
N ARG A 946 24.41 -21.23 -10.88
CA ARG A 946 25.30 -21.94 -9.96
C ARG A 946 25.56 -21.07 -8.74
N TRP A 947 24.93 -21.41 -7.62
CA TRP A 947 25.14 -20.68 -6.37
C TRP A 947 26.58 -20.84 -5.86
N ARG A 948 27.22 -19.71 -5.55
CA ARG A 948 28.50 -19.64 -4.82
C ARG A 948 28.33 -18.73 -3.60
N PRO A 949 28.70 -19.17 -2.38
CA PRO A 949 28.62 -18.30 -1.20
C PRO A 949 29.47 -17.03 -1.38
N ARG A 950 28.84 -15.85 -1.30
CA ARG A 950 29.52 -14.55 -1.43
C ARG A 950 29.06 -13.57 -0.36
N TRP A 951 30.03 -12.93 0.28
CA TRP A 951 29.85 -12.01 1.41
C TRP A 951 30.02 -10.55 0.95
N GLY A 952 29.22 -9.62 1.49
CA GLY A 952 29.28 -8.18 1.14
C GLY A 952 27.90 -7.60 0.85
N PHE A 953 27.12 -7.35 1.90
CA PHE A 953 25.67 -7.10 1.84
C PHE A 953 25.25 -5.61 1.83
N ARG A 954 26.19 -4.67 1.99
CA ARG A 954 25.91 -3.23 1.95
C ARG A 954 25.87 -2.74 0.49
N GLY A 955 24.89 -1.88 0.16
CA GLY A 955 24.80 -1.20 -1.14
C GLY A 955 24.01 -1.93 -2.25
N VAL A 956 23.22 -2.96 -1.93
CA VAL A 956 22.51 -3.80 -2.93
C VAL A 956 21.05 -3.39 -3.24
N GLY A 957 20.53 -2.30 -2.66
CA GLY A 957 19.23 -1.73 -3.09
C GLY A 957 17.95 -2.44 -2.60
N LEU A 958 17.96 -3.00 -1.38
CA LEU A 958 16.84 -3.78 -0.81
C LEU A 958 15.82 -2.95 0.02
N GLY A 959 15.99 -1.62 0.16
CA GLY A 959 15.25 -0.78 1.13
C GLY A 959 13.75 -0.61 0.86
N ALA A 960 13.36 0.01 -0.25
CA ALA A 960 11.97 0.39 -0.53
C ALA A 960 11.00 -0.80 -0.62
N ALA A 961 11.44 -1.89 -1.25
CA ALA A 961 10.65 -3.12 -1.36
C ALA A 961 10.50 -3.85 -0.02
N GLY A 962 11.42 -3.62 0.92
CA GLY A 962 11.37 -4.11 2.30
C GLY A 962 10.25 -3.49 3.15
N GLN A 963 9.77 -2.28 2.83
CA GLN A 963 8.75 -1.57 3.63
C GLN A 963 7.31 -2.07 3.36
N VAL A 964 6.92 -2.29 2.11
CA VAL A 964 5.61 -2.92 1.78
C VAL A 964 5.57 -4.35 2.34
N ALA A 965 6.71 -5.03 2.26
CA ALA A 965 6.95 -6.32 2.83
C ALA A 965 6.79 -6.36 4.35
N SER A 966 7.33 -5.35 5.07
CA SER A 966 7.24 -5.24 6.52
C SER A 966 5.81 -4.95 6.99
N TRP A 967 5.06 -4.07 6.32
CA TRP A 967 3.65 -3.83 6.67
C TRP A 967 2.76 -5.04 6.42
N THR A 968 3.02 -5.78 5.33
CA THR A 968 2.33 -7.04 5.07
C THR A 968 2.67 -8.07 6.14
N PHE A 969 3.94 -8.15 6.55
CA PHE A 969 4.37 -8.99 7.67
C PHE A 969 3.68 -8.59 8.98
N VAL A 970 3.59 -7.30 9.31
CA VAL A 970 2.91 -6.78 10.51
C VAL A 970 1.42 -7.12 10.49
N ALA A 971 0.71 -6.87 9.38
CA ALA A 971 -0.71 -7.21 9.26
C ALA A 971 -0.96 -8.72 9.44
N LEU A 972 -0.07 -9.57 8.88
CA LEU A 972 -0.16 -11.01 9.05
C LEU A 972 0.19 -11.47 10.47
N LEU A 973 1.15 -10.80 11.14
CA LEU A 973 1.52 -11.03 12.53
C LEU A 973 0.34 -10.73 13.47
N ILE A 974 -0.35 -9.61 13.24
CA ILE A 974 -1.58 -9.25 13.97
C ILE A 974 -2.66 -10.32 13.76
N GLY A 975 -2.81 -10.80 12.52
CA GLY A 975 -3.71 -11.90 12.19
C GLY A 975 -3.42 -13.20 12.97
N GLN A 976 -2.17 -13.42 13.42
CA GLN A 976 -1.83 -14.58 14.24
C GLN A 976 -2.48 -14.56 15.62
N ALA A 977 -2.81 -13.39 16.19
CA ALA A 977 -3.49 -13.33 17.48
C ALA A 977 -4.85 -14.06 17.43
N GLY A 978 -5.59 -13.90 16.32
CA GLY A 978 -6.82 -14.65 16.07
C GLY A 978 -6.57 -16.15 15.93
N ALA A 979 -5.56 -16.55 15.15
CA ALA A 979 -5.20 -17.96 14.99
C ALA A 979 -4.79 -18.62 16.32
N ILE A 980 -4.05 -17.90 17.17
CA ILE A 980 -3.67 -18.34 18.52
C ILE A 980 -4.92 -18.53 19.38
N ALA A 981 -5.85 -17.57 19.40
CA ALA A 981 -7.09 -17.69 20.18
C ALA A 981 -7.92 -18.91 19.76
N VAL A 982 -8.09 -19.12 18.45
CA VAL A 982 -8.80 -20.31 17.92
C VAL A 982 -8.07 -21.59 18.28
N SER A 983 -6.74 -21.63 18.12
CA SER A 983 -5.92 -22.81 18.44
C SER A 983 -5.97 -23.16 19.92
N GLN A 984 -5.91 -22.16 20.82
CA GLN A 984 -6.04 -22.34 22.26
C GLN A 984 -7.43 -22.85 22.66
N ALA A 985 -8.50 -22.33 22.04
CA ALA A 985 -9.86 -22.79 22.29
C ALA A 985 -10.07 -24.24 21.79
N ALA A 986 -9.58 -24.55 20.60
CA ALA A 986 -9.63 -25.89 20.03
C ALA A 986 -8.77 -26.89 20.79
N ALA A 987 -7.64 -26.46 21.36
CA ALA A 987 -6.81 -27.28 22.24
C ALA A 987 -7.45 -27.52 23.61
N ALA A 988 -8.21 -26.54 24.14
CA ALA A 988 -8.86 -26.64 25.45
C ALA A 988 -10.18 -27.43 25.43
N ALA A 989 -10.89 -27.49 24.30
CA ALA A 989 -12.22 -28.11 24.21
C ALA A 989 -12.24 -29.61 24.62
N PRO A 990 -11.26 -30.45 24.21
CA PRO A 990 -11.18 -31.85 24.66
C PRO A 990 -10.92 -32.04 26.15
N ASP A 991 -10.27 -31.07 26.82
CA ASP A 991 -9.93 -31.15 28.25
C ASP A 991 -11.05 -30.70 29.18
N ALA A 992 -11.99 -29.91 28.67
CA ALA A 992 -13.15 -29.45 29.42
C ALA A 992 -14.28 -30.49 29.50
N LEU A 993 -14.09 -31.68 28.91
CA LEU A 993 -15.09 -32.75 28.84
C LEU A 993 -14.56 -34.08 29.41
N PRO A 994 -15.44 -34.99 29.85
CA PRO A 994 -15.04 -36.32 30.31
C PRO A 994 -14.22 -37.09 29.24
N ARG A 995 -13.29 -37.95 29.69
CA ARG A 995 -12.46 -38.76 28.79
C ARG A 995 -13.35 -39.60 27.86
N GLY A 996 -13.07 -39.54 26.56
CA GLY A 996 -13.83 -40.27 25.52
C GLY A 996 -14.96 -39.46 24.87
N ALA A 997 -15.23 -38.23 25.31
CA ALA A 997 -16.19 -37.37 24.61
C ALA A 997 -15.67 -36.93 23.23
N VAL A 998 -16.47 -37.12 22.19
CA VAL A 998 -16.15 -36.67 20.83
C VAL A 998 -16.44 -35.18 20.72
N VAL A 999 -15.38 -34.38 20.62
CA VAL A 999 -15.46 -32.93 20.48
C VAL A 999 -14.47 -32.44 19.42
N ALA A 1000 -14.81 -31.32 18.77
CA ALA A 1000 -13.95 -30.70 17.79
C ALA A 1000 -12.67 -30.18 18.48
N GLY A 1001 -11.52 -30.76 18.13
CA GLY A 1001 -10.19 -30.27 18.50
C GLY A 1001 -9.50 -29.54 17.33
N ASN A 1002 -8.20 -29.28 17.47
CA ASN A 1002 -7.42 -28.58 16.46
C ASN A 1002 -7.40 -29.32 15.10
N ALA A 1003 -7.30 -30.64 15.12
CA ALA A 1003 -7.33 -31.45 13.90
C ALA A 1003 -8.71 -31.44 13.20
N ALA A 1004 -9.81 -31.41 13.96
CA ALA A 1004 -11.16 -31.24 13.43
C ALA A 1004 -11.35 -29.85 12.78
N TYR A 1005 -10.88 -28.78 13.44
CA TYR A 1005 -10.91 -27.42 12.89
C TYR A 1005 -10.14 -27.32 11.57
N LEU A 1006 -8.92 -27.86 11.51
CA LEU A 1006 -8.09 -27.81 10.31
C LEU A 1006 -8.65 -28.67 9.17
N SER A 1007 -9.29 -29.79 9.51
CA SER A 1007 -10.04 -30.61 8.54
C SER A 1007 -11.21 -29.84 7.94
N ALA A 1008 -12.00 -29.14 8.77
CA ALA A 1008 -13.08 -28.28 8.31
C ALA A 1008 -12.55 -27.09 7.47
N PHE A 1009 -11.44 -26.48 7.89
CA PHE A 1009 -10.78 -25.39 7.18
C PHE A 1009 -10.28 -25.82 5.79
N MET A 1010 -9.77 -27.04 5.66
CA MET A 1010 -9.39 -27.63 4.37
C MET A 1010 -10.60 -27.68 3.44
N ILE A 1011 -11.74 -28.18 3.92
CA ILE A 1011 -12.99 -28.25 3.15
C ILE A 1011 -13.47 -26.85 2.74
N PHE A 1012 -13.43 -25.89 3.67
CA PHE A 1012 -13.74 -24.47 3.42
C PHE A 1012 -12.85 -23.84 2.33
N MET A 1013 -11.55 -24.17 2.34
CA MET A 1013 -10.58 -23.61 1.40
C MET A 1013 -10.68 -24.18 -0.03
N LEU A 1014 -11.30 -25.36 -0.23
CA LEU A 1014 -11.37 -26.01 -1.54
C LEU A 1014 -12.03 -25.12 -2.61
N PRO A 1015 -13.27 -24.62 -2.44
CA PRO A 1015 -13.91 -23.78 -3.46
C PRO A 1015 -13.16 -22.45 -3.66
N HIS A 1016 -12.64 -21.87 -2.57
CA HIS A 1016 -11.89 -20.62 -2.62
C HIS A 1016 -10.61 -20.75 -3.46
N SER A 1017 -9.80 -21.78 -3.19
CA SER A 1017 -8.54 -22.02 -3.91
C SER A 1017 -8.76 -22.35 -5.38
N LEU A 1018 -9.88 -22.99 -5.73
CA LEU A 1018 -10.19 -23.35 -7.11
C LEU A 1018 -10.58 -22.13 -7.96
N VAL A 1019 -11.50 -21.29 -7.46
CA VAL A 1019 -12.10 -20.21 -8.27
C VAL A 1019 -11.61 -18.83 -7.85
N THR A 1020 -11.61 -18.52 -6.54
CA THR A 1020 -11.29 -17.17 -6.08
C THR A 1020 -9.83 -16.84 -6.35
N VAL A 1021 -8.90 -17.69 -5.91
CA VAL A 1021 -7.46 -17.47 -6.12
C VAL A 1021 -7.12 -17.43 -7.61
N SER A 1022 -7.67 -18.35 -8.41
CA SER A 1022 -7.44 -18.41 -9.86
C SER A 1022 -7.94 -17.15 -10.58
N LEU A 1023 -9.17 -16.71 -10.28
CA LEU A 1023 -9.73 -15.50 -10.89
C LEU A 1023 -8.95 -14.25 -10.47
N VAL A 1024 -8.67 -14.11 -9.17
CA VAL A 1024 -7.87 -13.01 -8.62
C VAL A 1024 -6.51 -12.96 -9.30
N THR A 1025 -5.83 -14.10 -9.47
CA THR A 1025 -4.51 -14.16 -10.11
C THR A 1025 -4.58 -13.73 -11.58
N ALA A 1026 -5.66 -14.08 -12.28
CA ALA A 1026 -5.89 -13.65 -13.66
C ALA A 1026 -6.25 -12.15 -13.77
N LEU A 1027 -6.94 -11.60 -12.76
CA LEU A 1027 -7.31 -10.17 -12.70
C LEU A 1027 -6.16 -9.29 -12.19
N PHE A 1028 -5.24 -9.83 -11.38
CA PHE A 1028 -4.22 -9.07 -10.67
C PHE A 1028 -3.28 -8.27 -11.59
N PRO A 1029 -2.77 -8.80 -12.73
CA PRO A 1029 -1.96 -7.98 -13.64
C PRO A 1029 -2.72 -6.78 -14.20
N ARG A 1030 -4.01 -6.96 -14.54
CA ARG A 1030 -4.87 -5.89 -15.03
C ARG A 1030 -5.18 -4.86 -13.94
N LEU A 1031 -5.49 -5.33 -12.73
CA LEU A 1031 -5.72 -4.47 -11.56
C LEU A 1031 -4.47 -3.68 -11.19
N SER A 1032 -3.28 -4.29 -11.27
CA SER A 1032 -2.00 -3.63 -10.96
C SER A 1032 -1.64 -2.58 -12.02
N ALA A 1033 -1.82 -2.87 -13.31
CA ALA A 1033 -1.63 -1.89 -14.37
C ALA A 1033 -2.62 -0.71 -14.24
N GLN A 1034 -3.92 -0.99 -14.06
CA GLN A 1034 -4.93 0.07 -13.90
C GLN A 1034 -4.75 0.87 -12.59
N ALA A 1035 -4.24 0.25 -11.52
CA ALA A 1035 -3.91 0.94 -10.28
C ALA A 1035 -2.65 1.81 -10.42
N ALA A 1036 -1.65 1.35 -11.17
CA ALA A 1036 -0.45 2.13 -11.52
C ALA A 1036 -0.81 3.36 -12.39
N ASP A 1037 -1.68 3.18 -13.37
CA ASP A 1037 -2.20 4.25 -14.24
C ASP A 1037 -3.25 5.15 -13.55
N ARG A 1038 -3.55 4.90 -12.26
CA ARG A 1038 -4.62 5.56 -11.49
C ARG A 1038 -5.98 5.63 -12.18
N ALA A 1039 -6.27 4.65 -13.04
CA ALA A 1039 -7.53 4.52 -13.75
C ALA A 1039 -8.63 3.97 -12.81
N HIS A 1040 -8.95 4.70 -11.74
CA HIS A 1040 -9.84 4.26 -10.65
C HIS A 1040 -11.20 3.78 -11.17
N VAL A 1041 -11.80 4.45 -12.16
CA VAL A 1041 -13.06 4.00 -12.78
C VAL A 1041 -12.93 2.59 -13.37
N ARG A 1042 -11.84 2.32 -14.11
CA ARG A 1042 -11.57 1.00 -14.72
C ARG A 1042 -11.22 -0.06 -13.67
N VAL A 1043 -10.53 0.32 -12.59
CA VAL A 1043 -10.32 -0.56 -11.42
C VAL A 1043 -11.67 -0.93 -10.81
N GLY A 1044 -12.55 0.06 -10.63
CA GLY A 1044 -13.92 -0.12 -10.14
C GLY A 1044 -14.75 -1.10 -10.96
N GLU A 1045 -14.72 -0.98 -12.29
CA GLU A 1045 -15.40 -1.90 -13.21
C GLU A 1045 -14.82 -3.31 -13.14
N THR A 1046 -13.50 -3.45 -13.12
CA THR A 1046 -12.80 -4.74 -13.04
C THR A 1046 -13.09 -5.45 -11.72
N VAL A 1047 -13.07 -4.71 -10.60
CA VAL A 1047 -13.46 -5.21 -9.28
C VAL A 1047 -14.94 -5.60 -9.26
N SER A 1048 -15.83 -4.82 -9.88
CA SER A 1048 -17.26 -5.12 -9.96
C SER A 1048 -17.53 -6.45 -10.65
N VAL A 1049 -16.85 -6.73 -11.77
CA VAL A 1049 -16.94 -8.01 -12.48
C VAL A 1049 -16.38 -9.15 -11.60
N GLY A 1050 -15.22 -8.93 -10.98
CA GLY A 1050 -14.59 -9.91 -10.08
C GLY A 1050 -15.51 -10.31 -8.92
N LEU A 1051 -16.09 -9.33 -8.22
CA LEU A 1051 -16.99 -9.55 -7.09
C LEU A 1051 -18.26 -10.30 -7.50
N ARG A 1052 -18.88 -9.98 -8.65
CA ARG A 1052 -20.07 -10.68 -9.15
C ARG A 1052 -19.77 -12.14 -9.47
N VAL A 1053 -18.69 -12.42 -10.20
CA VAL A 1053 -18.33 -13.79 -10.62
C VAL A 1053 -17.92 -14.65 -9.41
N VAL A 1054 -17.08 -14.12 -8.52
CA VAL A 1054 -16.68 -14.83 -7.28
C VAL A 1054 -17.90 -15.04 -6.38
N GLY A 1055 -18.75 -14.02 -6.23
CA GLY A 1055 -19.96 -14.08 -5.42
C GLY A 1055 -20.91 -15.21 -5.84
N LEU A 1056 -21.24 -15.29 -7.14
CA LEU A 1056 -22.13 -16.35 -7.66
C LEU A 1056 -21.60 -17.76 -7.38
N PHE A 1057 -20.29 -17.99 -7.59
CA PHE A 1057 -19.70 -19.30 -7.33
C PHE A 1057 -19.63 -19.62 -5.83
N THR A 1058 -19.16 -18.68 -5.01
CA THR A 1058 -18.99 -18.89 -3.57
C THR A 1058 -20.31 -19.05 -2.83
N MET A 1059 -21.40 -18.41 -3.28
CA MET A 1059 -22.74 -18.64 -2.75
C MET A 1059 -23.27 -20.05 -3.02
N LEU A 1060 -23.08 -20.56 -4.24
CA LEU A 1060 -23.43 -21.94 -4.57
C LEU A 1060 -22.60 -22.92 -3.73
N ALA A 1061 -21.29 -22.71 -3.65
CA ALA A 1061 -20.40 -23.55 -2.87
C ALA A 1061 -20.73 -23.52 -1.37
N ALA A 1062 -21.13 -22.36 -0.84
CA ALA A 1062 -21.60 -22.22 0.54
C ALA A 1062 -22.90 -23.00 0.76
N ALA A 1063 -23.88 -22.90 -0.14
CA ALA A 1063 -25.13 -23.66 -0.04
C ALA A 1063 -24.89 -25.18 -0.05
N ILE A 1064 -24.07 -25.66 -0.98
CA ILE A 1064 -23.67 -27.07 -1.06
C ILE A 1064 -22.92 -27.49 0.21
N GLY A 1065 -21.96 -26.70 0.67
CA GLY A 1065 -21.15 -26.99 1.85
C GLY A 1065 -21.95 -26.99 3.15
N VAL A 1066 -22.98 -26.15 3.28
CA VAL A 1066 -23.88 -26.12 4.44
C VAL A 1066 -24.81 -27.33 4.44
N VAL A 1067 -25.48 -27.62 3.31
CA VAL A 1067 -26.47 -28.71 3.24
C VAL A 1067 -25.81 -30.09 3.26
N LEU A 1068 -24.68 -30.24 2.56
CA LEU A 1068 -23.98 -31.52 2.42
C LEU A 1068 -22.80 -31.64 3.37
N ALA A 1069 -22.69 -30.83 4.42
CA ALA A 1069 -21.52 -30.78 5.33
C ALA A 1069 -21.08 -32.18 5.80
N ASN A 1070 -22.00 -32.98 6.34
CA ASN A 1070 -21.70 -34.32 6.85
C ASN A 1070 -21.31 -35.29 5.72
N ILE A 1071 -21.98 -35.22 4.57
CA ILE A 1071 -21.65 -36.03 3.38
C ILE A 1071 -20.27 -35.64 2.87
N LEU A 1072 -19.95 -34.35 2.85
CA LEU A 1072 -18.69 -33.81 2.38
C LEU A 1072 -17.54 -34.25 3.30
N VAL A 1073 -17.74 -34.20 4.63
CA VAL A 1073 -16.81 -34.77 5.60
C VAL A 1073 -16.61 -36.26 5.35
N ARG A 1074 -17.68 -37.03 5.11
CA ARG A 1074 -17.57 -38.48 4.83
C ARG A 1074 -16.89 -38.80 3.51
N ALA A 1075 -17.16 -38.02 2.47
CA ALA A 1075 -16.58 -38.19 1.14
C ALA A 1075 -15.08 -37.85 1.13
N ILE A 1076 -14.69 -36.85 1.91
CA ILE A 1076 -13.31 -36.34 2.00
C ILE A 1076 -12.48 -37.11 3.04
N LEU A 1077 -13.08 -37.48 4.18
CA LEU A 1077 -12.44 -38.16 5.30
C LEU A 1077 -13.15 -39.51 5.58
N PRO A 1078 -12.99 -40.52 4.69
CA PRO A 1078 -13.68 -41.80 4.84
C PRO A 1078 -13.28 -42.60 6.09
N THR A 1079 -12.10 -42.29 6.64
CA THR A 1079 -11.48 -42.98 7.78
C THR A 1079 -11.91 -42.42 9.14
N VAL A 1080 -12.70 -41.34 9.19
CA VAL A 1080 -13.19 -40.75 10.44
C VAL A 1080 -14.37 -41.55 10.99
N ASP A 1081 -14.48 -41.65 12.30
CA ASP A 1081 -15.60 -42.32 12.96
C ASP A 1081 -16.94 -41.60 12.73
N LEU A 1082 -18.03 -42.36 12.68
CA LEU A 1082 -19.35 -41.81 12.30
C LEU A 1082 -19.88 -40.78 13.30
N ASP A 1083 -19.47 -40.87 14.56
CA ASP A 1083 -19.77 -39.93 15.65
C ASP A 1083 -18.99 -38.61 15.55
N ALA A 1084 -17.79 -38.62 14.96
CA ALA A 1084 -17.00 -37.42 14.71
C ALA A 1084 -17.46 -36.65 13.44
N VAL A 1085 -18.20 -37.29 12.52
CA VAL A 1085 -18.68 -36.65 11.28
C VAL A 1085 -19.57 -35.43 11.57
N PRO A 1086 -20.61 -35.49 12.42
CA PRO A 1086 -21.44 -34.32 12.75
C PRO A 1086 -20.65 -33.20 13.45
N VAL A 1087 -19.67 -33.58 14.28
CA VAL A 1087 -18.84 -32.63 15.03
C VAL A 1087 -17.97 -31.80 14.09
N ILE A 1088 -17.31 -32.44 13.12
CA ILE A 1088 -16.56 -31.73 12.07
C ILE A 1088 -17.52 -30.98 11.13
N GLY A 1089 -18.66 -31.60 10.81
CA GLY A 1089 -19.69 -31.03 9.92
C GLY A 1089 -20.24 -29.69 10.43
N GLN A 1090 -20.49 -29.55 11.73
CA GLN A 1090 -20.94 -28.28 12.33
C GLN A 1090 -19.91 -27.15 12.16
N VAL A 1091 -18.61 -27.47 12.28
CA VAL A 1091 -17.53 -26.50 12.03
C VAL A 1091 -17.49 -26.13 10.54
N VAL A 1092 -17.68 -27.11 9.63
CA VAL A 1092 -17.79 -26.84 8.19
C VAL A 1092 -18.96 -25.90 7.89
N VAL A 1093 -20.13 -26.14 8.47
CA VAL A 1093 -21.30 -25.25 8.31
C VAL A 1093 -20.96 -23.82 8.75
N ALA A 1094 -20.40 -23.66 9.95
CA ALA A 1094 -20.03 -22.36 10.49
C ALA A 1094 -19.04 -21.58 9.59
N MET A 1095 -18.06 -22.29 8.99
CA MET A 1095 -17.12 -21.68 8.04
C MET A 1095 -17.73 -21.39 6.67
N MET A 1096 -18.55 -22.31 6.14
CA MET A 1096 -19.14 -22.18 4.80
C MET A 1096 -20.09 -20.98 4.69
N LEU A 1097 -20.76 -20.60 5.78
CA LEU A 1097 -21.53 -19.35 5.86
C LEU A 1097 -20.67 -18.12 5.57
N GLY A 1098 -19.38 -18.15 5.93
CA GLY A 1098 -18.42 -17.08 5.67
C GLY A 1098 -17.79 -17.10 4.28
N LEU A 1099 -17.99 -18.15 3.48
CA LEU A 1099 -17.30 -18.32 2.20
C LEU A 1099 -17.57 -17.18 1.19
N PRO A 1100 -18.82 -16.66 1.03
CA PRO A 1100 -19.08 -15.56 0.10
C PRO A 1100 -18.38 -14.25 0.51
N VAL A 1101 -18.41 -13.92 1.80
CA VAL A 1101 -17.75 -12.70 2.32
C VAL A 1101 -16.24 -12.86 2.31
N PHE A 1102 -15.72 -14.05 2.57
CA PHE A 1102 -14.30 -14.32 2.39
C PHE A 1102 -13.84 -14.12 0.93
N GLY A 1103 -14.70 -14.47 -0.05
CA GLY A 1103 -14.48 -14.16 -1.46
C GLY A 1103 -14.38 -12.65 -1.74
N ILE A 1104 -15.28 -11.85 -1.17
CA ILE A 1104 -15.25 -10.38 -1.29
C ILE A 1104 -13.96 -9.83 -0.68
N TRP A 1105 -13.66 -10.20 0.57
CA TRP A 1105 -12.43 -9.82 1.26
C TRP A 1105 -11.19 -10.13 0.42
N SER A 1106 -11.10 -11.34 -0.13
CA SER A 1106 -9.93 -11.77 -0.93
C SER A 1106 -9.75 -10.95 -2.21
N VAL A 1107 -10.84 -10.65 -2.92
CA VAL A 1107 -10.79 -9.76 -4.10
C VAL A 1107 -10.35 -8.37 -3.70
N CYS A 1108 -10.94 -7.79 -2.64
CA CYS A 1108 -10.57 -6.46 -2.16
C CYS A 1108 -9.12 -6.40 -1.68
N GLN A 1109 -8.65 -7.39 -0.91
CA GLN A 1109 -7.28 -7.49 -0.41
C GLN A 1109 -6.26 -7.38 -1.54
N ARG A 1110 -6.57 -7.96 -2.71
CA ARG A 1110 -5.70 -7.93 -3.88
C ARG A 1110 -5.68 -6.57 -4.58
N VAL A 1111 -6.73 -5.79 -4.44
CA VAL A 1111 -6.76 -4.39 -4.87
C VAL A 1111 -5.87 -3.54 -3.96
N TYR A 1112 -5.91 -3.75 -2.63
CA TYR A 1112 -4.98 -3.07 -1.71
C TYR A 1112 -3.52 -3.37 -2.05
N TYR A 1113 -3.19 -4.62 -2.40
CA TYR A 1113 -1.85 -4.97 -2.91
C TYR A 1113 -1.54 -4.35 -4.26
N ALA A 1114 -2.50 -4.27 -5.19
CA ALA A 1114 -2.31 -3.62 -6.49
C ALA A 1114 -2.03 -2.11 -6.37
N TYR A 1115 -2.53 -1.47 -5.32
CA TYR A 1115 -2.21 -0.07 -4.96
C TYR A 1115 -1.00 0.06 -4.03
N GLU A 1116 -0.24 -1.02 -3.80
CA GLU A 1116 0.93 -1.07 -2.91
C GLU A 1116 0.65 -0.59 -1.46
N ASN A 1117 -0.62 -0.58 -1.05
CA ASN A 1117 -1.06 -0.04 0.24
C ASN A 1117 -1.32 -1.17 1.25
N ALA A 1118 -0.24 -1.83 1.66
CA ALA A 1118 -0.28 -2.85 2.70
C ALA A 1118 -0.61 -2.27 4.09
N ARG A 1119 -0.33 -0.98 4.33
CA ARG A 1119 -0.61 -0.31 5.61
C ARG A 1119 -2.11 -0.24 5.91
N SER A 1120 -2.95 0.06 4.91
CA SER A 1120 -4.41 0.06 5.11
C SER A 1120 -5.00 -1.32 5.41
N LEU A 1121 -4.24 -2.41 5.23
CA LEU A 1121 -4.65 -3.75 5.68
C LEU A 1121 -4.44 -3.95 7.18
N VAL A 1122 -3.57 -3.19 7.85
CA VAL A 1122 -3.30 -3.28 9.30
C VAL A 1122 -4.57 -3.02 10.15
N PRO A 1123 -5.32 -1.92 10.01
CA PRO A 1123 -6.53 -1.71 10.81
C PRO A 1123 -7.60 -2.76 10.53
N ILE A 1124 -7.66 -3.28 9.30
CA ILE A 1124 -8.57 -4.39 8.95
C ILE A 1124 -8.12 -5.68 9.66
N ALA A 1125 -6.83 -5.98 9.68
CA ALA A 1125 -6.27 -7.12 10.38
C ALA A 1125 -6.46 -7.02 11.90
N ILE A 1126 -6.31 -5.82 12.49
CA ILE A 1126 -6.63 -5.57 13.91
C ILE A 1126 -8.11 -5.83 14.18
N GLY A 1127 -9.01 -5.29 13.37
CA GLY A 1127 -10.44 -5.52 13.50
C GLY A 1127 -10.80 -7.01 13.38
N MET A 1128 -10.23 -7.71 12.40
CA MET A 1128 -10.40 -9.15 12.23
C MET A 1128 -9.90 -9.93 13.44
N ALA A 1129 -8.67 -9.67 13.89
CA ALA A 1129 -8.07 -10.32 15.03
C ALA A 1129 -8.89 -10.06 16.30
N ALA A 1130 -9.33 -8.83 16.54
CA ALA A 1130 -10.18 -8.47 17.67
C ALA A 1130 -11.50 -9.24 17.65
N VAL A 1131 -12.20 -9.30 16.51
CA VAL A 1131 -13.45 -10.08 16.40
C VAL A 1131 -13.22 -11.56 16.65
N VAL A 1132 -12.15 -12.15 16.11
CA VAL A 1132 -11.84 -13.56 16.33
C VAL A 1132 -11.46 -13.83 17.78
N VAL A 1133 -10.59 -13.02 18.38
CA VAL A 1133 -10.12 -13.19 19.76
C VAL A 1133 -11.27 -13.00 20.74
N LEU A 1134 -11.99 -11.87 20.65
CA LEU A 1134 -13.11 -11.56 21.54
C LEU A 1134 -14.27 -12.53 21.33
N GLY A 1135 -14.60 -12.88 20.09
CA GLY A 1135 -15.65 -13.84 19.78
C GLY A 1135 -15.33 -15.24 20.30
N THR A 1136 -14.10 -15.71 20.09
CA THR A 1136 -13.65 -17.01 20.62
C THR A 1136 -13.61 -17.02 22.14
N LEU A 1137 -13.17 -15.94 22.77
CA LEU A 1137 -13.18 -15.79 24.24
C LEU A 1137 -14.62 -15.76 24.78
N ALA A 1138 -15.52 -15.00 24.15
CA ALA A 1138 -16.92 -14.92 24.54
C ALA A 1138 -17.60 -16.30 24.44
N VAL A 1139 -17.39 -17.02 23.35
CA VAL A 1139 -17.88 -18.40 23.20
C VAL A 1139 -17.33 -19.29 24.32
N ARG A 1140 -16.04 -19.18 24.66
CA ARG A 1140 -15.43 -19.97 25.73
C ARG A 1140 -16.02 -19.65 27.12
N LEU A 1141 -16.42 -18.40 27.35
CA LEU A 1141 -16.99 -17.94 28.62
C LEU A 1141 -18.48 -18.29 28.77
N PHE A 1142 -19.26 -18.22 27.68
CA PHE A 1142 -20.72 -18.29 27.74
C PHE A 1142 -21.33 -19.57 27.15
N LEU A 1143 -20.60 -20.31 26.31
CA LEU A 1143 -21.12 -21.52 25.65
C LEU A 1143 -20.42 -22.78 26.16
N PRO A 1144 -21.09 -23.94 26.06
CA PRO A 1144 -20.52 -25.21 26.50
C PRO A 1144 -19.33 -25.63 25.60
N PRO A 1145 -18.36 -26.42 26.13
CA PRO A 1145 -17.12 -26.77 25.43
C PRO A 1145 -17.29 -27.39 24.03
N GLN A 1146 -18.39 -28.10 23.80
CA GLN A 1146 -18.72 -28.70 22.51
C GLN A 1146 -18.87 -27.65 21.39
N LEU A 1147 -19.29 -26.43 21.74
CA LEU A 1147 -19.52 -25.35 20.80
C LEU A 1147 -18.35 -24.39 20.66
N TRP A 1148 -17.25 -24.57 21.42
CA TRP A 1148 -16.12 -23.63 21.39
C TRP A 1148 -15.51 -23.48 20.01
N VAL A 1149 -15.25 -24.58 19.31
CA VAL A 1149 -14.66 -24.55 17.97
C VAL A 1149 -15.65 -24.08 16.90
N VAL A 1150 -16.93 -24.43 17.04
CA VAL A 1150 -18.00 -23.96 16.14
C VAL A 1150 -18.17 -22.44 16.30
N GLY A 1151 -18.22 -21.94 17.52
CA GLY A 1151 -18.31 -20.52 17.82
C GLY A 1151 -17.05 -19.75 17.39
N ALA A 1152 -15.86 -20.35 17.52
CA ALA A 1152 -14.63 -19.78 16.97
C ALA A 1152 -14.67 -19.68 15.43
N ALA A 1153 -15.24 -20.68 14.75
CA ALA A 1153 -15.47 -20.63 13.30
C ALA A 1153 -16.50 -19.55 12.90
N LEU A 1154 -17.55 -19.34 13.72
CA LEU A 1154 -18.50 -18.23 13.53
C LEU A 1154 -17.85 -16.86 13.77
N ALA A 1155 -16.98 -16.74 14.78
CA ALA A 1155 -16.19 -15.52 15.02
C ALA A 1155 -15.26 -15.23 13.84
N MET A 1156 -14.66 -16.26 13.24
CA MET A 1156 -13.91 -16.12 11.99
C MET A 1156 -14.81 -15.62 10.84
N THR A 1157 -16.00 -16.20 10.65
CA THR A 1157 -16.98 -15.73 9.65
C THR A 1157 -17.35 -14.27 9.88
N ALA A 1158 -17.65 -13.87 11.12
CA ALA A 1158 -17.94 -12.48 11.49
C ALA A 1158 -16.76 -11.54 11.19
N SER A 1159 -15.53 -12.01 11.43
CA SER A 1159 -14.33 -11.24 11.11
C SER A 1159 -14.20 -10.96 9.60
N TYR A 1160 -14.57 -11.92 8.73
CA TYR A 1160 -14.59 -11.71 7.28
C TYR A 1160 -15.71 -10.78 6.82
N VAL A 1161 -16.85 -10.76 7.51
CA VAL A 1161 -17.90 -9.75 7.26
C VAL A 1161 -17.34 -8.36 7.56
N LEU A 1162 -16.76 -8.16 8.75
CA LEU A 1162 -16.14 -6.89 9.14
C LEU A 1162 -15.05 -6.49 8.12
N ALA A 1163 -14.16 -7.43 7.77
CA ALA A 1163 -13.09 -7.19 6.82
C ALA A 1163 -13.62 -6.77 5.46
N SER A 1164 -14.65 -7.45 4.95
CA SER A 1164 -15.27 -7.12 3.66
C SER A 1164 -15.91 -5.74 3.70
N VAL A 1165 -16.61 -5.39 4.77
CA VAL A 1165 -17.22 -4.05 4.94
C VAL A 1165 -16.15 -2.98 5.00
N MET A 1166 -15.14 -3.12 5.87
CA MET A 1166 -14.05 -2.17 6.00
C MET A 1166 -13.27 -2.03 4.67
N ALA A 1167 -13.00 -3.16 4.01
CA ALA A 1167 -12.28 -3.19 2.74
C ALA A 1167 -13.06 -2.51 1.61
N VAL A 1168 -14.36 -2.79 1.47
CA VAL A 1168 -15.24 -2.19 0.47
C VAL A 1168 -15.46 -0.70 0.75
N VAL A 1169 -15.67 -0.30 2.00
CA VAL A 1169 -15.81 1.11 2.38
C VAL A 1169 -14.51 1.86 2.11
N GLY A 1170 -13.37 1.30 2.50
CA GLY A 1170 -12.05 1.87 2.19
C GLY A 1170 -11.81 1.98 0.69
N LEU A 1171 -12.21 0.95 -0.08
CA LEU A 1171 -12.07 0.96 -1.53
C LEU A 1171 -13.01 1.95 -2.21
N LEU A 1172 -14.24 2.10 -1.73
CA LEU A 1172 -15.19 3.10 -2.21
C LEU A 1172 -14.69 4.53 -1.96
N ARG A 1173 -14.05 4.79 -0.81
CA ARG A 1173 -13.41 6.08 -0.52
C ARG A 1173 -12.25 6.37 -1.48
N ARG A 1174 -11.52 5.34 -1.90
CA ARG A 1174 -10.32 5.47 -2.75
C ARG A 1174 -10.63 5.47 -4.26
N VAL A 1175 -11.59 4.67 -4.71
CA VAL A 1175 -11.87 4.42 -6.14
C VAL A 1175 -13.17 5.11 -6.60
N GLY A 1176 -14.00 5.57 -5.66
CA GLY A 1176 -15.25 6.29 -5.91
C GLY A 1176 -16.42 5.40 -6.35
N HIS A 1177 -16.19 4.47 -7.29
CA HIS A 1177 -17.23 3.59 -7.82
C HIS A 1177 -16.73 2.15 -8.03
N ILE A 1178 -17.51 1.15 -7.61
CA ILE A 1178 -17.24 -0.29 -7.85
C ILE A 1178 -18.48 -1.03 -8.41
N GLY A 1179 -19.40 -0.31 -9.06
CA GLY A 1179 -20.65 -0.91 -9.55
C GLY A 1179 -21.55 -1.42 -8.42
N GLY A 1180 -21.57 -0.75 -7.26
CA GLY A 1180 -22.21 -1.26 -6.04
C GLY A 1180 -23.67 -1.72 -6.22
N ARG A 1181 -24.47 -1.04 -7.07
CA ARG A 1181 -25.84 -1.48 -7.38
C ARG A 1181 -25.89 -2.81 -8.16
N ALA A 1182 -24.98 -3.00 -9.10
CA ALA A 1182 -24.89 -4.23 -9.90
C ALA A 1182 -24.38 -5.40 -9.05
N VAL A 1183 -23.33 -5.16 -8.25
CA VAL A 1183 -22.80 -6.15 -7.29
C VAL A 1183 -23.89 -6.53 -6.30
N LEU A 1184 -24.53 -5.57 -5.63
CA LEU A 1184 -25.58 -5.83 -4.66
C LEU A 1184 -26.73 -6.65 -5.27
N ARG A 1185 -27.22 -6.27 -6.45
CA ARG A 1185 -28.31 -6.98 -7.15
C ARG A 1185 -27.96 -8.44 -7.43
N VAL A 1186 -26.74 -8.71 -7.91
CA VAL A 1186 -26.27 -10.08 -8.18
C VAL A 1186 -26.13 -10.86 -6.89
N HIS A 1187 -25.59 -10.26 -5.83
CA HIS A 1187 -25.46 -10.91 -4.54
C HIS A 1187 -26.83 -11.24 -3.91
N VAL A 1188 -27.82 -10.33 -3.96
CA VAL A 1188 -29.19 -10.60 -3.48
C VAL A 1188 -29.80 -11.79 -4.22
N ARG A 1189 -29.80 -11.73 -5.55
CA ARG A 1189 -30.39 -12.77 -6.41
C ARG A 1189 -29.65 -14.10 -6.27
N GLY A 1190 -28.32 -14.03 -6.12
CA GLY A 1190 -27.43 -15.12 -5.79
C GLY A 1190 -27.80 -15.80 -4.48
N THR A 1191 -28.00 -15.03 -3.40
CA THR A 1191 -28.42 -15.56 -2.11
C THR A 1191 -29.81 -16.20 -2.18
N VAL A 1192 -30.78 -15.58 -2.86
CA VAL A 1192 -32.13 -16.17 -3.05
C VAL A 1192 -32.04 -17.51 -3.79
N ALA A 1193 -31.28 -17.57 -4.89
CA ALA A 1193 -31.06 -18.81 -5.63
C ALA A 1193 -30.33 -19.87 -4.77
N ALA A 1194 -29.35 -19.45 -3.96
CA ALA A 1194 -28.60 -20.33 -3.08
C ALA A 1194 -29.48 -20.92 -1.97
N LEU A 1195 -30.37 -20.11 -1.38
CA LEU A 1195 -31.34 -20.57 -0.38
C LEU A 1195 -32.38 -21.52 -0.98
N ALA A 1196 -32.87 -21.26 -2.19
CA ALA A 1196 -33.77 -22.17 -2.89
C ALA A 1196 -33.10 -23.52 -3.19
N ALA A 1197 -31.86 -23.48 -3.69
CA ALA A 1197 -31.04 -24.67 -3.90
C ALA A 1197 -30.78 -25.42 -2.59
N ALA A 1198 -30.47 -24.70 -1.51
CA ALA A 1198 -30.23 -25.28 -0.19
C ALA A 1198 -31.48 -25.97 0.36
N GLY A 1199 -32.65 -25.32 0.28
CA GLY A 1199 -33.92 -25.90 0.72
C GLY A 1199 -34.28 -27.18 -0.05
N ALA A 1200 -34.12 -27.16 -1.38
CA ALA A 1200 -34.34 -28.34 -2.21
C ALA A 1200 -33.34 -29.47 -1.90
N GLY A 1201 -32.06 -29.14 -1.75
CA GLY A 1201 -31.02 -30.10 -1.38
C GLY A 1201 -31.28 -30.73 -0.01
N ALA A 1202 -31.70 -29.94 0.97
CA ALA A 1202 -32.06 -30.42 2.30
C ALA A 1202 -33.30 -31.33 2.27
N ALA A 1203 -34.31 -31.00 1.46
CA ALA A 1203 -35.49 -31.85 1.27
C ALA A 1203 -35.14 -33.19 0.61
N VAL A 1204 -34.29 -33.18 -0.43
CA VAL A 1204 -33.79 -34.40 -1.08
C VAL A 1204 -32.98 -35.25 -0.09
N LEU A 1205 -32.10 -34.62 0.69
CA LEU A 1205 -31.29 -35.32 1.68
C LEU A 1205 -32.14 -35.93 2.80
N ALA A 1206 -33.16 -35.21 3.28
CA ALA A 1206 -34.11 -35.71 4.26
C ALA A 1206 -34.92 -36.90 3.72
N GLY A 1207 -35.36 -36.83 2.45
CA GLY A 1207 -36.06 -37.92 1.78
C GLY A 1207 -35.18 -39.16 1.59
N LEU A 1208 -33.92 -38.99 1.17
CA LEU A 1208 -32.95 -40.08 1.03
C LEU A 1208 -32.60 -40.70 2.40
N GLY A 1209 -32.50 -39.87 3.45
CA GLY A 1209 -32.33 -40.32 4.83
C GLY A 1209 -33.51 -41.14 5.32
N ALA A 1210 -34.75 -40.73 5.02
CA ALA A 1210 -35.97 -41.48 5.36
C ALA A 1210 -36.04 -42.85 4.64
N LEU A 1211 -35.37 -42.98 3.48
CA LEU A 1211 -35.20 -44.24 2.75
C LEU A 1211 -34.04 -45.10 3.27
N GLY A 1212 -33.37 -44.69 4.36
CA GLY A 1212 -32.24 -45.40 4.96
C GLY A 1212 -30.91 -45.25 4.22
N LEU A 1213 -30.83 -44.38 3.21
CA LEU A 1213 -29.62 -44.15 2.41
C LEU A 1213 -28.64 -43.21 3.12
N SER A 1214 -28.09 -43.66 4.25
CA SER A 1214 -27.04 -42.95 4.99
C SER A 1214 -25.66 -43.59 4.78
N PRO A 1215 -24.60 -42.80 4.53
CA PRO A 1215 -23.25 -43.34 4.38
C PRO A 1215 -22.77 -44.06 5.65
N GLY A 1216 -22.59 -45.38 5.56
CA GLY A 1216 -22.00 -46.19 6.63
C GLY A 1216 -20.47 -46.17 6.70
N THR A 1217 -19.91 -47.15 7.40
CA THR A 1217 -18.46 -47.40 7.45
C THR A 1217 -17.95 -48.17 6.23
N GLY A 1218 -16.65 -48.11 5.96
CA GLY A 1218 -16.00 -48.85 4.87
C GLY A 1218 -16.18 -48.26 3.47
N ILE A 1219 -15.65 -48.97 2.46
CA ILE A 1219 -15.57 -48.52 1.06
C ILE A 1219 -16.97 -48.30 0.47
N ALA A 1220 -17.94 -49.16 0.76
CA ALA A 1220 -19.32 -49.02 0.27
C ALA A 1220 -19.98 -47.74 0.81
N GLY A 1221 -19.80 -47.43 2.10
CA GLY A 1221 -20.27 -46.19 2.70
C GLY A 1221 -19.60 -44.95 2.10
N TRP A 1222 -18.31 -45.01 1.80
CA TRP A 1222 -17.59 -43.93 1.10
C TRP A 1222 -18.08 -43.73 -0.34
N LEU A 1223 -18.25 -44.79 -1.12
CA LEU A 1223 -18.80 -44.72 -2.48
C LEU A 1223 -20.21 -44.16 -2.48
N LEU A 1224 -21.04 -44.54 -1.50
CA LEU A 1224 -22.37 -43.96 -1.31
C LEU A 1224 -22.29 -42.46 -0.97
N ALA A 1225 -21.38 -42.04 -0.08
CA ALA A 1225 -21.17 -40.62 0.21
C ALA A 1225 -20.78 -39.83 -1.05
N LEU A 1226 -19.90 -40.37 -1.89
CA LEU A 1226 -19.52 -39.75 -3.18
C LEU A 1226 -20.70 -39.66 -4.16
N ALA A 1227 -21.49 -40.74 -4.27
CA ALA A 1227 -22.66 -40.77 -5.14
C ALA A 1227 -23.73 -39.78 -4.69
N LEU A 1228 -24.04 -39.74 -3.38
CA LEU A 1228 -24.99 -38.81 -2.78
C LEU A 1228 -24.51 -37.36 -2.94
N PHE A 1229 -23.22 -37.10 -2.69
CA PHE A 1229 -22.64 -35.78 -2.93
C PHE A 1229 -22.80 -35.37 -4.39
N GLY A 1230 -22.38 -36.22 -5.34
CA GLY A 1230 -22.46 -35.94 -6.77
C GLY A 1230 -23.89 -35.68 -7.24
N LEU A 1231 -24.84 -36.53 -6.84
CA LEU A 1231 -26.25 -36.40 -7.21
C LEU A 1231 -26.87 -35.12 -6.66
N VAL A 1232 -26.78 -34.91 -5.33
CA VAL A 1232 -27.45 -33.77 -4.68
C VAL A 1232 -26.77 -32.46 -5.04
N ALA A 1233 -25.44 -32.39 -5.08
CA ALA A 1233 -24.72 -31.17 -5.50
C ALA A 1233 -25.03 -30.80 -6.96
N THR A 1234 -25.17 -31.77 -7.86
CA THR A 1234 -25.57 -31.52 -9.26
C THR A 1234 -27.01 -30.99 -9.34
N GLY A 1235 -27.95 -31.59 -8.60
CA GLY A 1235 -29.33 -31.10 -8.51
C GLY A 1235 -29.43 -29.69 -7.95
N MET A 1236 -28.72 -29.41 -6.84
CA MET A 1236 -28.63 -28.07 -6.25
C MET A 1236 -28.03 -27.05 -7.24
N SER A 1237 -26.97 -27.43 -7.97
CA SER A 1237 -26.34 -26.56 -8.96
C SER A 1237 -27.26 -26.27 -10.14
N ALA A 1238 -27.99 -27.27 -10.64
CA ALA A 1238 -28.96 -27.10 -11.72
C ALA A 1238 -30.11 -26.16 -11.31
N LEU A 1239 -30.66 -26.35 -10.11
CA LEU A 1239 -31.71 -25.48 -9.56
C LEU A 1239 -31.18 -24.05 -9.33
N TYR A 1240 -29.99 -23.91 -8.78
CA TYR A 1240 -29.34 -22.60 -8.59
C TYR A 1240 -29.24 -21.83 -9.91
N VAL A 1241 -28.73 -22.47 -10.96
CA VAL A 1241 -28.61 -21.87 -12.31
C VAL A 1241 -29.99 -21.55 -12.89
N ALA A 1242 -30.99 -22.43 -12.73
CA ALA A 1242 -32.35 -22.20 -13.22
C ALA A 1242 -33.00 -20.98 -12.55
N VAL A 1243 -32.88 -20.85 -11.22
CA VAL A 1243 -33.41 -19.71 -10.48
C VAL A 1243 -32.68 -18.42 -10.86
N LEU A 1244 -31.35 -18.45 -11.02
CA LEU A 1244 -30.61 -17.26 -11.47
C LEU A 1244 -30.99 -16.80 -12.88
N ARG A 1245 -31.25 -17.73 -13.80
CA ARG A 1245 -31.78 -17.42 -15.13
C ARG A 1245 -33.18 -16.81 -15.06
N ALA A 1246 -34.06 -17.36 -14.22
CA ALA A 1246 -35.39 -16.81 -13.98
C ALA A 1246 -35.34 -15.40 -13.37
N LEU A 1247 -34.35 -15.12 -12.51
CA LEU A 1247 -34.11 -13.80 -11.92
C LEU A 1247 -33.36 -12.83 -12.87
N GLY A 1248 -33.04 -13.24 -14.10
CA GLY A 1248 -32.40 -12.39 -15.11
C GLY A 1248 -30.97 -11.97 -14.76
N VAL A 1249 -30.16 -12.88 -14.20
CA VAL A 1249 -28.74 -12.63 -13.88
C VAL A 1249 -27.85 -13.05 -15.07
N GLY A 1250 -27.47 -12.09 -15.92
CA GLY A 1250 -26.67 -12.35 -17.13
C GLY A 1250 -25.21 -12.80 -16.87
N ASP A 1251 -24.67 -12.56 -15.67
CA ASP A 1251 -23.31 -12.98 -15.30
C ASP A 1251 -23.16 -14.51 -15.17
N VAL A 1252 -24.28 -15.25 -15.10
CA VAL A 1252 -24.28 -16.72 -15.05
C VAL A 1252 -23.72 -17.36 -16.32
N ASP A 1253 -24.00 -16.79 -17.48
CA ASP A 1253 -23.55 -17.39 -18.74
C ASP A 1253 -22.02 -17.26 -18.91
N VAL A 1254 -21.42 -16.22 -18.30
CA VAL A 1254 -19.96 -16.06 -18.21
C VAL A 1254 -19.33 -17.15 -17.33
N LEU A 1255 -19.97 -17.49 -16.21
CA LEU A 1255 -19.55 -18.60 -15.33
C LEU A 1255 -19.64 -19.94 -16.06
N ILE A 1256 -20.76 -20.23 -16.71
CA ILE A 1256 -21.00 -21.48 -17.44
C ILE A 1256 -20.00 -21.64 -18.60
N ALA A 1257 -19.77 -20.59 -19.39
CA ALA A 1257 -18.81 -20.62 -20.50
C ALA A 1257 -17.37 -20.88 -20.02
N SER A 1258 -17.03 -20.42 -18.82
CA SER A 1258 -15.70 -20.63 -18.22
C SER A 1258 -15.52 -22.08 -17.75
N VAL A 1259 -16.54 -22.66 -17.10
CA VAL A 1259 -16.53 -24.08 -16.70
C VAL A 1259 -16.51 -25.00 -17.93
N ARG A 1260 -17.31 -24.68 -18.97
CA ARG A 1260 -17.34 -25.46 -20.22
C ARG A 1260 -15.98 -25.49 -20.92
N ARG A 1261 -15.27 -24.35 -20.96
CA ARG A 1261 -13.92 -24.25 -21.53
C ARG A 1261 -12.87 -25.02 -20.71
N MET A 1262 -13.01 -25.06 -19.39
CA MET A 1262 -12.13 -25.86 -18.53
C MET A 1262 -12.33 -27.36 -18.79
N LEU A 1263 -13.58 -27.82 -18.83
CA LEU A 1263 -13.90 -29.24 -19.11
C LEU A 1263 -13.46 -29.66 -20.53
N ALA A 1264 -13.68 -28.81 -21.54
CA ALA A 1264 -13.28 -29.09 -22.92
C ALA A 1264 -11.76 -29.30 -23.08
N ARG A 1265 -10.94 -28.65 -22.23
CA ARG A 1265 -9.47 -28.80 -22.24
C ARG A 1265 -8.99 -30.11 -21.63
N PHE A 1266 -9.76 -30.73 -20.74
CA PHE A 1266 -9.46 -32.06 -20.20
C PHE A 1266 -9.94 -33.19 -21.11
N THR A 1267 -10.97 -32.95 -21.94
CA THR A 1267 -11.49 -33.93 -22.88
C THR A 1267 -10.78 -33.96 -24.23
N HIS A 1268 -10.02 -32.91 -24.58
CA HIS A 1268 -9.17 -32.92 -25.77
C HIS A 1268 -7.89 -33.72 -25.52
N ARG A 1269 -7.89 -34.98 -25.97
CA ARG A 1269 -6.64 -35.70 -26.26
C ARG A 1269 -5.88 -34.90 -27.32
N PRO A 1270 -4.59 -34.56 -27.14
CA PRO A 1270 -3.77 -34.15 -28.27
C PRO A 1270 -3.68 -35.33 -29.23
N ALA A 1271 -4.04 -35.10 -30.49
CA ALA A 1271 -3.62 -35.97 -31.56
C ALA A 1271 -2.16 -35.62 -31.89
N VAL A 1272 -1.33 -36.67 -31.89
CA VAL A 1272 0.13 -36.73 -32.07
C VAL A 1272 0.94 -36.48 -30.80
#